data_AF-A0AAV6B4J3-F1
#
_entry.id   AF-A0AAV6B4J3-F1
#
_cell.length_a   1.000
_cell.length_b   1.000
_cell.length_c   1.000
_cell.angle_alpha   90.00
_cell.angle_beta   90.00
_cell.angle_gamma   90.00
#
_symmetry.space_group_name_H-M   'P 1'
#
loop_
_entity.id
_entity.type
_entity.pdbx_description
1 polymer ?
#
loop_
_entity_poly.entity_id
_entity_poly.type
_entity_poly.pdbx_seq_one_letter_code
_entity_poly.pdbx_strand_id
1 'polypeptide(L)'
;MTSTQIRQSFLDFFKSKQQTIVPSSSLMPDSPNLLFTNAGMNQFVPIFLGQVKCPYSPGRAADTQKCIRAGGKHNDLDDVGLDTYHHTFFEMLGNWSFGDYFKKEAIEWAWELVVGIWKFPPQRLYATVYNPDKSKSDPSEFDQEAWNFWAEKFRAAGLDPAVHIVNGNKKDNFWMMGDTGPCGPCSELHVDLTPDGDTKGALVNKGDARCIEIWNLVFIQFNANPDGTFSPLPAKHVDTGMGFERVTSIIQGTKGFSDFQNAKISNYETDIFRPIFAALEKMSSKRYGSTLPGEHTRPRVSQSAPSPIAPGETPGTKEAKYSRRNLPHFERPWAKYMVTFSTVERRQLSHPDREIVLKSILHAHEHRQIQLYAACVMPDHVHLLFEPQIKEQDRDGQPVFWSLSEILQGIKSASAHNINKASGQKGHIWEKESMDRMIRGQSDMEEKFHYICRNPWDAGVVPATESYPWLWLPDGEHTRPRVSLSAPSPTTSGEDVTTKGTPSDSARPTPTAGAQSATREGACAPPEAAEPLPQNEQEKIDIAFRVIADHIRTLSLAIADGIQPGNNDRNYVLRRILRRAVRYGRTLGFHEPFFYKLVDVLAHSMGDVFPEIRTRKAQVQEAIRIEEEAFNRTLDKGLDIFERVTSWSQVVSETAKSIEAARAEEGSVRDLKLQRALVSLRNSVDDKTLFANVAGQAAKKIWERAERLVSANAKTLSFGVVNFSEGDAKEVYELGKTAALDLKIIGGNAAFLLYDTYGFPLDLTELMARERGLSVDTAGFEKLMDEQRARARAAQKKEVISLSQIETTTPTKFIGFDTLETKAKVLEVVGFKNKTAVVLDTSTAYAEMGGQVGDTGELSGGGQIWRVVNTQKSGNTWLHFIEDAAPAARVEQATSLSRRATSPAEREGASASSSATEHSNVTPIPPGRLPGGTGESPVLPIAGSEITLTVDKPRRNAIQRHHTVTHLLHWALHEVASKEASQKGSFVGPDKLTFDFNSAPLTPAQVADIEKLVNERILENAPVSWTEVPHADVKNRKDVMQFFGDKYGDVVRVVQIGGHAAKLDGYSMELCGGTHTRATGEIGLFRIVGENAIAAGVRRIEAVAGLTAYDVAQDQLRLLRSVAGKINSPIHELEKKIEVMLAHQKELEKQVRTAMQRNASNAASELLARAQTVNGIPLITHNLGAAEGDFLQAIADSLKGRFKGVVVLGGGSNDAVSLVATVSAEFTSKVQAGKIIQAIAPLVGGKGGGKPDNARGGGKDASKLDEALAKAATLLG
;
A
#
# COMPACT_ATOMS: atom_id res chain seq x y z
N MET A 1 39.35 -5.00 -17.76
CA MET A 1 38.73 -4.05 -18.70
C MET A 1 37.82 -3.11 -17.92
N THR A 2 37.67 -1.86 -18.35
CA THR A 2 36.65 -0.94 -17.81
C THR A 2 35.26 -1.34 -18.30
N SER A 3 34.20 -0.88 -17.62
CA SER A 3 32.82 -1.08 -18.08
C SER A 3 32.60 -0.57 -19.50
N THR A 4 33.11 0.61 -19.84
CA THR A 4 33.09 1.15 -21.21
C THR A 4 33.79 0.24 -22.23
N GLN A 5 34.96 -0.32 -21.89
CA GLN A 5 35.65 -1.29 -22.76
C GLN A 5 34.84 -2.57 -22.96
N ILE A 6 34.22 -3.09 -21.90
CA ILE A 6 33.38 -4.30 -21.96
C ILE A 6 32.19 -4.06 -22.89
N ARG A 7 31.40 -3.00 -22.64
CA ARG A 7 30.24 -2.62 -23.46
C ARG A 7 30.62 -2.42 -24.93
N GLN A 8 31.67 -1.64 -25.20
CA GLN A 8 32.11 -1.38 -26.57
C GLN A 8 32.60 -2.66 -27.27
N SER A 9 33.33 -3.53 -26.58
CA SER A 9 33.81 -4.79 -27.16
C SER A 9 32.69 -5.79 -27.47
N PHE A 10 31.59 -5.81 -26.71
CA PHE A 10 30.38 -6.57 -27.04
C PHE A 10 29.74 -6.06 -28.33
N LEU A 11 29.55 -4.74 -28.44
CA LEU A 11 28.94 -4.11 -29.62
C LEU A 11 29.80 -4.27 -30.87
N ASP A 12 31.12 -4.05 -30.79
CA ASP A 12 32.03 -4.24 -31.92
C ASP A 12 32.14 -5.72 -32.33
N PHE A 13 32.08 -6.65 -31.37
CA PHE A 13 32.03 -8.08 -31.65
C PHE A 13 30.78 -8.45 -32.46
N PHE A 14 29.57 -8.12 -31.99
CA PHE A 14 28.36 -8.47 -32.74
C PHE A 14 28.21 -7.68 -34.05
N LYS A 15 28.71 -6.44 -34.12
CA LYS A 15 28.87 -5.71 -35.38
C LYS A 15 29.78 -6.46 -36.38
N SER A 16 30.85 -7.11 -35.92
CA SER A 16 31.68 -7.99 -36.78
C SER A 16 30.94 -9.23 -37.27
N LYS A 17 29.93 -9.72 -36.53
CA LYS A 17 28.98 -10.77 -36.95
C LYS A 17 27.82 -10.24 -37.81
N GLN A 18 27.98 -9.05 -38.39
CA GLN A 18 26.98 -8.36 -39.23
C GLN A 18 25.66 -8.06 -38.52
N GLN A 19 25.68 -7.87 -37.19
CA GLN A 19 24.49 -7.45 -36.46
C GLN A 19 24.29 -5.94 -36.52
N THR A 20 23.05 -5.49 -36.67
CA THR A 20 22.70 -4.06 -36.62
C THR A 20 22.81 -3.59 -35.18
N ILE A 21 23.70 -2.64 -34.89
CA ILE A 21 23.73 -2.02 -33.56
C ILE A 21 22.60 -1.00 -33.47
N VAL A 22 21.70 -1.18 -32.52
CA VAL A 22 20.50 -0.35 -32.33
C VAL A 22 20.54 0.40 -31.00
N PRO A 23 19.89 1.58 -30.90
CA PRO A 23 19.75 2.27 -29.62
C PRO A 23 18.80 1.52 -28.69
N SER A 24 19.04 1.61 -27.38
CA SER A 24 18.15 1.03 -26.37
C SER A 24 16.73 1.61 -26.46
N SER A 25 15.71 0.76 -26.45
CA SER A 25 14.31 1.15 -26.35
C SER A 25 13.99 1.84 -25.03
N SER A 26 12.86 2.57 -25.02
CA SER A 26 12.31 3.19 -23.81
C SER A 26 12.06 2.17 -22.69
N LEU A 27 12.20 2.63 -21.45
CA LEU A 27 11.71 1.93 -20.25
C LEU A 27 10.18 1.84 -20.16
N MET A 28 9.45 2.53 -21.04
CA MET A 28 8.02 2.33 -21.27
C MET A 28 7.78 1.30 -22.39
N PRO A 29 7.34 0.06 -22.08
CA PRO A 29 6.98 -0.91 -23.10
C PRO A 29 5.57 -0.65 -23.63
N ASP A 30 5.35 -0.96 -24.90
CA ASP A 30 4.03 -0.95 -25.57
C ASP A 30 3.12 -2.11 -25.11
N SER A 31 3.70 -3.14 -24.47
CA SER A 31 2.94 -4.29 -23.97
C SER A 31 2.10 -3.91 -22.73
N PRO A 32 0.76 -4.07 -22.77
CA PRO A 32 -0.13 -3.57 -21.71
C PRO A 32 0.04 -4.26 -20.35
N ASN A 33 0.64 -5.46 -20.34
CA ASN A 33 0.87 -6.25 -19.13
C ASN A 33 2.20 -5.94 -18.42
N LEU A 34 3.02 -4.99 -18.92
CA LEU A 34 4.32 -4.67 -18.36
C LEU A 34 4.39 -3.22 -17.84
N LEU A 35 4.80 -3.07 -16.57
CA LEU A 35 5.02 -1.74 -15.98
C LEU A 35 6.29 -1.07 -16.52
N PHE A 36 7.34 -1.84 -16.81
CA PHE A 36 8.60 -1.35 -17.36
C PHE A 36 9.20 -2.40 -18.32
N THR A 37 10.08 -1.94 -19.20
CA THR A 37 10.95 -2.82 -20.00
C THR A 37 11.89 -3.58 -19.07
N ASN A 38 11.79 -4.92 -19.08
CA ASN A 38 12.44 -5.81 -18.11
C ASN A 38 13.39 -6.85 -18.76
N ALA A 39 13.37 -6.95 -20.10
CA ALA A 39 14.29 -7.74 -20.90
C ALA A 39 14.55 -7.06 -22.26
N GLY A 40 15.74 -7.28 -22.83
CA GLY A 40 16.15 -6.73 -24.13
C GLY A 40 15.16 -7.03 -25.27
N MET A 41 14.50 -8.19 -25.21
CA MET A 41 13.55 -8.63 -26.23
C MET A 41 12.21 -7.88 -26.28
N ASN A 42 11.83 -7.07 -25.26
CA ASN A 42 10.48 -6.48 -25.20
C ASN A 42 10.15 -5.64 -26.45
N GLN A 43 11.13 -4.91 -26.97
CA GLN A 43 11.01 -4.08 -28.19
C GLN A 43 10.83 -4.89 -29.50
N PHE A 44 11.15 -6.19 -29.50
CA PHE A 44 11.14 -7.04 -30.70
C PHE A 44 9.98 -8.06 -30.74
N VAL A 45 9.08 -8.06 -29.75
CA VAL A 45 7.91 -8.95 -29.69
C VAL A 45 7.10 -9.00 -31.01
N PRO A 46 6.79 -7.87 -31.68
CA PRO A 46 6.06 -7.90 -32.94
C PRO A 46 6.83 -8.59 -34.08
N ILE A 47 8.16 -8.64 -34.02
CA ILE A 47 9.00 -9.34 -35.00
C ILE A 47 8.99 -10.85 -34.73
N PHE A 48 9.17 -11.28 -33.48
CA PHE A 48 9.11 -12.71 -33.12
C PHE A 48 7.73 -13.34 -33.38
N LEU A 49 6.65 -12.55 -33.22
CA LEU A 49 5.29 -12.98 -33.53
C LEU A 49 4.95 -12.90 -35.04
N GLY A 50 5.87 -12.45 -35.90
CA GLY A 50 5.64 -12.25 -37.33
C GLY A 50 4.64 -11.15 -37.68
N GLN A 51 4.23 -10.33 -36.70
CA GLN A 51 3.27 -9.22 -36.87
C GLN A 51 3.88 -8.05 -37.64
N VAL A 52 5.20 -7.84 -37.48
CA VAL A 52 5.98 -6.81 -38.17
C VAL A 52 7.17 -7.48 -38.84
N LYS A 53 7.39 -7.19 -40.13
CA LYS A 53 8.56 -7.68 -40.86
C LYS A 53 9.84 -7.10 -40.23
N CYS A 54 10.83 -7.95 -39.98
CA CYS A 54 12.16 -7.52 -39.52
C CYS A 54 12.74 -6.44 -40.46
N PRO A 55 13.16 -5.27 -39.94
CA PRO A 55 13.74 -4.19 -40.74
C PRO A 55 15.25 -4.38 -41.03
N TYR A 56 15.90 -5.35 -40.36
CA TYR A 56 17.34 -5.58 -40.44
C TYR A 56 17.70 -6.58 -41.56
N SER A 57 18.84 -6.39 -42.21
CA SER A 57 19.37 -7.32 -43.21
C SER A 57 20.90 -7.43 -43.08
N PRO A 58 21.48 -8.59 -42.70
CA PRO A 58 20.81 -9.83 -42.27
C PRO A 58 19.89 -9.63 -41.05
N GLY A 59 19.06 -10.62 -40.73
CA GLY A 59 18.01 -10.53 -39.70
C GLY A 59 18.58 -10.55 -38.27
N ARG A 60 19.41 -9.57 -37.91
CA ARG A 60 20.22 -9.55 -36.68
C ARG A 60 20.33 -8.15 -36.09
N ALA A 61 20.23 -8.03 -34.78
CA ALA A 61 20.47 -6.80 -34.04
C ALA A 61 21.17 -7.05 -32.70
N ALA A 62 21.90 -6.07 -32.17
CA ALA A 62 22.47 -6.10 -30.83
C ALA A 62 22.44 -4.71 -30.17
N ASP A 63 22.29 -4.67 -28.85
CA ASP A 63 22.24 -3.43 -28.06
C ASP A 63 22.76 -3.57 -26.62
N THR A 64 22.46 -2.57 -25.80
CA THR A 64 22.75 -2.46 -24.37
C THR A 64 21.50 -1.98 -23.62
N GLN A 65 20.41 -2.76 -23.67
CA GLN A 65 19.09 -2.36 -23.21
C GLN A 65 19.03 -1.97 -21.72
N LYS A 66 18.40 -0.81 -21.46
CA LYS A 66 17.89 -0.37 -20.15
C LYS A 66 16.81 -1.34 -19.63
N CYS A 67 17.04 -2.01 -18.50
CA CYS A 67 16.03 -2.86 -17.87
C CYS A 67 15.71 -2.44 -16.43
N ILE A 68 14.44 -2.49 -16.05
CA ILE A 68 13.96 -2.24 -14.67
C ILE A 68 13.24 -3.47 -14.09
N ARG A 69 13.57 -3.81 -12.84
CA ARG A 69 12.93 -4.89 -12.05
C ARG A 69 12.48 -4.38 -10.68
N ALA A 70 11.42 -3.57 -10.70
CA ALA A 70 10.86 -2.94 -9.50
C ALA A 70 9.32 -3.12 -9.39
N GLY A 71 8.75 -4.16 -10.00
CA GLY A 71 7.32 -4.46 -9.90
C GLY A 71 6.83 -5.56 -10.84
N GLY A 72 5.70 -6.18 -10.50
CA GLY A 72 5.14 -7.31 -11.23
C GLY A 72 5.87 -8.63 -10.93
N LYS A 73 6.04 -9.48 -11.95
CA LYS A 73 6.66 -10.82 -11.85
C LYS A 73 8.13 -10.81 -11.41
N HIS A 74 8.85 -9.71 -11.67
CA HIS A 74 10.27 -9.53 -11.34
C HIS A 74 10.44 -8.21 -10.57
N ASN A 75 10.77 -8.31 -9.29
CA ASN A 75 10.81 -7.18 -8.36
C ASN A 75 11.95 -7.38 -7.35
N ASP A 76 13.11 -6.84 -7.70
CA ASP A 76 14.37 -7.04 -6.98
C ASP A 76 14.60 -5.87 -5.97
N LEU A 77 13.65 -4.93 -5.90
CA LEU A 77 13.67 -3.66 -5.15
C LEU A 77 13.91 -3.81 -3.64
N ASP A 78 13.37 -4.85 -3.02
CA ASP A 78 13.52 -5.05 -1.57
C ASP A 78 14.94 -5.56 -1.23
N ASP A 79 15.57 -6.35 -2.13
CA ASP A 79 16.90 -6.96 -1.97
C ASP A 79 18.06 -5.99 -2.29
N VAL A 80 17.85 -5.00 -3.18
CA VAL A 80 18.88 -4.00 -3.54
C VAL A 80 19.53 -3.39 -2.31
N GLY A 81 20.87 -3.53 -2.24
CA GLY A 81 21.73 -3.00 -1.19
C GLY A 81 21.99 -3.94 -0.01
N LEU A 82 21.26 -5.06 0.09
CA LEU A 82 21.49 -6.11 1.09
C LEU A 82 22.53 -7.15 0.60
N ASP A 83 22.65 -7.34 -0.71
CA ASP A 83 23.68 -8.17 -1.35
C ASP A 83 24.59 -7.36 -2.30
N THR A 84 25.27 -8.05 -3.22
CA THR A 84 26.29 -7.52 -4.13
C THR A 84 25.88 -7.48 -5.60
N TYR A 85 24.68 -7.94 -5.97
CA TYR A 85 24.32 -8.21 -7.38
C TYR A 85 22.86 -7.95 -7.81
N HIS A 86 21.91 -7.72 -6.89
CA HIS A 86 20.55 -7.28 -7.27
C HIS A 86 20.45 -5.78 -7.54
N HIS A 87 19.60 -5.40 -8.50
CA HIS A 87 19.46 -4.02 -8.98
C HIS A 87 18.02 -3.68 -9.37
N THR A 88 17.56 -2.45 -9.09
CA THR A 88 16.28 -1.99 -9.68
C THR A 88 16.45 -1.56 -11.13
N PHE A 89 17.66 -1.13 -11.51
CA PHE A 89 18.07 -0.84 -12.89
C PHE A 89 19.41 -1.51 -13.23
N PHE A 90 19.45 -2.20 -14.35
CA PHE A 90 20.67 -2.80 -14.90
C PHE A 90 20.71 -2.69 -16.42
N GLU A 91 21.88 -2.87 -17.00
CA GLU A 91 22.06 -2.92 -18.45
C GLU A 91 22.11 -4.38 -18.92
N MET A 92 21.22 -4.74 -19.85
CA MET A 92 21.20 -6.05 -20.48
C MET A 92 21.92 -5.95 -21.83
N LEU A 93 23.12 -6.51 -21.94
CA LEU A 93 23.76 -6.66 -23.25
C LEU A 93 23.03 -7.78 -24.00
N GLY A 94 22.54 -7.51 -25.20
CA GLY A 94 21.70 -8.45 -25.94
C GLY A 94 22.03 -8.53 -27.42
N ASN A 95 21.81 -9.71 -28.00
CA ASN A 95 21.94 -9.99 -29.42
C ASN A 95 20.78 -10.85 -29.90
N TRP A 96 20.28 -10.62 -31.11
CA TRP A 96 19.04 -11.20 -31.61
C TRP A 96 19.17 -11.83 -32.99
N SER A 97 18.38 -12.90 -33.20
CA SER A 97 18.15 -13.53 -34.50
C SER A 97 16.67 -13.46 -34.88
N PHE A 98 16.39 -12.91 -36.05
CA PHE A 98 15.06 -12.75 -36.62
C PHE A 98 14.83 -13.74 -37.78
N GLY A 99 15.04 -15.03 -37.52
CA GLY A 99 14.90 -16.10 -38.52
C GLY A 99 16.18 -16.37 -39.33
N ASP A 100 17.34 -15.99 -38.80
CA ASP A 100 18.61 -15.94 -39.54
C ASP A 100 19.62 -17.01 -39.06
N TYR A 101 19.97 -16.98 -37.77
CA TYR A 101 20.81 -17.96 -37.08
C TYR A 101 20.08 -18.57 -35.87
N PHE A 102 20.59 -19.67 -35.29
CA PHE A 102 19.95 -20.31 -34.13
C PHE A 102 20.99 -20.76 -33.08
N LYS A 103 20.73 -21.87 -32.38
CA LYS A 103 21.53 -22.36 -31.24
C LYS A 103 23.01 -22.49 -31.53
N LYS A 104 23.39 -23.01 -32.71
CA LYS A 104 24.79 -23.26 -33.04
C LYS A 104 25.60 -21.97 -33.00
N GLU A 105 25.20 -20.99 -33.79
CA GLU A 105 25.90 -19.71 -33.90
C GLU A 105 25.80 -18.91 -32.60
N ALA A 106 24.67 -19.00 -31.89
CA ALA A 106 24.51 -18.36 -30.59
C ALA A 106 25.50 -18.89 -29.55
N ILE A 107 25.64 -20.22 -29.43
CA ILE A 107 26.60 -20.86 -28.50
C ILE A 107 28.04 -20.63 -28.96
N GLU A 108 28.31 -20.68 -30.28
CA GLU A 108 29.62 -20.39 -30.85
C GLU A 108 30.09 -18.96 -30.57
N TRP A 109 29.25 -17.96 -30.84
CA TRP A 109 29.59 -16.56 -30.61
C TRP A 109 29.63 -16.22 -29.11
N ALA A 110 28.83 -16.88 -28.28
CA ALA A 110 28.90 -16.71 -26.83
C ALA A 110 30.25 -17.21 -26.27
N TRP A 111 30.70 -18.39 -26.70
CA TRP A 111 32.02 -18.92 -26.34
C TRP A 111 33.17 -18.08 -26.92
N GLU A 112 33.06 -17.65 -28.17
CA GLU A 112 34.05 -16.79 -28.84
C GLU A 112 34.21 -15.44 -28.12
N LEU A 113 33.12 -14.83 -27.64
CA LEU A 113 33.21 -13.60 -26.85
C LEU A 113 33.79 -13.86 -25.45
N VAL A 114 33.20 -14.78 -24.68
CA VAL A 114 33.52 -14.97 -23.25
C VAL A 114 34.91 -15.61 -23.05
N VAL A 115 35.22 -16.69 -23.76
CA VAL A 115 36.52 -17.37 -23.69
C VAL A 115 37.50 -16.79 -24.70
N GLY A 116 37.07 -16.59 -25.94
CA GLY A 116 37.95 -16.18 -27.04
C GLY A 116 38.44 -14.73 -26.93
N ILE A 117 37.59 -13.78 -26.56
CA ILE A 117 37.93 -12.34 -26.49
C ILE A 117 38.17 -11.89 -25.04
N TRP A 118 37.22 -12.11 -24.15
CA TRP A 118 37.29 -11.65 -22.75
C TRP A 118 38.14 -12.55 -21.83
N LYS A 119 38.54 -13.74 -22.28
CA LYS A 119 39.46 -14.65 -21.57
C LYS A 119 38.96 -15.17 -20.21
N PHE A 120 37.65 -15.35 -20.05
CA PHE A 120 37.13 -16.11 -18.90
C PHE A 120 37.73 -17.54 -18.90
N PRO A 121 38.26 -18.05 -17.77
CA PRO A 121 38.81 -19.40 -17.71
C PRO A 121 37.74 -20.48 -17.97
N PRO A 122 37.85 -21.31 -19.03
CA PRO A 122 36.85 -22.33 -19.35
C PRO A 122 36.53 -23.29 -18.20
N GLN A 123 37.54 -23.57 -17.36
CA GLN A 123 37.46 -24.44 -16.18
C GLN A 123 36.46 -23.95 -15.13
N ARG A 124 36.09 -22.67 -15.16
CA ARG A 124 35.13 -22.05 -14.23
C ARG A 124 33.77 -21.78 -14.88
N LEU A 125 33.58 -22.16 -16.14
CA LEU A 125 32.32 -21.98 -16.85
C LEU A 125 31.46 -23.23 -16.75
N TYR A 126 30.16 -23.03 -16.54
CA TYR A 126 29.15 -24.07 -16.54
C TYR A 126 27.99 -23.63 -17.42
N ALA A 127 27.52 -24.49 -18.33
CA ALA A 127 26.35 -24.21 -19.17
C ALA A 127 25.14 -24.98 -18.64
N THR A 128 23.98 -24.34 -18.55
CA THR A 128 22.71 -25.05 -18.27
C THR A 128 22.00 -25.43 -19.56
N VAL A 129 21.32 -26.58 -19.58
CA VAL A 129 20.56 -27.06 -20.76
C VAL A 129 19.18 -27.56 -20.33
N TYR A 130 18.17 -27.26 -21.15
CA TYR A 130 16.78 -27.61 -20.86
C TYR A 130 16.51 -29.11 -20.86
N ASN A 131 15.94 -29.59 -19.76
CA ASN A 131 15.48 -30.94 -19.53
C ASN A 131 14.04 -30.92 -18.97
N PRO A 132 13.00 -31.09 -19.82
CA PRO A 132 11.60 -31.01 -19.40
C PRO A 132 11.23 -32.15 -18.44
N ASP A 133 10.46 -31.85 -17.41
CA ASP A 133 9.79 -32.91 -16.64
C ASP A 133 8.52 -33.36 -17.39
N LYS A 134 8.64 -34.47 -18.12
CA LYS A 134 7.53 -35.07 -18.86
C LYS A 134 6.36 -35.50 -17.96
N SER A 135 6.56 -35.68 -16.66
CA SER A 135 5.47 -35.98 -15.71
C SER A 135 4.67 -34.72 -15.32
N LYS A 136 5.09 -33.53 -15.74
CA LYS A 136 4.42 -32.23 -15.47
C LYS A 136 3.82 -31.58 -16.72
N SER A 137 3.85 -32.27 -17.86
CA SER A 137 3.54 -31.68 -19.17
C SER A 137 4.38 -30.43 -19.47
N ASP A 138 5.67 -30.48 -19.11
CA ASP A 138 6.62 -29.44 -19.49
C ASP A 138 6.75 -29.38 -21.04
N PRO A 139 6.78 -28.17 -21.64
CA PRO A 139 6.75 -28.01 -23.10
C PRO A 139 8.08 -28.39 -23.74
N SER A 140 8.02 -28.85 -24.99
CA SER A 140 9.19 -29.27 -25.78
C SER A 140 9.91 -30.51 -25.24
N GLU A 141 11.07 -30.82 -25.83
CA GLU A 141 11.89 -32.00 -25.54
C GLU A 141 13.22 -31.58 -24.89
N PHE A 142 14.01 -32.56 -24.41
CA PHE A 142 15.38 -32.29 -23.95
C PHE A 142 16.19 -31.61 -25.06
N ASP A 143 16.89 -30.52 -24.74
CA ASP A 143 17.62 -29.73 -25.73
C ASP A 143 19.00 -30.34 -26.07
N GLN A 144 18.94 -31.53 -26.69
CA GLN A 144 20.09 -32.28 -27.18
C GLN A 144 20.94 -31.47 -28.18
N GLU A 145 20.32 -30.53 -28.90
CA GLU A 145 20.99 -29.64 -29.85
C GLU A 145 21.92 -28.66 -29.11
N ALA A 146 21.40 -27.96 -28.08
CA ALA A 146 22.21 -27.11 -27.23
C ALA A 146 23.27 -27.92 -26.44
N TRP A 147 22.91 -29.11 -25.92
CA TRP A 147 23.86 -30.00 -25.25
C TRP A 147 25.02 -30.38 -26.16
N ASN A 148 24.75 -30.78 -27.40
CA ASN A 148 25.78 -31.17 -28.37
C ASN A 148 26.77 -30.03 -28.65
N PHE A 149 26.28 -28.80 -28.87
CA PHE A 149 27.15 -27.66 -29.17
C PHE A 149 27.99 -27.24 -27.96
N TRP A 150 27.42 -27.18 -26.74
CA TRP A 150 28.23 -26.95 -25.53
C TRP A 150 29.25 -28.06 -25.30
N ALA A 151 28.86 -29.31 -25.50
CA ALA A 151 29.73 -30.47 -25.31
C ALA A 151 30.89 -30.49 -26.33
N GLU A 152 30.72 -29.88 -27.50
CA GLU A 152 31.82 -29.62 -28.42
C GLU A 152 32.80 -28.57 -27.85
N LYS A 153 32.31 -27.43 -27.37
CA LYS A 153 33.17 -26.32 -26.91
C LYS A 153 33.93 -26.66 -25.62
N PHE A 154 33.30 -27.37 -24.67
CA PHE A 154 33.98 -27.88 -23.48
C PHE A 154 35.06 -28.92 -23.82
N ARG A 155 34.78 -29.89 -24.70
CA ARG A 155 35.81 -30.85 -25.18
C ARG A 155 36.96 -30.15 -25.89
N ALA A 156 36.69 -29.12 -26.70
CA ALA A 156 37.71 -28.33 -27.39
C ALA A 156 38.63 -27.55 -26.43
N ALA A 157 38.18 -27.25 -25.21
CA ALA A 157 38.98 -26.69 -24.13
C ALA A 157 39.58 -27.74 -23.17
N GLY A 158 39.46 -29.05 -23.49
CA GLY A 158 39.99 -30.14 -22.68
C GLY A 158 39.17 -30.48 -21.42
N LEU A 159 37.88 -30.13 -21.41
CA LEU A 159 36.97 -30.29 -20.27
C LEU A 159 35.89 -31.34 -20.53
N ASP A 160 35.41 -31.99 -19.46
CA ASP A 160 34.35 -32.99 -19.52
C ASP A 160 32.95 -32.33 -19.55
N PRO A 161 32.17 -32.49 -20.63
CA PRO A 161 30.80 -31.99 -20.70
C PRO A 161 29.88 -32.55 -19.61
N ALA A 162 30.15 -33.74 -19.06
CA ALA A 162 29.36 -34.32 -17.98
C ALA A 162 29.54 -33.61 -16.62
N VAL A 163 30.59 -32.80 -16.49
CA VAL A 163 30.84 -31.92 -15.33
C VAL A 163 30.41 -30.48 -15.62
N HIS A 164 30.62 -30.00 -16.84
CA HIS A 164 30.42 -28.61 -17.21
C HIS A 164 29.04 -28.27 -17.81
N ILE A 165 28.21 -29.28 -18.12
CA ILE A 165 26.82 -29.08 -18.57
C ILE A 165 25.85 -29.61 -17.51
N VAL A 166 24.99 -28.71 -17.00
CA VAL A 166 24.01 -29.00 -15.94
C VAL A 166 22.60 -29.00 -16.54
N ASN A 167 21.84 -30.08 -16.35
CA ASN A 167 20.45 -30.16 -16.80
C ASN A 167 19.54 -29.36 -15.86
N GLY A 168 18.83 -28.35 -16.39
CA GLY A 168 17.82 -27.57 -15.66
C GLY A 168 16.40 -27.81 -16.19
N ASN A 169 15.42 -27.63 -15.32
CA ASN A 169 13.99 -27.90 -15.60
C ASN A 169 13.28 -26.64 -16.14
N LYS A 170 11.97 -26.69 -16.38
CA LYS A 170 11.15 -25.56 -16.90
C LYS A 170 11.24 -24.26 -16.10
N LYS A 171 11.53 -24.30 -14.80
CA LYS A 171 11.76 -23.07 -14.00
C LYS A 171 13.05 -22.35 -14.40
N ASP A 172 14.07 -23.13 -14.74
CA ASP A 172 15.46 -22.66 -14.85
C ASP A 172 15.89 -22.51 -16.32
N ASN A 173 15.40 -23.38 -17.21
CA ASN A 173 15.82 -23.44 -18.62
C ASN A 173 14.66 -23.38 -19.64
N PHE A 174 13.48 -22.87 -19.27
CA PHE A 174 12.42 -22.54 -20.24
C PHE A 174 11.91 -21.11 -20.00
N TRP A 175 12.23 -20.21 -20.91
CA TRP A 175 12.02 -18.78 -20.73
C TRP A 175 10.71 -18.31 -21.36
N MET A 176 9.94 -17.49 -20.62
CA MET A 176 8.67 -16.90 -21.07
C MET A 176 8.49 -15.47 -20.53
N MET A 177 8.14 -14.52 -21.41
CA MET A 177 8.00 -13.10 -21.07
C MET A 177 6.94 -12.84 -19.98
N GLY A 178 5.83 -13.57 -20.05
CA GLY A 178 4.73 -13.55 -19.10
C GLY A 178 4.05 -14.90 -19.08
N ASP A 179 2.73 -14.89 -18.87
CA ASP A 179 1.91 -16.09 -19.01
C ASP A 179 1.47 -16.33 -20.47
N THR A 180 1.72 -15.36 -21.36
CA THR A 180 1.53 -15.43 -22.82
C THR A 180 2.68 -14.74 -23.56
N GLY A 181 2.80 -14.99 -24.87
CA GLY A 181 3.80 -14.37 -25.76
C GLY A 181 4.96 -15.31 -26.17
N PRO A 182 5.98 -14.78 -26.89
CA PRO A 182 7.09 -15.59 -27.37
C PRO A 182 7.90 -16.25 -26.24
N CYS A 183 8.30 -17.49 -26.46
CA CYS A 183 8.98 -18.33 -25.48
C CYS A 183 9.79 -19.47 -26.13
N GLY A 184 10.59 -20.15 -25.33
CA GLY A 184 11.37 -21.31 -25.77
C GLY A 184 12.27 -21.90 -24.68
N PRO A 185 12.88 -23.07 -24.94
CA PRO A 185 13.99 -23.54 -24.11
C PRO A 185 15.14 -22.52 -24.16
N CYS A 186 15.91 -22.45 -23.09
CA CYS A 186 17.08 -21.58 -23.01
C CYS A 186 18.28 -22.30 -22.37
N SER A 187 19.44 -21.66 -22.46
CA SER A 187 20.71 -22.16 -21.94
C SER A 187 21.49 -21.03 -21.29
N GLU A 188 21.99 -21.23 -20.07
CA GLU A 188 22.57 -20.17 -19.26
C GLU A 188 24.04 -20.44 -18.97
N LEU A 189 24.90 -19.45 -19.22
CA LEU A 189 26.31 -19.52 -18.88
C LEU A 189 26.53 -18.97 -17.46
N HIS A 190 27.02 -19.84 -16.58
CA HIS A 190 27.38 -19.56 -15.19
C HIS A 190 28.90 -19.49 -15.01
N VAL A 191 29.35 -18.72 -14.02
CA VAL A 191 30.78 -18.59 -13.64
C VAL A 191 31.00 -18.98 -12.18
N ASP A 192 31.92 -19.90 -11.92
CA ASP A 192 32.38 -20.27 -10.58
C ASP A 192 33.47 -19.31 -10.07
N LEU A 193 33.08 -18.54 -9.06
CA LEU A 193 33.82 -17.49 -8.40
C LEU A 193 34.30 -17.93 -7.01
N THR A 194 34.13 -19.21 -6.63
CA THR A 194 34.77 -19.76 -5.44
C THR A 194 36.29 -19.71 -5.59
N PRO A 195 37.08 -19.61 -4.51
CA PRO A 195 38.54 -19.56 -4.62
C PRO A 195 39.13 -20.70 -5.45
N ASP A 196 38.68 -21.94 -5.20
CA ASP A 196 39.17 -23.14 -5.89
C ASP A 196 38.62 -23.26 -7.33
N GLY A 197 37.35 -22.91 -7.56
CA GLY A 197 36.69 -23.00 -8.87
C GLY A 197 36.29 -24.42 -9.30
N ASP A 198 36.26 -25.36 -8.36
CA ASP A 198 35.98 -26.79 -8.59
C ASP A 198 34.62 -27.22 -8.00
N THR A 199 33.58 -26.39 -8.10
CA THR A 199 32.24 -26.73 -7.58
C THR A 199 31.52 -27.83 -8.37
N LYS A 200 32.01 -28.18 -9.57
CA LYS A 200 31.45 -29.25 -10.43
C LYS A 200 29.95 -29.06 -10.69
N GLY A 201 29.56 -27.81 -10.93
CA GLY A 201 28.17 -27.41 -11.17
C GLY A 201 27.27 -27.42 -9.93
N ALA A 202 27.76 -27.80 -8.74
CA ALA A 202 26.91 -28.01 -7.56
C ALA A 202 26.20 -26.73 -7.06
N LEU A 203 26.75 -25.55 -7.36
CA LEU A 203 26.17 -24.24 -7.02
C LEU A 203 25.33 -23.61 -8.15
N VAL A 204 25.32 -24.20 -9.35
CA VAL A 204 24.55 -23.71 -10.51
C VAL A 204 23.05 -23.74 -10.19
N ASN A 205 22.38 -22.61 -10.46
CA ASN A 205 20.98 -22.36 -10.09
C ASN A 205 20.62 -22.70 -8.62
N LYS A 206 21.56 -22.48 -7.68
CA LYS A 206 21.31 -22.56 -6.22
C LYS A 206 21.13 -21.21 -5.52
N GLY A 207 21.29 -20.09 -6.23
CA GLY A 207 21.19 -18.75 -5.65
C GLY A 207 22.39 -18.36 -4.77
N ASP A 208 23.57 -18.93 -5.03
CA ASP A 208 24.82 -18.58 -4.33
C ASP A 208 25.60 -17.55 -5.16
N ALA A 209 25.91 -16.39 -4.59
CA ALA A 209 26.65 -15.31 -5.26
C ALA A 209 28.02 -15.74 -5.81
N ARG A 210 28.58 -16.86 -5.33
CA ARG A 210 29.86 -17.42 -5.78
C ARG A 210 29.73 -18.30 -7.03
N CYS A 211 28.53 -18.55 -7.54
CA CYS A 211 28.31 -19.24 -8.81
C CYS A 211 27.15 -18.56 -9.56
N ILE A 212 27.48 -17.51 -10.32
CA ILE A 212 26.48 -16.58 -10.85
C ILE A 212 26.28 -16.77 -12.36
N GLU A 213 25.02 -16.75 -12.77
CA GLU A 213 24.57 -16.62 -14.16
C GLU A 213 25.07 -15.29 -14.75
N ILE A 214 25.73 -15.31 -15.91
CA ILE A 214 26.18 -14.10 -16.61
C ILE A 214 25.44 -13.85 -17.93
N TRP A 215 24.92 -14.89 -18.57
CA TRP A 215 24.29 -14.81 -19.89
C TRP A 215 23.24 -15.91 -20.06
N ASN A 216 22.00 -15.52 -20.36
CA ASN A 216 20.92 -16.43 -20.75
C ASN A 216 20.74 -16.38 -22.28
N LEU A 217 20.74 -17.52 -22.95
CA LEU A 217 20.55 -17.69 -24.38
C LEU A 217 19.19 -18.37 -24.63
N VAL A 218 18.19 -17.61 -25.05
CA VAL A 218 16.81 -18.07 -25.25
C VAL A 218 16.56 -18.44 -26.71
N PHE A 219 16.16 -19.70 -26.93
CA PHE A 219 15.91 -20.26 -28.25
C PHE A 219 14.41 -20.17 -28.57
N ILE A 220 13.95 -18.93 -28.76
CA ILE A 220 12.55 -18.58 -29.03
C ILE A 220 12.04 -19.36 -30.26
N GLN A 221 11.06 -20.22 -30.05
CA GLN A 221 10.46 -21.06 -31.11
C GLN A 221 8.97 -21.36 -30.89
N PHE A 222 8.38 -20.89 -29.78
CA PHE A 222 6.97 -21.06 -29.45
C PHE A 222 6.32 -19.72 -29.06
N ASN A 223 5.00 -19.64 -29.15
CA ASN A 223 4.17 -18.66 -28.48
C ASN A 223 3.32 -19.35 -27.41
N ALA A 224 3.37 -18.83 -26.18
CA ALA A 224 2.45 -19.19 -25.11
C ALA A 224 1.10 -18.52 -25.35
N ASN A 225 0.04 -19.33 -25.47
CA ASN A 225 -1.31 -18.91 -25.78
C ASN A 225 -2.12 -18.66 -24.47
N PRO A 226 -3.21 -17.88 -24.48
CA PRO A 226 -3.99 -17.57 -23.26
C PRO A 226 -4.66 -18.76 -22.56
N ASP A 227 -4.75 -19.91 -23.24
CA ASP A 227 -5.25 -21.18 -22.70
C ASP A 227 -4.15 -22.06 -22.06
N GLY A 228 -2.92 -21.55 -21.98
CA GLY A 228 -1.75 -22.27 -21.47
C GLY A 228 -1.09 -23.23 -22.48
N THR A 229 -1.59 -23.30 -23.71
CA THR A 229 -0.97 -24.11 -24.78
C THR A 229 0.20 -23.38 -25.45
N PHE A 230 1.04 -24.13 -26.17
CA PHE A 230 2.18 -23.61 -26.90
C PHE A 230 1.99 -23.85 -28.40
N SER A 231 1.97 -22.78 -29.20
CA SER A 231 1.97 -22.85 -30.66
C SER A 231 3.38 -22.61 -31.23
N PRO A 232 3.80 -23.27 -32.32
CA PRO A 232 5.09 -22.98 -32.95
C PRO A 232 5.07 -21.61 -33.65
N LEU A 233 6.19 -20.88 -33.58
CA LEU A 233 6.33 -19.60 -34.27
C LEU A 233 6.60 -19.77 -35.79
N PRO A 234 6.29 -18.75 -36.63
CA PRO A 234 6.55 -18.81 -38.08
C PRO A 234 8.03 -18.97 -38.46
N ALA A 235 8.93 -18.56 -37.57
CA ALA A 235 10.37 -18.75 -37.67
C ALA A 235 10.97 -19.07 -36.30
N LYS A 236 12.19 -19.61 -36.30
CA LYS A 236 13.00 -19.78 -35.08
C LYS A 236 13.84 -18.53 -34.84
N HIS A 237 14.00 -18.19 -33.58
CA HIS A 237 14.58 -16.92 -33.14
C HIS A 237 15.59 -17.14 -32.02
N VAL A 238 16.48 -16.16 -31.85
CA VAL A 238 17.39 -16.10 -30.70
C VAL A 238 17.14 -14.77 -30.00
N ASP A 239 16.97 -14.85 -28.69
CA ASP A 239 17.10 -13.74 -27.75
C ASP A 239 18.24 -14.09 -26.79
N THR A 240 18.97 -13.09 -26.31
CA THR A 240 19.94 -13.31 -25.23
C THR A 240 19.97 -12.12 -24.28
N GLY A 241 20.06 -12.38 -22.99
CA GLY A 241 20.32 -11.35 -21.98
C GLY A 241 21.60 -11.65 -21.21
N MET A 242 22.60 -10.78 -21.34
CA MET A 242 23.82 -10.80 -20.53
C MET A 242 23.77 -9.68 -19.48
N GLY A 243 24.07 -10.00 -18.22
CA GLY A 243 24.12 -9.03 -17.12
C GLY A 243 25.40 -8.20 -17.15
N PHE A 244 25.34 -6.96 -17.65
CA PHE A 244 26.50 -6.09 -17.83
C PHE A 244 27.28 -5.84 -16.53
N GLU A 245 26.57 -5.49 -15.46
CA GLU A 245 27.14 -5.26 -14.13
C GLU A 245 27.85 -6.50 -13.57
N ARG A 246 27.28 -7.70 -13.80
CA ARG A 246 27.85 -8.99 -13.36
C ARG A 246 29.15 -9.31 -14.10
N VAL A 247 29.16 -9.17 -15.42
CA VAL A 247 30.39 -9.38 -16.23
C VAL A 247 31.47 -8.37 -15.83
N THR A 248 31.09 -7.12 -15.59
CA THR A 248 32.00 -6.05 -15.15
C THR A 248 32.58 -6.35 -13.77
N SER A 249 31.77 -6.79 -12.80
CA SER A 249 32.23 -7.07 -11.43
C SER A 249 33.11 -8.31 -11.35
N ILE A 250 32.88 -9.33 -12.18
CA ILE A 250 33.77 -10.48 -12.29
C ILE A 250 35.11 -10.04 -12.89
N ILE A 251 35.12 -9.35 -14.03
CA ILE A 251 36.37 -8.93 -14.71
C ILE A 251 37.19 -7.98 -13.82
N GLN A 252 36.57 -7.03 -13.12
CA GLN A 252 37.28 -6.06 -12.28
C GLN A 252 37.64 -6.66 -10.91
N GLY A 253 36.72 -7.34 -10.24
CA GLY A 253 36.91 -7.93 -8.91
C GLY A 253 37.94 -9.06 -8.87
N THR A 254 38.06 -9.85 -9.95
CA THR A 254 39.13 -10.87 -10.10
C THR A 254 40.45 -10.31 -10.65
N LYS A 255 40.55 -9.00 -10.86
CA LYS A 255 41.71 -8.32 -11.49
C LYS A 255 42.08 -8.95 -12.85
N GLY A 256 41.08 -9.19 -13.69
CA GLY A 256 41.24 -9.90 -14.97
C GLY A 256 41.58 -11.37 -14.79
N PHE A 257 40.83 -12.08 -13.93
CA PHE A 257 40.97 -13.52 -13.64
C PHE A 257 42.32 -13.94 -13.03
N SER A 258 43.07 -12.99 -12.46
CA SER A 258 44.39 -13.23 -11.84
C SER A 258 44.32 -13.49 -10.33
N ASP A 259 43.23 -13.09 -9.67
CA ASP A 259 43.03 -13.24 -8.22
C ASP A 259 41.57 -13.60 -7.93
N PHE A 260 41.27 -14.90 -7.82
CA PHE A 260 39.98 -15.40 -7.30
C PHE A 260 39.99 -15.58 -5.77
N GLN A 261 41.18 -15.70 -5.17
CA GLN A 261 41.34 -16.04 -3.75
C GLN A 261 40.95 -14.89 -2.82
N ASN A 262 41.15 -13.64 -3.26
CA ASN A 262 40.89 -12.42 -2.50
C ASN A 262 39.86 -11.52 -3.22
N ALA A 263 39.10 -12.07 -4.18
CA ALA A 263 38.22 -11.32 -5.05
C ALA A 263 37.00 -10.76 -4.31
N LYS A 264 36.86 -9.43 -4.29
CA LYS A 264 35.59 -8.78 -3.91
C LYS A 264 34.67 -8.72 -5.13
N ILE A 265 33.92 -9.80 -5.39
CA ILE A 265 32.93 -9.79 -6.48
C ILE A 265 31.66 -9.07 -6.02
N SER A 266 31.49 -7.85 -6.51
CA SER A 266 30.31 -7.03 -6.25
C SER A 266 30.14 -6.00 -7.35
N ASN A 267 28.92 -5.88 -7.87
CA ASN A 267 28.57 -4.93 -8.92
C ASN A 267 28.88 -3.49 -8.48
N TYR A 268 28.69 -3.20 -7.20
CA TYR A 268 28.94 -1.90 -6.59
C TYR A 268 30.44 -1.54 -6.45
N GLU A 269 31.36 -2.50 -6.53
CA GLU A 269 32.81 -2.20 -6.46
C GLU A 269 33.37 -1.61 -7.76
N THR A 270 32.60 -1.69 -8.85
CA THR A 270 33.03 -1.41 -10.23
C THR A 270 33.06 0.08 -10.59
N ASP A 271 33.78 0.39 -11.67
CA ASP A 271 33.80 1.73 -12.28
C ASP A 271 32.42 2.27 -12.74
N ILE A 272 31.37 1.43 -12.79
CA ILE A 272 29.97 1.84 -12.99
C ILE A 272 29.46 2.67 -11.79
N PHE A 273 29.75 2.22 -10.56
CA PHE A 273 29.22 2.82 -9.33
C PHE A 273 30.21 3.77 -8.64
N ARG A 274 31.52 3.57 -8.80
CA ARG A 274 32.56 4.43 -8.17
C ARG A 274 32.37 5.94 -8.37
N PRO A 275 31.96 6.47 -9.54
CA PRO A 275 31.72 7.91 -9.70
C PRO A 275 30.59 8.42 -8.78
N ILE A 276 29.53 7.62 -8.62
CA ILE A 276 28.38 7.95 -7.76
C ILE A 276 28.80 7.88 -6.29
N PHE A 277 29.54 6.83 -5.91
CA PHE A 277 30.09 6.69 -4.56
C PHE A 277 31.05 7.84 -4.21
N ALA A 278 31.96 8.22 -5.11
CA ALA A 278 32.87 9.36 -4.88
C ALA A 278 32.12 10.69 -4.65
N ALA A 279 30.99 10.90 -5.34
CA ALA A 279 30.11 12.04 -5.08
C ALA A 279 29.42 11.93 -3.72
N LEU A 280 28.89 10.76 -3.36
CA LEU A 280 28.26 10.50 -2.05
C LEU A 280 29.23 10.64 -0.88
N GLU A 281 30.47 10.15 -0.99
CA GLU A 281 31.51 10.34 0.03
C GLU A 281 31.86 11.82 0.20
N LYS A 282 32.02 12.55 -0.92
CA LYS A 282 32.27 14.00 -0.91
C LYS A 282 31.12 14.81 -0.29
N MET A 283 29.88 14.36 -0.47
CA MET A 283 28.68 15.05 0.03
C MET A 283 28.37 14.71 1.49
N SER A 284 28.58 13.45 1.93
CA SER A 284 28.23 12.97 3.28
C SER A 284 29.38 13.01 4.29
N SER A 285 30.64 13.13 3.81
CA SER A 285 31.85 12.87 4.59
C SER A 285 31.94 11.45 5.20
N LYS A 286 31.09 10.50 4.75
CA LYS A 286 31.21 9.07 5.06
C LYS A 286 32.07 8.37 4.00
N ARG A 287 32.54 7.16 4.30
CA ARG A 287 33.26 6.29 3.35
C ARG A 287 32.51 4.99 3.12
N TYR A 288 32.64 4.45 1.92
CA TYR A 288 32.10 3.14 1.55
C TYR A 288 33.09 2.03 1.95
N GLY A 289 32.71 1.21 2.93
CA GLY A 289 33.53 0.16 3.54
C GLY A 289 33.48 -1.19 2.83
N SER A 290 32.49 -1.40 1.95
CA SER A 290 32.26 -2.66 1.23
C SER A 290 31.99 -3.85 2.17
N THR A 291 31.09 -3.65 3.14
CA THR A 291 30.58 -4.64 4.12
C THR A 291 29.17 -5.12 3.76
N LEU A 292 28.80 -6.32 4.23
CA LEU A 292 27.47 -6.93 4.00
C LEU A 292 26.79 -7.34 5.32
N PRO A 293 25.43 -7.34 5.38
CA PRO A 293 24.71 -7.67 6.61
C PRO A 293 25.04 -9.07 7.16
N GLY A 294 25.52 -9.13 8.40
CA GLY A 294 25.60 -10.38 9.17
C GLY A 294 26.87 -11.21 8.98
N GLU A 295 27.90 -10.72 8.27
CA GLU A 295 29.20 -11.38 8.15
C GLU A 295 29.87 -11.65 9.51
N HIS A 296 29.49 -10.91 10.55
CA HIS A 296 30.09 -10.94 11.89
C HIS A 296 29.59 -12.07 12.82
N THR A 297 28.86 -13.07 12.30
CA THR A 297 28.17 -14.10 13.13
C THR A 297 28.67 -15.55 12.96
N ARG A 298 29.84 -15.78 12.36
CA ARG A 298 30.40 -17.14 12.16
C ARG A 298 31.67 -17.44 12.98
N PRO A 299 31.55 -18.06 14.17
CA PRO A 299 32.67 -18.77 14.81
C PRO A 299 33.23 -19.88 13.91
N ARG A 300 34.49 -20.27 14.14
CA ARG A 300 35.20 -21.26 13.31
C ARG A 300 34.97 -22.70 13.82
N VAL A 301 34.66 -23.60 12.89
CA VAL A 301 34.78 -25.09 12.98
C VAL A 301 33.81 -25.86 13.89
N SER A 302 32.96 -26.72 13.30
CA SER A 302 32.85 -28.18 13.58
C SER A 302 31.66 -28.82 12.84
N GLN A 303 31.62 -30.17 12.76
CA GLN A 303 30.59 -30.96 12.06
C GLN A 303 29.72 -31.76 13.04
N SER A 304 28.39 -31.70 12.91
CA SER A 304 27.46 -32.74 13.39
C SER A 304 26.02 -32.47 12.91
N ALA A 305 25.24 -33.51 12.59
CA ALA A 305 23.84 -33.41 12.15
C ALA A 305 22.82 -33.57 13.31
N PRO A 306 21.57 -33.05 13.19
CA PRO A 306 20.59 -33.01 14.29
C PRO A 306 19.52 -34.12 14.24
N SER A 307 18.89 -34.41 15.40
CA SER A 307 17.72 -35.30 15.58
C SER A 307 17.05 -35.08 16.97
N PRO A 308 15.77 -35.48 17.21
CA PRO A 308 14.71 -34.46 17.44
C PRO A 308 13.71 -34.74 18.62
N ILE A 309 12.55 -34.03 18.61
CA ILE A 309 11.20 -34.37 19.17
C ILE A 309 10.64 -33.51 20.36
N ALA A 310 9.75 -32.56 20.02
CA ALA A 310 8.32 -32.38 20.46
C ALA A 310 7.88 -32.35 21.97
N PRO A 311 6.56 -32.21 22.30
CA PRO A 311 5.61 -31.11 21.98
C PRO A 311 4.82 -30.54 23.21
N GLY A 312 4.09 -29.41 23.04
CA GLY A 312 3.19 -28.81 24.06
C GLY A 312 2.14 -27.83 23.47
N GLU A 313 1.07 -27.50 24.22
CA GLU A 313 -0.27 -27.13 23.67
C GLU A 313 -1.19 -26.35 24.67
N THR A 314 -2.29 -25.64 24.33
CA THR A 314 -2.79 -25.15 23.01
C THR A 314 -3.43 -23.72 23.00
N PRO A 315 -4.71 -23.43 23.40
CA PRO A 315 -5.55 -22.57 22.53
C PRO A 315 -6.31 -21.36 23.13
N GLY A 316 -6.76 -20.43 22.25
CA GLY A 316 -7.73 -19.37 22.57
C GLY A 316 -7.98 -18.28 21.50
N THR A 317 -8.40 -18.67 20.28
CA THR A 317 -9.29 -17.97 19.30
C THR A 317 -9.42 -16.42 19.23
N LYS A 318 -9.50 -15.75 18.06
CA LYS A 318 -9.49 -16.19 16.65
C LYS A 318 -9.18 -14.99 15.72
N GLU A 319 -8.22 -15.15 14.82
CA GLU A 319 -7.99 -14.28 13.64
C GLU A 319 -7.36 -15.14 12.51
N ALA A 320 -7.04 -14.58 11.35
CA ALA A 320 -6.51 -15.33 10.21
C ALA A 320 -5.11 -15.91 10.52
N LYS A 321 -4.93 -17.23 10.34
CA LYS A 321 -3.69 -17.93 10.72
C LYS A 321 -2.62 -17.85 9.61
N TYR A 322 -1.41 -17.48 9.99
CA TYR A 322 -0.19 -17.72 9.21
C TYR A 322 0.68 -18.78 9.88
N SER A 323 1.25 -19.69 9.08
CA SER A 323 2.17 -20.73 9.54
C SER A 323 3.39 -20.83 8.63
N ARG A 324 4.58 -20.79 9.22
CA ARG A 324 5.87 -20.81 8.51
C ARG A 324 6.57 -22.18 8.50
N ARG A 325 5.92 -23.24 9.02
CA ARG A 325 6.49 -24.61 9.13
C ARG A 325 5.51 -25.79 8.95
N ASN A 326 4.22 -25.54 8.76
CA ASN A 326 3.23 -26.53 8.27
C ASN A 326 2.18 -25.79 7.42
N LEU A 327 1.64 -26.44 6.39
CA LEU A 327 0.58 -25.90 5.52
C LEU A 327 -0.78 -25.88 6.25
N PRO A 328 -1.78 -25.05 5.84
CA PRO A 328 -1.78 -24.15 4.68
C PRO A 328 -0.93 -22.89 4.87
N HIS A 329 -0.60 -22.22 3.77
CA HIS A 329 0.14 -20.94 3.80
C HIS A 329 -0.76 -19.69 3.85
N PHE A 330 -2.04 -19.78 3.43
CA PHE A 330 -2.98 -18.66 3.46
C PHE A 330 -4.43 -19.15 3.58
N GLU A 331 -5.16 -18.68 4.60
CA GLU A 331 -6.50 -19.19 4.92
C GLU A 331 -7.55 -18.06 5.08
N ARG A 332 -8.48 -17.98 4.12
CA ARG A 332 -9.74 -17.22 4.18
C ARG A 332 -10.94 -18.15 4.51
N PRO A 333 -11.81 -17.82 5.49
CA PRO A 333 -12.84 -18.75 5.99
C PRO A 333 -13.90 -19.22 4.97
N TRP A 334 -14.28 -18.36 4.02
CA TRP A 334 -15.37 -18.59 3.05
C TRP A 334 -14.86 -18.79 1.61
N ALA A 335 -13.57 -19.08 1.43
CA ALA A 335 -13.01 -19.27 0.09
C ALA A 335 -13.08 -20.74 -0.34
N LYS A 336 -13.10 -20.98 -1.66
CA LYS A 336 -12.97 -22.32 -2.24
C LYS A 336 -11.49 -22.69 -2.35
N TYR A 337 -11.16 -23.94 -2.07
CA TYR A 337 -9.80 -24.47 -2.11
C TYR A 337 -9.73 -25.75 -2.93
N MET A 338 -8.74 -25.82 -3.81
CA MET A 338 -8.17 -27.10 -4.21
C MET A 338 -7.11 -27.49 -3.16
N VAL A 339 -7.17 -28.69 -2.61
CA VAL A 339 -6.14 -29.24 -1.73
C VAL A 339 -5.68 -30.59 -2.24
N THR A 340 -4.36 -30.82 -2.18
CA THR A 340 -3.74 -32.12 -2.47
C THR A 340 -2.94 -32.61 -1.26
N PHE A 341 -3.04 -33.89 -0.90
CA PHE A 341 -2.15 -34.48 0.10
C PHE A 341 -1.74 -35.90 -0.23
N SER A 342 -0.47 -36.23 0.00
CA SER A 342 0.14 -37.52 -0.36
C SER A 342 0.26 -38.46 0.84
N THR A 343 0.42 -39.75 0.54
CA THR A 343 0.88 -40.75 1.51
C THR A 343 2.39 -40.63 1.76
N VAL A 344 2.83 -41.00 2.97
CA VAL A 344 4.26 -41.02 3.34
C VAL A 344 5.03 -41.90 2.36
N GLU A 345 6.13 -41.37 1.82
CA GLU A 345 7.01 -42.08 0.88
C GLU A 345 6.27 -42.60 -0.38
N ARG A 346 5.15 -41.95 -0.76
CA ARG A 346 4.23 -42.40 -1.82
C ARG A 346 3.74 -43.85 -1.66
N ARG A 347 3.55 -44.30 -0.41
CA ARG A 347 2.92 -45.58 -0.06
C ARG A 347 1.61 -45.76 -0.84
N GLN A 348 1.53 -46.84 -1.62
CA GLN A 348 0.33 -47.18 -2.38
C GLN A 348 -0.80 -47.64 -1.44
N LEU A 349 -1.98 -47.03 -1.60
CA LEU A 349 -3.25 -47.38 -0.96
C LEU A 349 -3.92 -48.50 -1.76
N SER A 350 -4.33 -49.57 -1.07
CA SER A 350 -5.16 -50.63 -1.65
C SER A 350 -6.58 -50.13 -1.95
N HIS A 351 -7.36 -50.88 -2.72
CA HIS A 351 -8.76 -50.51 -3.01
C HIS A 351 -9.62 -50.35 -1.73
N PRO A 352 -9.55 -51.25 -0.72
CA PRO A 352 -10.17 -51.02 0.59
C PRO A 352 -9.66 -49.79 1.33
N ASP A 353 -8.38 -49.42 1.18
CA ASP A 353 -7.85 -48.21 1.83
C ASP A 353 -8.45 -46.95 1.20
N ARG A 354 -8.47 -46.85 -0.14
CA ARG A 354 -9.05 -45.71 -0.87
C ARG A 354 -10.53 -45.52 -0.55
N GLU A 355 -11.26 -46.62 -0.37
CA GLU A 355 -12.64 -46.65 0.09
C GLU A 355 -12.81 -46.00 1.49
N ILE A 356 -11.90 -46.31 2.42
CA ILE A 356 -11.86 -45.70 3.75
C ILE A 356 -11.50 -44.21 3.68
N VAL A 357 -10.59 -43.81 2.78
CA VAL A 357 -10.24 -42.39 2.57
C VAL A 357 -11.45 -41.62 2.04
N LEU A 358 -12.12 -42.10 0.98
CA LEU A 358 -13.28 -41.42 0.41
C LEU A 358 -14.42 -41.30 1.42
N LYS A 359 -14.72 -42.34 2.18
CA LYS A 359 -15.71 -42.28 3.27
C LYS A 359 -15.34 -41.28 4.36
N SER A 360 -14.06 -41.10 4.65
CA SER A 360 -13.59 -40.07 5.61
C SER A 360 -13.75 -38.64 5.08
N ILE A 361 -13.67 -38.45 3.76
CA ILE A 361 -13.91 -37.15 3.09
C ILE A 361 -15.41 -36.83 3.06
N LEU A 362 -16.24 -37.81 2.65
CA LEU A 362 -17.70 -37.65 2.57
C LEU A 362 -18.30 -37.39 3.96
N HIS A 363 -17.81 -38.06 5.00
CA HIS A 363 -18.22 -37.80 6.39
C HIS A 363 -18.03 -36.33 6.79
N ALA A 364 -16.91 -35.68 6.41
CA ALA A 364 -16.67 -34.26 6.68
C ALA A 364 -17.61 -33.34 5.88
N HIS A 365 -18.07 -33.77 4.70
CA HIS A 365 -19.07 -33.05 3.92
C HIS A 365 -20.48 -33.18 4.53
N GLU A 366 -20.92 -34.40 4.82
CA GLU A 366 -22.20 -34.72 5.48
C GLU A 366 -22.39 -33.95 6.80
N HIS A 367 -21.32 -33.88 7.61
CA HIS A 367 -21.32 -33.21 8.91
C HIS A 367 -21.08 -31.69 8.82
N ARG A 368 -21.22 -31.11 7.62
CA ARG A 368 -21.09 -29.67 7.33
C ARG A 368 -19.80 -29.06 7.88
N GLN A 369 -18.68 -29.79 7.77
CA GLN A 369 -17.35 -29.21 7.96
C GLN A 369 -16.86 -28.56 6.66
N ILE A 370 -17.24 -29.17 5.53
CA ILE A 370 -16.97 -28.68 4.17
C ILE A 370 -18.22 -28.77 3.27
N GLN A 371 -18.31 -27.89 2.28
CA GLN A 371 -19.11 -28.08 1.08
C GLN A 371 -18.19 -28.63 0.00
N LEU A 372 -18.39 -29.88 -0.39
CA LEU A 372 -17.54 -30.57 -1.36
C LEU A 372 -18.05 -30.33 -2.78
N TYR A 373 -17.14 -30.08 -3.71
CA TYR A 373 -17.44 -29.92 -5.15
C TYR A 373 -16.85 -31.06 -5.99
N ALA A 374 -15.67 -31.57 -5.62
CA ALA A 374 -15.12 -32.80 -6.19
C ALA A 374 -14.12 -33.44 -5.22
N ALA A 375 -14.01 -34.77 -5.24
CA ALA A 375 -12.97 -35.51 -4.53
C ALA A 375 -12.47 -36.69 -5.38
N CYS A 376 -11.15 -36.88 -5.45
CA CYS A 376 -10.53 -38.02 -6.11
C CYS A 376 -9.43 -38.61 -5.22
N VAL A 377 -9.58 -39.90 -4.84
CA VAL A 377 -8.56 -40.63 -4.07
C VAL A 377 -7.70 -41.46 -5.02
N MET A 378 -6.51 -40.95 -5.32
CA MET A 378 -5.50 -41.58 -6.16
C MET A 378 -4.74 -42.69 -5.38
N PRO A 379 -3.89 -43.50 -6.04
CA PRO A 379 -3.16 -44.58 -5.37
C PRO A 379 -2.25 -44.13 -4.23
N ASP A 380 -1.64 -42.94 -4.31
CA ASP A 380 -0.67 -42.42 -3.34
C ASP A 380 -0.95 -40.99 -2.86
N HIS A 381 -2.09 -40.40 -3.28
CA HIS A 381 -2.49 -39.06 -2.89
C HIS A 381 -4.00 -38.84 -3.01
N VAL A 382 -4.48 -37.69 -2.56
CA VAL A 382 -5.87 -37.27 -2.63
C VAL A 382 -5.93 -35.87 -3.22
N HIS A 383 -6.85 -35.63 -4.15
CA HIS A 383 -7.27 -34.30 -4.57
C HIS A 383 -8.68 -33.98 -4.07
N LEU A 384 -8.87 -32.80 -3.49
CA LEU A 384 -10.15 -32.26 -3.03
C LEU A 384 -10.39 -30.87 -3.61
N LEU A 385 -11.64 -30.54 -3.97
CA LEU A 385 -12.11 -29.19 -4.22
C LEU A 385 -13.31 -28.91 -3.31
N PHE A 386 -13.16 -27.99 -2.36
CA PHE A 386 -14.18 -27.72 -1.33
C PHE A 386 -14.18 -26.27 -0.82
N GLU A 387 -15.25 -25.89 -0.13
CA GLU A 387 -15.35 -24.64 0.64
C GLU A 387 -15.56 -24.99 2.13
N PRO A 388 -14.83 -24.39 3.09
CA PRO A 388 -15.09 -24.60 4.52
C PRO A 388 -16.49 -24.12 4.89
N GLN A 389 -17.10 -24.73 5.90
CA GLN A 389 -18.45 -24.39 6.34
C GLN A 389 -18.47 -23.80 7.76
N ILE A 390 -19.61 -23.18 8.11
CA ILE A 390 -19.81 -22.51 9.39
C ILE A 390 -19.83 -23.56 10.51
N LYS A 391 -18.89 -23.44 11.44
CA LYS A 391 -18.69 -24.30 12.62
C LYS A 391 -19.56 -23.87 13.79
N GLU A 392 -19.65 -22.56 13.99
CA GLU A 392 -20.36 -21.90 15.10
C GLU A 392 -20.67 -20.44 14.71
N GLN A 393 -21.40 -19.72 15.56
CA GLN A 393 -21.46 -18.25 15.52
C GLN A 393 -20.77 -17.70 16.77
N ASP A 394 -20.11 -16.56 16.65
CA ASP A 394 -19.55 -15.86 17.82
C ASP A 394 -20.60 -15.04 18.56
N ARG A 395 -20.15 -14.30 19.59
CA ARG A 395 -21.01 -13.51 20.48
C ARG A 395 -21.65 -12.30 19.81
N ASP A 396 -21.11 -11.85 18.69
CA ASP A 396 -21.62 -10.75 17.86
C ASP A 396 -22.43 -11.29 16.65
N GLY A 397 -22.76 -12.58 16.68
CA GLY A 397 -23.56 -13.27 15.67
C GLY A 397 -22.83 -13.54 14.35
N GLN A 398 -21.52 -13.32 14.28
CA GLN A 398 -20.78 -13.50 13.03
C GLN A 398 -20.47 -14.99 12.78
N PRO A 399 -20.47 -15.43 11.51
CA PRO A 399 -20.24 -16.83 11.16
C PRO A 399 -18.77 -17.21 11.33
N VAL A 400 -18.52 -18.22 12.15
CA VAL A 400 -17.19 -18.73 12.47
C VAL A 400 -17.02 -20.09 11.79
N PHE A 401 -16.08 -20.21 10.87
CA PHE A 401 -15.93 -21.39 10.01
C PHE A 401 -14.96 -22.44 10.59
N TRP A 402 -15.02 -23.65 10.07
CA TRP A 402 -13.99 -24.68 10.26
C TRP A 402 -12.68 -24.26 9.58
N SER A 403 -11.54 -24.39 10.25
CA SER A 403 -10.25 -24.06 9.62
C SER A 403 -9.70 -25.21 8.76
N LEU A 404 -8.97 -24.89 7.67
CA LEU A 404 -8.39 -25.89 6.76
C LEU A 404 -7.51 -26.89 7.50
N SER A 405 -6.71 -26.41 8.46
CA SER A 405 -5.89 -27.28 9.31
C SER A 405 -6.73 -28.26 10.14
N GLU A 406 -7.90 -27.86 10.65
CA GLU A 406 -8.79 -28.76 11.40
C GLU A 406 -9.45 -29.79 10.48
N ILE A 407 -9.95 -29.35 9.32
CA ILE A 407 -10.60 -30.18 8.29
C ILE A 407 -9.63 -31.26 7.81
N LEU A 408 -8.43 -30.87 7.38
CA LEU A 408 -7.44 -31.79 6.82
C LEU A 408 -6.85 -32.71 7.90
N GLN A 409 -6.65 -32.22 9.13
CA GLN A 409 -6.25 -33.08 10.25
C GLN A 409 -7.35 -34.09 10.59
N GLY A 410 -8.64 -33.70 10.58
CA GLY A 410 -9.78 -34.60 10.75
C GLY A 410 -9.81 -35.71 9.71
N ILE A 411 -9.84 -35.35 8.42
CA ILE A 411 -9.87 -36.32 7.31
C ILE A 411 -8.64 -37.23 7.33
N LYS A 412 -7.42 -36.68 7.48
CA LYS A 412 -6.18 -37.48 7.53
C LYS A 412 -6.13 -38.40 8.75
N SER A 413 -6.51 -37.94 9.94
CA SER A 413 -6.43 -38.76 11.16
C SER A 413 -7.49 -39.88 11.19
N ALA A 414 -8.73 -39.59 10.79
CA ALA A 414 -9.80 -40.58 10.73
C ALA A 414 -9.49 -41.69 9.71
N SER A 415 -9.11 -41.31 8.49
CA SER A 415 -8.73 -42.29 7.44
C SER A 415 -7.50 -43.11 7.86
N ALA A 416 -6.45 -42.48 8.39
CA ALA A 416 -5.26 -43.19 8.85
C ALA A 416 -5.53 -44.12 10.05
N HIS A 417 -6.39 -43.74 10.99
CA HIS A 417 -6.81 -44.63 12.07
C HIS A 417 -7.56 -45.85 11.53
N ASN A 418 -8.52 -45.64 10.64
CA ASN A 418 -9.36 -46.70 10.09
C ASN A 418 -8.57 -47.67 9.18
N ILE A 419 -7.64 -47.16 8.36
CA ILE A 419 -6.72 -47.99 7.55
C ILE A 419 -5.77 -48.81 8.43
N ASN A 420 -5.13 -48.19 9.44
CA ASN A 420 -4.27 -48.91 10.37
C ASN A 420 -5.06 -50.00 11.13
N LYS A 421 -6.29 -49.70 11.55
CA LYS A 421 -7.20 -50.64 12.23
C LYS A 421 -7.64 -51.80 11.33
N ALA A 422 -7.91 -51.54 10.04
CA ALA A 422 -8.29 -52.56 9.07
C ALA A 422 -7.11 -53.46 8.63
N SER A 423 -5.91 -52.90 8.53
CA SER A 423 -4.67 -53.60 8.12
C SER A 423 -3.88 -54.22 9.29
N GLY A 424 -4.26 -53.94 10.54
CA GLY A 424 -3.54 -54.37 11.74
C GLY A 424 -2.20 -53.65 11.97
N GLN A 425 -1.89 -52.62 11.19
CA GLN A 425 -0.62 -51.90 11.21
C GLN A 425 -0.62 -50.72 12.20
N LYS A 426 0.57 -50.16 12.46
CA LYS A 426 0.77 -48.91 13.20
C LYS A 426 1.79 -48.05 12.46
N GLY A 427 1.38 -46.85 12.05
CA GLY A 427 2.29 -45.87 11.42
C GLY A 427 1.54 -44.64 10.91
N HIS A 428 2.29 -43.64 10.47
CA HIS A 428 1.74 -42.51 9.72
C HIS A 428 1.49 -42.95 8.26
N ILE A 429 0.28 -42.71 7.77
CA ILE A 429 -0.11 -43.01 6.38
C ILE A 429 0.03 -41.78 5.49
N TRP A 430 -0.25 -40.59 6.03
CA TRP A 430 -0.22 -39.31 5.32
C TRP A 430 1.02 -38.49 5.66
N GLU A 431 1.54 -37.78 4.66
CA GLU A 431 2.56 -36.75 4.89
C GLU A 431 2.01 -35.60 5.73
N LYS A 432 2.90 -34.91 6.45
CA LYS A 432 2.54 -33.71 7.23
C LYS A 432 2.11 -32.55 6.34
N GLU A 433 2.56 -32.55 5.09
CA GLU A 433 2.28 -31.52 4.10
C GLU A 433 0.95 -31.75 3.37
N SER A 434 0.38 -30.67 2.85
CA SER A 434 -0.83 -30.67 2.02
C SER A 434 -0.84 -29.40 1.19
N MET A 435 -0.67 -29.52 -0.12
CA MET A 435 -0.61 -28.38 -1.04
C MET A 435 -2.00 -27.77 -1.18
N ASP A 436 -2.18 -26.55 -0.68
CA ASP A 436 -3.41 -25.77 -0.79
C ASP A 436 -3.32 -24.70 -1.89
N ARG A 437 -4.40 -24.52 -2.65
CA ARG A 437 -4.62 -23.42 -3.59
C ARG A 437 -6.00 -22.84 -3.36
N MET A 438 -6.06 -21.64 -2.80
CA MET A 438 -7.28 -20.83 -2.80
C MET A 438 -7.66 -20.46 -4.25
N ILE A 439 -8.88 -20.81 -4.65
CA ILE A 439 -9.42 -20.57 -5.99
C ILE A 439 -9.74 -19.07 -6.15
N ARG A 440 -9.32 -18.48 -7.28
CA ARG A 440 -9.33 -17.02 -7.51
C ARG A 440 -10.48 -16.53 -8.40
N GLY A 441 -11.22 -17.43 -9.04
CA GLY A 441 -12.37 -17.09 -9.89
C GLY A 441 -13.01 -18.32 -10.53
N GLN A 442 -14.09 -18.10 -11.28
CA GLN A 442 -14.91 -19.17 -11.87
C GLN A 442 -14.10 -20.08 -12.82
N SER A 443 -13.28 -19.50 -13.71
CA SER A 443 -12.44 -20.27 -14.64
C SER A 443 -11.37 -21.12 -13.92
N ASP A 444 -10.78 -20.62 -12.83
CA ASP A 444 -9.86 -21.39 -11.97
C ASP A 444 -10.60 -22.53 -11.24
N MET A 445 -11.87 -22.31 -10.86
CA MET A 445 -12.72 -23.38 -10.30
C MET A 445 -13.01 -24.48 -11.32
N GLU A 446 -13.37 -24.12 -12.55
CA GLU A 446 -13.67 -25.06 -13.64
C GLU A 446 -12.43 -25.83 -14.10
N GLU A 447 -11.28 -25.15 -14.22
CA GLU A 447 -9.98 -25.75 -14.53
C GLU A 447 -9.62 -26.82 -13.49
N LYS A 448 -9.72 -26.49 -12.18
CA LYS A 448 -9.37 -27.44 -11.11
C LYS A 448 -10.42 -28.54 -10.93
N PHE A 449 -11.71 -28.25 -11.14
CA PHE A 449 -12.75 -29.28 -11.18
C PHE A 449 -12.45 -30.32 -12.28
N HIS A 450 -12.20 -29.87 -13.51
CA HIS A 450 -11.88 -30.78 -14.62
C HIS A 450 -10.57 -31.56 -14.41
N TYR A 451 -9.53 -30.94 -13.85
CA TYR A 451 -8.29 -31.62 -13.46
C TYR A 451 -8.54 -32.77 -12.46
N ILE A 452 -9.34 -32.53 -11.40
CA ILE A 452 -9.66 -33.57 -10.42
C ILE A 452 -10.48 -34.70 -11.06
N CYS A 453 -11.45 -34.35 -11.90
CA CYS A 453 -12.31 -35.33 -12.57
C CYS A 453 -11.52 -36.23 -13.53
N ARG A 454 -10.55 -35.71 -14.29
CA ARG A 454 -9.82 -36.52 -15.29
C ARG A 454 -8.63 -37.31 -14.73
N ASN A 455 -8.14 -36.93 -13.55
CA ASN A 455 -6.88 -37.42 -12.99
C ASN A 455 -6.66 -38.96 -13.04
N PRO A 456 -7.64 -39.83 -12.68
CA PRO A 456 -7.45 -41.28 -12.72
C PRO A 456 -7.11 -41.85 -14.10
N TRP A 457 -7.58 -41.17 -15.16
CA TRP A 457 -7.37 -41.57 -16.54
C TRP A 457 -6.14 -40.90 -17.14
N ASP A 458 -5.96 -39.59 -16.89
CA ASP A 458 -4.80 -38.82 -17.37
C ASP A 458 -3.48 -39.34 -16.74
N ALA A 459 -3.52 -39.81 -15.49
CA ALA A 459 -2.40 -40.46 -14.80
C ALA A 459 -2.32 -41.99 -15.05
N GLY A 460 -3.18 -42.56 -15.90
CA GLY A 460 -3.14 -43.98 -16.28
C GLY A 460 -3.46 -44.99 -15.16
N VAL A 461 -4.11 -44.58 -14.07
CA VAL A 461 -4.45 -45.44 -12.93
C VAL A 461 -5.55 -46.44 -13.28
N VAL A 462 -6.46 -46.07 -14.19
CA VAL A 462 -7.40 -46.98 -14.85
C VAL A 462 -7.40 -46.74 -16.35
N PRO A 463 -7.64 -47.77 -17.19
CA PRO A 463 -7.85 -47.58 -18.62
C PRO A 463 -8.96 -46.56 -18.88
N ALA A 464 -8.82 -45.76 -19.94
CA ALA A 464 -9.79 -44.72 -20.29
C ALA A 464 -11.24 -45.22 -20.38
N THR A 465 -11.45 -46.52 -20.63
CA THR A 465 -12.75 -47.21 -20.77
C THR A 465 -13.43 -47.58 -19.46
N GLU A 466 -12.73 -47.60 -18.32
CA GLU A 466 -13.24 -48.07 -17.03
C GLU A 466 -13.61 -46.90 -16.11
N SER A 467 -14.61 -47.09 -15.24
CA SER A 467 -14.97 -46.09 -14.22
C SER A 467 -14.01 -46.15 -13.03
N TYR A 468 -13.72 -45.01 -12.40
CA TYR A 468 -12.91 -44.96 -11.19
C TYR A 468 -13.79 -44.79 -9.94
N PRO A 469 -13.94 -45.82 -9.08
CA PRO A 469 -14.91 -45.77 -7.97
C PRO A 469 -14.62 -44.70 -6.92
N TRP A 470 -13.37 -44.25 -6.80
CA TRP A 470 -12.95 -43.25 -5.80
C TRP A 470 -12.86 -41.82 -6.34
N LEU A 471 -13.54 -41.54 -7.46
CA LEU A 471 -13.93 -40.21 -7.89
C LEU A 471 -15.39 -39.95 -7.47
N TRP A 472 -15.62 -38.86 -6.73
CA TRP A 472 -16.93 -38.42 -6.26
C TRP A 472 -17.27 -37.02 -6.76
N LEU A 473 -18.53 -36.85 -7.15
CA LEU A 473 -19.13 -35.60 -7.64
C LEU A 473 -20.56 -35.45 -7.03
N PRO A 474 -21.09 -34.22 -6.87
CA PRO A 474 -22.31 -33.99 -6.09
C PRO A 474 -23.57 -34.68 -6.62
N ASP A 475 -23.71 -34.77 -7.95
CA ASP A 475 -24.93 -35.24 -8.62
C ASP A 475 -24.92 -36.74 -8.97
N GLY A 476 -23.93 -37.50 -8.48
CA GLY A 476 -23.89 -38.97 -8.60
C GLY A 476 -23.50 -39.54 -9.97
N GLU A 477 -23.25 -38.71 -10.98
CA GLU A 477 -22.71 -39.15 -12.28
C GLU A 477 -21.26 -39.64 -12.17
N HIS A 478 -21.07 -40.93 -11.88
CA HIS A 478 -19.77 -41.63 -12.03
C HIS A 478 -19.42 -41.90 -13.52
N THR A 479 -19.92 -41.08 -14.44
CA THR A 479 -19.87 -41.27 -15.90
C THR A 479 -18.87 -40.34 -16.58
N ARG A 480 -18.05 -40.91 -17.49
CA ARG A 480 -17.05 -40.22 -18.31
C ARG A 480 -17.51 -38.84 -18.83
N PRO A 481 -16.65 -37.81 -18.78
CA PRO A 481 -16.77 -36.66 -19.69
C PRO A 481 -16.78 -37.13 -21.15
N ARG A 482 -17.86 -36.84 -21.89
CA ARG A 482 -17.98 -37.21 -23.30
C ARG A 482 -17.06 -36.34 -24.17
N VAL A 483 -15.98 -36.91 -24.66
CA VAL A 483 -15.17 -36.37 -25.77
C VAL A 483 -15.08 -37.43 -26.86
N SER A 484 -15.33 -37.04 -28.11
CA SER A 484 -15.36 -37.96 -29.26
C SER A 484 -13.97 -38.33 -29.73
N LEU A 485 -13.61 -39.61 -29.60
CA LEU A 485 -12.40 -40.18 -30.19
C LEU A 485 -12.62 -40.53 -31.67
N SER A 486 -11.70 -40.09 -32.51
CA SER A 486 -11.47 -40.66 -33.86
C SER A 486 -10.02 -41.13 -33.95
N ALA A 487 -9.79 -42.37 -33.51
CA ALA A 487 -8.51 -43.05 -33.69
C ALA A 487 -8.39 -43.62 -35.11
N PRO A 488 -7.16 -43.92 -35.56
CA PRO A 488 -6.89 -45.29 -35.97
C PRO A 488 -5.74 -45.94 -35.17
N SER A 489 -5.74 -47.27 -35.15
CA SER A 489 -4.83 -48.11 -34.35
C SER A 489 -3.84 -48.88 -35.25
N PRO A 490 -3.16 -49.98 -34.83
CA PRO A 490 -1.75 -49.90 -34.46
C PRO A 490 -0.85 -50.90 -35.22
N THR A 491 0.45 -50.99 -34.89
CA THR A 491 1.28 -52.15 -35.29
C THR A 491 2.43 -52.44 -34.30
N THR A 492 2.12 -53.30 -33.33
CA THR A 492 2.93 -54.42 -32.76
C THR A 492 4.48 -54.45 -32.77
N SER A 493 4.99 -55.13 -31.73
CA SER A 493 6.36 -55.68 -31.52
C SER A 493 7.42 -54.70 -30.97
N GLY A 494 8.31 -55.15 -30.06
CA GLY A 494 8.30 -56.43 -29.34
C GLY A 494 9.60 -56.76 -28.59
N GLU A 495 9.46 -57.63 -27.58
CA GLU A 495 10.54 -58.30 -26.82
C GLU A 495 11.39 -57.43 -25.87
N ASP A 496 12.19 -58.11 -25.03
CA ASP A 496 12.45 -57.79 -23.62
C ASP A 496 13.73 -58.55 -23.14
N VAL A 497 13.94 -58.68 -21.83
CA VAL A 497 14.57 -59.85 -21.16
C VAL A 497 16.13 -59.87 -21.01
N THR A 498 16.54 -59.50 -19.79
CA THR A 498 17.48 -60.25 -18.88
C THR A 498 18.94 -59.81 -18.56
N THR A 499 19.06 -59.09 -17.43
CA THR A 499 19.74 -59.46 -16.15
C THR A 499 21.28 -59.66 -15.96
N LYS A 500 21.72 -59.06 -14.84
CA LYS A 500 22.70 -59.52 -13.80
C LYS A 500 24.22 -59.53 -14.08
N GLY A 501 24.97 -58.91 -13.14
CA GLY A 501 26.40 -59.14 -12.92
C GLY A 501 27.04 -58.16 -11.92
N THR A 502 27.50 -58.66 -10.77
CA THR A 502 28.28 -57.96 -9.71
C THR A 502 29.22 -58.96 -9.03
N PRO A 503 30.22 -58.55 -8.21
CA PRO A 503 31.03 -57.31 -8.16
C PRO A 503 32.56 -57.63 -8.17
N SER A 504 33.47 -56.65 -7.98
CA SER A 504 34.51 -56.67 -6.90
C SER A 504 35.63 -55.60 -7.02
N ASP A 505 35.89 -54.97 -5.87
CA ASP A 505 37.18 -54.59 -5.23
C ASP A 505 38.43 -54.00 -5.95
N SER A 506 38.86 -52.83 -5.38
CA SER A 506 40.17 -52.59 -4.72
C SER A 506 41.19 -51.58 -5.29
N ALA A 507 42.15 -51.25 -4.43
CA ALA A 507 43.45 -50.58 -4.64
C ALA A 507 43.50 -49.04 -4.87
N ARG A 508 43.66 -48.32 -3.75
CA ARG A 508 44.47 -47.08 -3.67
C ARG A 508 45.97 -47.45 -3.80
N PRO A 509 46.89 -46.55 -4.20
CA PRO A 509 47.43 -45.63 -3.18
C PRO A 509 47.85 -44.22 -3.67
N THR A 510 48.00 -43.32 -2.69
CA THR A 510 48.79 -42.07 -2.73
C THR A 510 50.29 -42.40 -2.42
N PRO A 511 51.28 -41.48 -2.18
CA PRO A 511 51.22 -40.04 -1.89
C PRO A 511 52.41 -39.20 -2.45
N THR A 512 52.70 -38.06 -1.80
CA THR A 512 53.96 -37.24 -1.78
C THR A 512 54.25 -36.25 -2.92
N ALA A 513 55.03 -35.17 -2.71
CA ALA A 513 55.28 -34.30 -1.52
C ALA A 513 56.21 -33.12 -1.93
N GLY A 514 56.29 -32.05 -1.11
CA GLY A 514 57.23 -30.92 -1.29
C GLY A 514 56.58 -29.71 -1.98
N ALA A 515 56.30 -28.54 -1.39
CA ALA A 515 56.75 -27.82 -0.18
C ALA A 515 57.95 -26.86 -0.35
N GLN A 516 57.97 -25.82 0.50
CA GLN A 516 58.96 -24.74 0.66
C GLN A 516 58.95 -23.61 -0.40
N SER A 517 59.35 -22.36 -0.12
CA SER A 517 59.10 -21.43 1.02
C SER A 517 59.82 -20.08 0.77
N ALA A 518 59.71 -19.14 1.72
CA ALA A 518 60.60 -17.98 1.95
C ALA A 518 60.30 -16.69 1.12
N THR A 519 59.83 -15.60 1.75
CA THR A 519 60.57 -14.44 2.34
C THR A 519 60.93 -13.33 1.31
N ARG A 520 60.93 -12.02 1.62
CA ARG A 520 60.74 -11.27 2.89
C ARG A 520 60.42 -9.78 2.63
N GLU A 521 59.87 -9.11 3.66
CA GLU A 521 60.07 -7.69 4.09
C GLU A 521 59.90 -6.50 3.12
N GLY A 522 59.36 -5.38 3.66
CA GLY A 522 59.24 -4.09 2.96
C GLY A 522 58.11 -3.19 3.47
N ALA A 523 58.18 -2.71 4.73
CA ALA A 523 57.10 -1.97 5.37
C ALA A 523 57.33 -0.44 5.42
N CYS A 524 56.26 0.34 5.25
CA CYS A 524 56.17 1.74 5.68
C CYS A 524 54.70 2.12 5.95
N ALA A 525 54.44 2.97 6.95
CA ALA A 525 53.10 3.37 7.42
C ALA A 525 53.21 4.70 8.21
N PRO A 526 52.10 5.33 8.65
CA PRO A 526 50.98 5.77 7.81
C PRO A 526 50.60 7.26 8.08
N PRO A 527 49.76 7.90 7.26
CA PRO A 527 48.97 9.06 7.70
C PRO A 527 47.79 8.60 8.58
N GLU A 528 47.26 9.51 9.39
CA GLU A 528 46.27 9.21 10.44
C GLU A 528 44.95 8.63 9.88
N ALA A 529 44.54 7.48 10.42
CA ALA A 529 43.22 6.91 10.16
C ALA A 529 42.20 7.50 11.14
N ALA A 530 41.05 7.94 10.61
CA ALA A 530 39.89 8.23 11.45
C ALA A 530 39.47 6.96 12.22
N GLU A 531 38.98 7.11 13.46
CA GLU A 531 38.61 5.98 14.30
C GLU A 531 37.59 5.07 13.61
N PRO A 532 37.79 3.74 13.61
CA PRO A 532 36.86 2.82 12.95
C PRO A 532 35.52 2.83 13.69
N LEU A 533 34.47 3.25 12.97
CA LEU A 533 33.09 3.17 13.47
C LEU A 533 32.76 1.72 13.86
N PRO A 534 31.98 1.49 14.92
CA PRO A 534 31.57 0.13 15.32
C PRO A 534 30.86 -0.56 14.15
N GLN A 535 31.26 -1.79 13.83
CA GLN A 535 30.98 -2.48 12.56
C GLN A 535 29.52 -2.40 12.07
N ASN A 536 28.54 -2.44 12.98
CA ASN A 536 27.11 -2.30 12.70
C ASN A 536 26.75 -0.97 11.98
N GLU A 537 27.44 0.13 12.27
CA GLU A 537 27.22 1.42 11.60
C GLU A 537 27.82 1.45 10.18
N GLN A 538 28.92 0.74 9.94
CA GLN A 538 29.49 0.65 8.59
C GLN A 538 28.60 -0.18 7.65
N GLU A 539 27.99 -1.27 8.14
CA GLU A 539 26.98 -2.02 7.39
C GLU A 539 25.83 -1.10 6.94
N LYS A 540 25.29 -0.25 7.83
CA LYS A 540 24.22 0.72 7.51
C LYS A 540 24.63 1.76 6.47
N ILE A 541 25.84 2.31 6.59
CA ILE A 541 26.41 3.24 5.61
C ILE A 541 26.51 2.55 4.25
N ASP A 542 27.02 1.32 4.20
CA ASP A 542 27.26 0.62 2.94
C ASP A 542 25.96 0.18 2.24
N ILE A 543 24.93 -0.22 2.99
CA ILE A 543 23.58 -0.40 2.45
C ILE A 543 23.07 0.91 1.85
N ALA A 544 23.18 2.03 2.59
CA ALA A 544 22.70 3.34 2.12
C ALA A 544 23.38 3.78 0.82
N PHE A 545 24.71 3.64 0.73
CA PHE A 545 25.46 3.90 -0.50
C PHE A 545 24.93 3.06 -1.68
N ARG A 546 24.81 1.73 -1.51
CA ARG A 546 24.32 0.82 -2.56
C ARG A 546 22.90 1.19 -3.02
N VAL A 547 21.98 1.41 -2.08
CA VAL A 547 20.58 1.77 -2.37
C VAL A 547 20.49 3.08 -3.15
N ILE A 548 21.16 4.13 -2.69
CA ILE A 548 21.10 5.45 -3.32
C ILE A 548 21.70 5.42 -4.73
N ALA A 549 22.84 4.75 -4.92
CA ALA A 549 23.52 4.70 -6.21
C ALA A 549 22.84 3.80 -7.25
N ASP A 550 22.13 2.76 -6.82
CA ASP A 550 21.22 1.99 -7.67
C ASP A 550 20.02 2.85 -8.10
N HIS A 551 19.28 3.36 -7.12
CA HIS A 551 17.99 4.02 -7.34
C HIS A 551 18.10 5.33 -8.13
N ILE A 552 19.22 6.05 -8.06
CA ILE A 552 19.42 7.24 -8.90
C ILE A 552 19.55 6.89 -10.39
N ARG A 553 20.18 5.75 -10.75
CA ARG A 553 20.26 5.27 -12.15
C ARG A 553 18.85 5.01 -12.67
N THR A 554 18.07 4.24 -11.91
CA THR A 554 16.69 3.86 -12.19
C THR A 554 15.79 5.06 -12.46
N LEU A 555 15.80 6.04 -11.55
CA LEU A 555 14.96 7.23 -11.67
C LEU A 555 15.41 8.16 -12.79
N SER A 556 16.71 8.38 -12.93
CA SER A 556 17.21 9.35 -13.90
C SER A 556 16.95 8.90 -15.33
N LEU A 557 17.07 7.59 -15.61
CA LEU A 557 16.77 7.03 -16.92
C LEU A 557 15.27 6.89 -17.17
N ALA A 558 14.47 6.47 -16.17
CA ALA A 558 13.02 6.39 -16.32
C ALA A 558 12.37 7.78 -16.54
N ILE A 559 12.84 8.81 -15.84
CA ILE A 559 12.37 10.20 -16.03
C ILE A 559 12.90 10.78 -17.35
N ALA A 560 14.12 10.41 -17.79
CA ALA A 560 14.61 10.77 -19.11
C ALA A 560 13.78 10.14 -20.24
N ASP A 561 13.32 8.88 -20.11
CA ASP A 561 12.36 8.28 -21.04
C ASP A 561 10.97 8.95 -20.98
N GLY A 562 10.64 9.60 -19.86
CA GLY A 562 9.46 10.45 -19.69
C GLY A 562 8.53 10.05 -18.53
N ILE A 563 8.83 8.95 -17.83
CA ILE A 563 8.02 8.41 -16.73
C ILE A 563 8.20 9.31 -15.49
N GLN A 564 7.15 10.01 -15.07
CA GLN A 564 7.19 10.89 -13.89
C GLN A 564 6.76 10.13 -12.61
N PRO A 565 7.33 10.44 -11.43
CA PRO A 565 6.81 9.95 -10.15
C PRO A 565 5.35 10.35 -9.92
N GLY A 566 4.52 9.43 -9.41
CA GLY A 566 3.07 9.61 -9.30
C GLY A 566 2.41 8.60 -8.34
N ASN A 567 1.07 8.51 -8.35
CA ASN A 567 0.33 7.65 -7.41
C ASN A 567 -0.24 6.35 -8.00
N ASN A 568 -0.13 6.15 -9.31
CA ASN A 568 -0.68 4.98 -10.00
C ASN A 568 0.44 4.22 -10.73
N ASP A 569 0.29 2.91 -10.85
CA ASP A 569 1.04 2.04 -11.78
C ASP A 569 2.57 2.24 -11.75
N ARG A 570 3.21 2.32 -12.92
CA ARG A 570 4.67 2.56 -13.07
C ARG A 570 5.13 3.87 -12.40
N ASN A 571 4.27 4.88 -12.33
CA ASN A 571 4.59 6.17 -11.70
C ASN A 571 4.67 6.04 -10.17
N TYR A 572 3.86 5.17 -9.56
CA TYR A 572 3.93 4.85 -8.13
C TYR A 572 5.20 4.08 -7.77
N VAL A 573 5.64 3.15 -8.64
CA VAL A 573 6.90 2.42 -8.45
C VAL A 573 8.09 3.39 -8.40
N LEU A 574 8.17 4.38 -9.30
CA LEU A 574 9.22 5.40 -9.25
C LEU A 574 9.15 6.25 -7.95
N ARG A 575 7.94 6.63 -7.53
CA ARG A 575 7.73 7.35 -6.26
C ARG A 575 8.24 6.53 -5.05
N ARG A 576 7.98 5.21 -5.01
CA ARG A 576 8.51 4.30 -3.97
C ARG A 576 10.04 4.21 -3.99
N ILE A 577 10.65 4.07 -5.18
CA ILE A 577 12.11 4.04 -5.36
C ILE A 577 12.77 5.33 -4.84
N LEU A 578 12.22 6.50 -5.18
CA LEU A 578 12.74 7.79 -4.74
C LEU A 578 12.68 7.92 -3.21
N ARG A 579 11.54 7.55 -2.61
CA ARG A 579 11.33 7.62 -1.17
C ARG A 579 12.24 6.67 -0.39
N ARG A 580 12.48 5.45 -0.91
CA ARG A 580 13.49 4.52 -0.37
C ARG A 580 14.88 5.16 -0.38
N ALA A 581 15.32 5.73 -1.50
CA ALA A 581 16.63 6.37 -1.62
C ALA A 581 16.80 7.59 -0.69
N VAL A 582 15.83 8.52 -0.67
CA VAL A 582 15.89 9.72 0.18
C VAL A 582 15.87 9.37 1.67
N ARG A 583 15.10 8.35 2.08
CA ARG A 583 15.14 7.83 3.46
C ARG A 583 16.52 7.27 3.81
N TYR A 584 17.15 6.49 2.93
CA TYR A 584 18.53 6.01 3.15
C TYR A 584 19.55 7.17 3.14
N GLY A 585 19.23 8.30 2.50
CA GLY A 585 20.00 9.55 2.61
C GLY A 585 20.13 10.08 4.04
N ARG A 586 19.13 9.87 4.90
CA ARG A 586 19.20 10.24 6.34
C ARG A 586 20.30 9.46 7.09
N THR A 587 20.55 8.20 6.73
CA THR A 587 21.68 7.40 7.26
C THR A 587 23.04 8.02 6.92
N LEU A 588 23.12 8.78 5.83
CA LEU A 588 24.32 9.51 5.41
C LEU A 588 24.34 10.99 5.86
N GLY A 589 23.36 11.41 6.68
CA GLY A 589 23.24 12.79 7.19
C GLY A 589 22.60 13.79 6.23
N PHE A 590 22.00 13.35 5.13
CA PHE A 590 21.31 14.24 4.18
C PHE A 590 19.90 14.57 4.66
N HIS A 591 19.74 15.74 5.29
CA HIS A 591 18.43 16.32 5.65
C HIS A 591 17.86 17.21 4.53
N GLU A 592 18.73 17.98 3.87
CA GLU A 592 18.39 18.81 2.70
C GLU A 592 18.31 17.99 1.40
N PRO A 593 17.55 18.45 0.37
CA PRO A 593 17.52 17.83 -0.94
C PRO A 593 18.92 17.62 -1.53
N PHE A 594 19.28 16.36 -1.81
CA PHE A 594 20.60 15.95 -2.25
C PHE A 594 20.56 15.06 -3.50
N PHE A 595 19.48 14.32 -3.71
CA PHE A 595 19.43 13.19 -4.62
C PHE A 595 19.50 13.67 -6.09
N TYR A 596 18.83 14.77 -6.43
CA TYR A 596 18.90 15.39 -7.76
C TYR A 596 20.33 15.85 -8.17
N LYS A 597 21.24 16.07 -7.21
CA LYS A 597 22.63 16.50 -7.47
C LYS A 597 23.47 15.38 -8.10
N LEU A 598 23.08 14.12 -7.90
CA LEU A 598 23.75 12.95 -8.46
C LEU A 598 23.48 12.75 -9.96
N VAL A 599 22.43 13.39 -10.51
CA VAL A 599 22.11 13.34 -11.95
C VAL A 599 23.24 13.92 -12.80
N ASP A 600 24.02 14.89 -12.27
CA ASP A 600 25.24 15.39 -12.91
C ASP A 600 26.26 14.28 -13.19
N VAL A 601 26.42 13.35 -12.24
CA VAL A 601 27.36 12.23 -12.33
C VAL A 601 26.90 11.25 -13.40
N LEU A 602 25.61 10.92 -13.43
CA LEU A 602 25.03 10.01 -14.44
C LEU A 602 25.03 10.62 -15.84
N ALA A 603 24.74 11.92 -15.96
CA ALA A 603 24.82 12.65 -17.22
C ALA A 603 26.25 12.66 -17.77
N HIS A 604 27.27 12.62 -16.91
CA HIS A 604 28.64 12.37 -17.32
C HIS A 604 28.86 10.90 -17.72
N SER A 605 28.67 9.95 -16.79
CA SER A 605 29.14 8.55 -16.94
C SER A 605 28.29 7.65 -17.84
N MET A 606 26.98 7.90 -17.97
CA MET A 606 26.05 7.08 -18.75
C MET A 606 25.55 7.77 -20.02
N GLY A 607 25.71 9.09 -20.13
CA GLY A 607 25.13 9.90 -21.20
C GLY A 607 25.77 9.76 -22.60
N ASP A 608 26.85 8.99 -22.75
CA ASP A 608 27.35 8.56 -24.07
C ASP A 608 26.61 7.32 -24.60
N VAL A 609 25.98 6.55 -23.70
CA VAL A 609 25.19 5.34 -24.02
C VAL A 609 23.70 5.68 -24.11
N PHE A 610 23.24 6.55 -23.21
CA PHE A 610 21.84 6.96 -23.05
C PHE A 610 21.72 8.50 -23.18
N PRO A 611 21.83 9.07 -24.40
CA PRO A 611 21.93 10.52 -24.62
C PRO A 611 20.71 11.33 -24.13
N GLU A 612 19.55 10.68 -23.95
CA GLU A 612 18.36 11.24 -23.34
C GLU A 612 18.60 11.83 -21.94
N ILE A 613 19.49 11.23 -21.13
CA ILE A 613 19.79 11.73 -19.77
C ILE A 613 20.56 13.06 -19.80
N ARG A 614 21.39 13.29 -20.82
CA ARG A 614 22.05 14.59 -21.08
C ARG A 614 21.03 15.59 -21.63
N THR A 615 20.21 15.14 -22.58
CA THR A 615 19.22 15.96 -23.30
C THR A 615 18.13 16.50 -22.37
N ARG A 616 17.64 15.68 -21.43
CA ARG A 616 16.58 16.03 -20.47
C ARG A 616 17.11 16.29 -19.05
N LYS A 617 18.43 16.47 -18.88
CA LYS A 617 19.10 16.61 -17.57
C LYS A 617 18.35 17.53 -16.60
N ALA A 618 17.99 18.74 -17.03
CA ALA A 618 17.31 19.72 -16.20
C ALA A 618 15.91 19.26 -15.75
N GLN A 619 15.15 18.61 -16.64
CA GLN A 619 13.83 18.04 -16.33
C GLN A 619 13.96 16.88 -15.31
N VAL A 620 14.97 16.01 -15.48
CA VAL A 620 15.25 14.91 -14.55
C VAL A 620 15.62 15.45 -13.17
N GLN A 621 16.47 16.47 -13.09
CA GLN A 621 16.85 17.11 -11.84
C GLN A 621 15.66 17.75 -11.14
N GLU A 622 14.83 18.50 -11.87
CA GLU A 622 13.68 19.20 -11.29
C GLU A 622 12.60 18.22 -10.82
N ALA A 623 12.29 17.17 -11.58
CA ALA A 623 11.33 16.15 -11.18
C ALA A 623 11.76 15.39 -9.91
N ILE A 624 13.05 15.06 -9.78
CA ILE A 624 13.60 14.43 -8.56
C ILE A 624 13.56 15.43 -7.40
N ARG A 625 13.99 16.68 -7.61
CA ARG A 625 14.02 17.74 -6.59
C ARG A 625 12.63 18.02 -6.00
N ILE A 626 11.60 18.14 -6.84
CA ILE A 626 10.22 18.45 -6.41
C ILE A 626 9.65 17.33 -5.52
N GLU A 627 9.81 16.06 -5.90
CA GLU A 627 9.33 14.93 -5.09
C GLU A 627 10.18 14.74 -3.81
N GLU A 628 11.50 14.95 -3.89
CA GLU A 628 12.41 14.92 -2.74
C GLU A 628 12.04 16.01 -1.71
N GLU A 629 11.79 17.25 -2.15
CA GLU A 629 11.31 18.35 -1.30
C GLU A 629 9.90 18.09 -0.75
N ALA A 630 9.01 17.51 -1.54
CA ALA A 630 7.67 17.15 -1.09
C ALA A 630 7.69 16.06 0.00
N PHE A 631 8.57 15.09 -0.13
CA PHE A 631 8.73 13.98 0.81
C PHE A 631 9.51 14.37 2.06
N ASN A 632 10.58 15.18 1.94
CA ASN A 632 11.35 15.69 3.09
C ASN A 632 10.44 16.41 4.11
N ARG A 633 9.38 17.10 3.66
CA ARG A 633 8.42 17.79 4.54
C ARG A 633 7.60 16.86 5.46
N THR A 634 7.44 15.58 5.13
CA THR A 634 6.74 14.59 5.98
C THR A 634 7.68 13.54 6.58
N LEU A 635 8.83 13.29 5.93
CA LEU A 635 9.78 12.24 6.30
C LEU A 635 10.24 12.32 7.76
N ASP A 636 10.85 13.41 8.20
CA ASP A 636 11.46 13.45 9.54
C ASP A 636 10.45 13.31 10.68
N LYS A 637 9.25 13.88 10.54
CA LYS A 637 8.15 13.70 11.51
C LYS A 637 7.62 12.26 11.49
N GLY A 638 7.47 11.67 10.31
CA GLY A 638 7.02 10.28 10.19
C GLY A 638 8.05 9.27 10.71
N LEU A 639 9.35 9.55 10.57
CA LEU A 639 10.42 8.77 11.18
C LEU A 639 10.33 8.81 12.72
N ASP A 640 10.24 9.99 13.35
CA ASP A 640 10.08 10.08 14.82
C ASP A 640 8.89 9.25 15.33
N ILE A 641 7.73 9.37 14.67
CA ILE A 641 6.52 8.64 15.05
C ILE A 641 6.70 7.12 14.84
N PHE A 642 7.35 6.70 13.75
CA PHE A 642 7.65 5.29 13.51
C PHE A 642 8.62 4.70 14.55
N GLU A 643 9.67 5.45 14.92
CA GLU A 643 10.60 5.07 16.00
C GLU A 643 9.85 4.95 17.34
N ARG A 644 8.97 5.90 17.67
CA ARG A 644 8.15 5.89 18.88
C ARG A 644 7.18 4.70 18.94
N VAL A 645 6.54 4.36 17.83
CA VAL A 645 5.64 3.18 17.73
C VAL A 645 6.43 1.88 17.87
N THR A 646 7.58 1.74 17.19
CA THR A 646 8.33 0.47 17.19
C THR A 646 9.15 0.25 18.46
N SER A 647 9.70 1.31 19.08
CA SER A 647 10.38 1.22 20.38
C SER A 647 9.43 0.77 21.50
N TRP A 648 8.17 1.24 21.51
CA TRP A 648 7.16 0.75 22.46
C TRP A 648 6.86 -0.74 22.27
N SER A 649 6.75 -1.22 21.03
CA SER A 649 6.58 -2.66 20.75
C SER A 649 7.76 -3.49 21.25
N GLN A 650 9.01 -3.00 21.09
CA GLN A 650 10.21 -3.65 21.64
C GLN A 650 10.19 -3.70 23.18
N VAL A 651 9.89 -2.59 23.87
CA VAL A 651 9.82 -2.54 25.34
C VAL A 651 8.78 -3.51 25.90
N VAL A 652 7.61 -3.63 25.26
CA VAL A 652 6.59 -4.62 25.66
C VAL A 652 7.08 -6.05 25.39
N SER A 653 7.76 -6.30 24.25
CA SER A 653 8.33 -7.61 23.91
C SER A 653 9.40 -8.08 24.90
N GLU A 654 10.30 -7.18 25.31
CA GLU A 654 11.37 -7.49 26.28
C GLU A 654 10.83 -7.62 27.70
N THR A 655 9.83 -6.82 28.09
CA THR A 655 9.11 -6.98 29.35
C THR A 655 8.40 -8.34 29.41
N ALA A 656 7.74 -8.77 28.33
CA ALA A 656 7.08 -10.07 28.25
C ALA A 656 8.09 -11.23 28.38
N LYS A 657 9.19 -11.21 27.62
CA LYS A 657 10.27 -12.20 27.71
C LYS A 657 10.89 -12.26 29.12
N SER A 658 11.08 -11.12 29.77
CA SER A 658 11.62 -11.05 31.13
C SER A 658 10.67 -11.68 32.15
N ILE A 659 9.36 -11.53 31.96
CA ILE A 659 8.33 -12.20 32.78
C ILE A 659 8.29 -13.72 32.52
N GLU A 660 8.56 -14.17 31.30
CA GLU A 660 8.65 -15.60 30.99
C GLU A 660 9.95 -16.24 31.50
N ALA A 661 11.08 -15.54 31.43
CA ALA A 661 12.34 -15.97 32.04
C ALA A 661 12.22 -16.09 33.57
N ALA A 662 11.61 -15.10 34.24
CA ALA A 662 11.36 -15.14 35.68
C ALA A 662 10.44 -16.30 36.11
N ARG A 663 9.55 -16.79 35.23
CA ARG A 663 8.75 -18.00 35.47
C ARG A 663 9.53 -19.31 35.35
N ALA A 664 10.68 -19.30 34.68
CA ALA A 664 11.52 -20.50 34.49
C ALA A 664 12.50 -20.72 35.66
N GLU A 665 12.96 -19.65 36.33
CA GLU A 665 13.94 -19.74 37.40
C GLU A 665 13.33 -19.95 38.80
N GLU A 666 12.21 -19.29 39.14
CA GLU A 666 11.58 -19.45 40.48
C GLU A 666 10.63 -20.66 40.57
N GLY A 667 11.23 -21.82 40.82
CA GLY A 667 10.51 -23.01 41.24
C GLY A 667 9.77 -22.82 42.58
N SER A 668 8.47 -22.52 42.49
CA SER A 668 7.46 -22.46 43.57
C SER A 668 7.18 -21.12 44.27
N VAL A 669 6.37 -20.26 43.62
CA VAL A 669 5.54 -19.26 44.33
C VAL A 669 4.05 -19.47 44.02
N ARG A 670 3.28 -19.95 45.01
CA ARG A 670 1.81 -20.14 44.92
C ARG A 670 1.03 -18.83 45.11
N ASP A 671 1.27 -17.80 44.29
CA ASP A 671 0.45 -16.56 44.31
C ASP A 671 -0.66 -16.60 43.23
N LEU A 672 -1.72 -17.35 43.53
CA LEU A 672 -2.96 -17.42 42.73
C LEU A 672 -3.61 -16.06 42.47
N LYS A 673 -3.28 -14.99 43.24
CA LYS A 673 -3.78 -13.64 42.98
C LYS A 673 -3.10 -13.00 41.76
N LEU A 674 -1.83 -13.32 41.49
CA LEU A 674 -1.13 -12.81 40.31
C LEU A 674 -1.70 -13.44 39.02
N GLN A 675 -1.94 -14.76 39.04
CA GLN A 675 -2.62 -15.46 37.95
C GLN A 675 -4.05 -14.93 37.74
N ARG A 676 -4.85 -14.78 38.81
CA ARG A 676 -6.21 -14.22 38.69
C ARG A 676 -6.20 -12.76 38.22
N ALA A 677 -5.24 -11.94 38.62
CA ALA A 677 -5.12 -10.56 38.14
C ALA A 677 -4.84 -10.51 36.63
N LEU A 678 -3.89 -11.33 36.14
CA LEU A 678 -3.56 -11.39 34.71
C LEU A 678 -4.71 -11.96 33.85
N VAL A 679 -5.39 -13.03 34.31
CA VAL A 679 -6.56 -13.57 33.62
C VAL A 679 -7.74 -12.59 33.66
N SER A 680 -7.95 -11.89 34.77
CA SER A 680 -8.99 -10.85 34.85
C SER A 680 -8.71 -9.68 33.92
N LEU A 681 -7.44 -9.27 33.76
CA LEU A 681 -7.04 -8.21 32.82
C LEU A 681 -7.27 -8.64 31.36
N ARG A 682 -6.95 -9.91 31.03
CA ARG A 682 -7.17 -10.49 29.70
C ARG A 682 -8.65 -10.60 29.33
N ASN A 683 -9.53 -10.79 30.32
CA ASN A 683 -10.95 -11.05 30.11
C ASN A 683 -11.84 -9.81 30.34
N SER A 684 -11.29 -8.63 30.65
CA SER A 684 -12.05 -7.42 30.95
C SER A 684 -11.97 -6.33 29.87
N VAL A 685 -11.64 -6.68 28.63
CA VAL A 685 -11.37 -5.72 27.53
C VAL A 685 -12.66 -5.21 26.87
N ASP A 686 -13.76 -5.96 26.96
CA ASP A 686 -14.98 -5.73 26.16
C ASP A 686 -15.95 -4.67 26.75
N ASP A 687 -15.83 -4.30 28.03
CA ASP A 687 -16.72 -3.32 28.68
C ASP A 687 -16.11 -1.90 28.71
N LYS A 688 -16.59 -1.07 27.78
CA LYS A 688 -16.16 0.33 27.62
C LYS A 688 -16.48 1.25 28.80
N THR A 689 -17.38 0.86 29.71
CA THR A 689 -17.77 1.70 30.86
C THR A 689 -16.98 1.42 32.13
N LEU A 690 -16.44 0.21 32.31
CA LEU A 690 -15.73 -0.18 33.52
C LEU A 690 -14.23 0.17 33.52
N PHE A 691 -13.58 0.11 32.35
CA PHE A 691 -12.12 0.13 32.22
C PHE A 691 -11.46 1.43 32.71
N ALA A 692 -12.11 2.58 32.47
CA ALA A 692 -11.58 3.92 32.75
C ALA A 692 -11.20 4.16 34.23
N ASN A 693 -11.90 3.50 35.18
CA ASN A 693 -11.72 3.71 36.62
C ASN A 693 -10.70 2.76 37.27
N VAL A 694 -10.23 1.72 36.55
CA VAL A 694 -9.43 0.62 37.10
C VAL A 694 -8.04 0.53 36.43
N ALA A 695 -7.96 0.70 35.12
CA ALA A 695 -6.75 0.41 34.33
C ALA A 695 -5.51 1.17 34.81
N GLY A 696 -5.62 2.48 35.07
CA GLY A 696 -4.50 3.32 35.53
C GLY A 696 -3.90 2.90 36.89
N GLN A 697 -4.66 2.21 37.74
CA GLN A 697 -4.14 1.66 39.00
C GLN A 697 -3.61 0.23 38.86
N ALA A 698 -4.14 -0.55 37.91
CA ALA A 698 -3.61 -1.89 37.60
C ALA A 698 -2.25 -1.80 36.90
N ALA A 699 -2.14 -1.02 35.83
CA ALA A 699 -0.90 -0.83 35.09
C ALA A 699 0.22 -0.28 35.98
N LYS A 700 -0.08 0.74 36.81
CA LYS A 700 0.89 1.31 37.75
C LYS A 700 1.36 0.29 38.80
N LYS A 701 0.48 -0.57 39.34
CA LYS A 701 0.87 -1.63 40.28
C LYS A 701 1.65 -2.78 39.63
N ILE A 702 1.47 -3.01 38.34
CA ILE A 702 2.28 -3.96 37.57
C ILE A 702 3.68 -3.37 37.37
N TRP A 703 3.78 -2.10 36.96
CA TRP A 703 5.07 -1.39 36.83
C TRP A 703 5.83 -1.30 38.16
N GLU A 704 5.20 -0.84 39.25
CA GLU A 704 5.78 -0.76 40.61
C GLU A 704 6.20 -2.13 41.20
N ARG A 705 5.78 -3.25 40.59
CA ARG A 705 6.18 -4.63 40.97
C ARG A 705 7.22 -5.21 40.01
N ALA A 706 7.21 -4.82 38.73
CA ALA A 706 8.29 -5.10 37.77
C ALA A 706 9.58 -4.36 38.15
N GLU A 707 9.51 -3.06 38.49
CA GLU A 707 10.66 -2.28 39.01
C GLU A 707 11.34 -2.97 40.19
N ARG A 708 10.58 -3.61 41.09
CA ARG A 708 11.12 -4.33 42.27
C ARG A 708 11.77 -5.66 41.93
N LEU A 709 11.36 -6.31 40.84
CA LEU A 709 11.99 -7.54 40.35
C LEU A 709 13.28 -7.21 39.59
N VAL A 710 13.25 -6.18 38.74
CA VAL A 710 14.43 -5.69 38.00
C VAL A 710 15.50 -5.12 38.94
N SER A 711 15.11 -4.40 40.00
CA SER A 711 16.05 -3.90 41.02
C SER A 711 16.55 -4.96 42.01
N ALA A 712 15.97 -6.16 42.04
CA ALA A 712 16.49 -7.29 42.81
C ALA A 712 17.63 -8.01 42.07
N ASN A 713 17.52 -8.20 40.75
CA ASN A 713 18.54 -8.85 39.91
C ASN A 713 19.47 -7.82 39.23
N ALA A 714 20.24 -7.10 40.04
CA ALA A 714 21.12 -6.03 39.58
C ALA A 714 22.40 -6.51 38.87
N LYS A 715 22.30 -6.86 37.58
CA LYS A 715 23.42 -6.87 36.62
C LYS A 715 23.07 -6.16 35.31
N THR A 716 23.21 -4.84 35.35
CA THR A 716 23.49 -3.95 34.21
C THR A 716 22.64 -4.11 32.95
N LEU A 717 21.46 -3.48 32.96
CA LEU A 717 20.78 -3.03 31.74
C LEU A 717 20.59 -1.51 31.80
N SER A 718 21.19 -0.79 30.86
CA SER A 718 21.14 0.67 30.77
C SER A 718 20.71 1.08 29.35
N PHE A 719 19.49 1.58 29.21
CA PHE A 719 18.99 2.21 28.00
C PHE A 719 18.65 3.69 28.26
N GLY A 720 18.85 4.53 27.23
CA GLY A 720 18.81 5.98 27.35
C GLY A 720 17.42 6.53 27.68
N VAL A 721 17.37 7.57 28.53
CA VAL A 721 16.12 8.19 28.97
C VAL A 721 15.62 9.20 27.94
N VAL A 722 14.53 8.86 27.24
CA VAL A 722 13.71 9.83 26.50
C VAL A 722 12.67 10.42 27.45
N ASN A 723 12.59 11.75 27.54
CA ASN A 723 11.59 12.44 28.37
C ASN A 723 10.34 12.74 27.53
N PHE A 724 9.20 12.13 27.87
CA PHE A 724 7.90 12.40 27.23
C PHE A 724 7.19 13.57 27.92
N SER A 725 6.49 14.42 27.15
CA SER A 725 5.51 15.35 27.72
C SER A 725 4.17 14.66 28.02
N GLU A 726 3.29 15.33 28.76
CA GLU A 726 1.94 14.82 29.06
C GLU A 726 1.02 14.77 27.82
N GLY A 727 1.33 15.56 26.78
CA GLY A 727 0.71 15.44 25.46
C GLY A 727 1.22 14.23 24.69
N ASP A 728 2.54 14.08 24.59
CA ASP A 728 3.20 12.93 23.93
C ASP A 728 2.72 11.60 24.51
N ALA A 729 2.63 11.52 25.84
CA ALA A 729 2.17 10.32 26.54
C ALA A 729 0.74 9.90 26.15
N LYS A 730 -0.12 10.84 25.76
CA LYS A 730 -1.51 10.59 25.39
C LYS A 730 -1.65 10.10 23.94
N GLU A 731 -0.89 10.69 23.01
CA GLU A 731 -0.82 10.20 21.62
C GLU A 731 -0.16 8.83 21.55
N VAL A 732 0.96 8.64 22.26
CA VAL A 732 1.68 7.36 22.37
C VAL A 732 0.83 6.30 23.07
N TYR A 733 -0.03 6.67 24.02
CA TYR A 733 -0.97 5.74 24.65
C TYR A 733 -2.02 5.20 23.67
N GLU A 734 -2.65 6.05 22.86
CA GLU A 734 -3.65 5.60 21.88
C GLU A 734 -3.00 4.82 20.71
N LEU A 735 -1.75 5.14 20.34
CA LEU A 735 -0.92 4.33 19.43
C LEU A 735 -0.52 2.96 20.02
N GLY A 736 -0.07 2.92 21.29
CA GLY A 736 0.31 1.67 21.95
C GLY A 736 -0.88 0.74 22.19
N LYS A 737 -2.04 1.31 22.51
CA LYS A 737 -3.35 0.66 22.66
C LYS A 737 -3.87 0.04 21.36
N THR A 738 -3.42 0.52 20.21
CA THR A 738 -3.79 0.00 18.88
C THR A 738 -2.79 -1.01 18.30
N ALA A 739 -1.54 -1.02 18.78
CA ALA A 739 -0.52 -2.02 18.46
C ALA A 739 -0.52 -3.26 19.40
N ALA A 740 -1.50 -3.39 20.29
CA ALA A 740 -1.48 -4.34 21.40
C ALA A 740 -2.04 -5.76 21.07
N LEU A 741 -1.84 -6.26 19.86
CA LEU A 741 -2.11 -7.65 19.46
C LEU A 741 -1.04 -8.14 18.45
N ASP A 742 -0.38 -9.24 18.82
CA ASP A 742 0.83 -9.83 18.24
C ASP A 742 2.08 -8.92 18.15
N LEU A 743 3.14 -9.29 18.89
CA LEU A 743 4.36 -8.49 19.16
C LEU A 743 5.33 -8.36 17.96
N LYS A 744 4.83 -8.55 16.74
CA LYS A 744 5.56 -8.38 15.48
C LYS A 744 4.79 -7.60 14.42
N ILE A 745 3.58 -7.14 14.69
CA ILE A 745 2.71 -6.51 13.71
C ILE A 745 2.47 -5.05 14.08
N ILE A 746 2.68 -4.14 13.13
CA ILE A 746 2.17 -2.77 13.19
C ILE A 746 0.72 -2.81 12.71
N GLY A 747 -0.24 -2.56 13.61
CA GLY A 747 -1.67 -2.61 13.29
C GLY A 747 -2.06 -1.66 12.15
N GLY A 748 -3.02 -2.06 11.33
CA GLY A 748 -3.44 -1.30 10.14
C GLY A 748 -4.00 0.08 10.46
N ASN A 749 -4.47 0.27 11.70
CA ASN A 749 -4.86 1.55 12.30
C ASN A 749 -3.66 2.49 12.56
N ALA A 750 -2.54 1.99 13.06
CA ALA A 750 -1.31 2.77 13.23
C ALA A 750 -0.68 3.12 11.87
N ALA A 751 -0.68 2.17 10.93
CA ALA A 751 -0.27 2.41 9.55
C ALA A 751 -1.19 3.42 8.83
N PHE A 752 -2.51 3.35 9.07
CA PHE A 752 -3.47 4.29 8.52
C PHE A 752 -3.27 5.69 9.11
N LEU A 753 -3.01 5.82 10.42
CA LEU A 753 -2.72 7.11 11.06
C LEU A 753 -1.42 7.74 10.52
N LEU A 754 -0.36 6.93 10.34
CA LEU A 754 0.88 7.35 9.68
C LEU A 754 0.62 7.93 8.29
N TYR A 755 -0.18 7.23 7.47
CA TYR A 755 -0.54 7.67 6.11
C TYR A 755 -1.45 8.90 6.08
N ASP A 756 -2.58 8.85 6.79
CA ASP A 756 -3.68 9.81 6.71
C ASP A 756 -3.39 11.12 7.45
N THR A 757 -2.85 11.04 8.67
CA THR A 757 -2.60 12.22 9.52
C THR A 757 -1.19 12.79 9.34
N TYR A 758 -0.20 11.95 9.01
CA TYR A 758 1.20 12.37 8.92
C TYR A 758 1.79 12.32 7.50
N GLY A 759 1.05 11.84 6.50
CA GLY A 759 1.53 11.73 5.12
C GLY A 759 2.69 10.74 4.97
N PHE A 760 2.88 9.83 5.93
CA PHE A 760 3.96 8.86 5.97
C PHE A 760 3.54 7.57 5.23
N PRO A 761 4.18 7.19 4.11
CA PRO A 761 3.60 6.19 3.20
C PRO A 761 3.52 4.77 3.78
N LEU A 762 2.50 4.00 3.37
CA LEU A 762 2.37 2.59 3.76
C LEU A 762 3.58 1.77 3.29
N ASP A 763 4.02 1.95 2.04
CA ASP A 763 5.13 1.20 1.45
C ASP A 763 6.47 1.45 2.15
N LEU A 764 6.62 2.62 2.77
CA LEU A 764 7.75 2.97 3.63
C LEU A 764 7.60 2.39 5.04
N THR A 765 6.38 2.42 5.59
CA THR A 765 6.02 1.78 6.87
C THR A 765 6.28 0.28 6.81
N GLU A 766 5.89 -0.38 5.71
CA GLU A 766 6.18 -1.78 5.43
C GLU A 766 7.67 -2.06 5.31
N LEU A 767 8.41 -1.26 4.53
CA LEU A 767 9.85 -1.43 4.37
C LEU A 767 10.57 -1.36 5.72
N MET A 768 10.28 -0.31 6.51
CA MET A 768 10.90 -0.10 7.82
C MET A 768 10.45 -1.12 8.87
N ALA A 769 9.25 -1.68 8.74
CA ALA A 769 8.82 -2.82 9.55
C ALA A 769 9.63 -4.09 9.19
N ARG A 770 9.73 -4.43 7.90
CA ARG A 770 10.45 -5.61 7.39
C ARG A 770 11.92 -5.58 7.80
N GLU A 771 12.59 -4.44 7.69
CA GLU A 771 13.97 -4.22 8.15
C GLU A 771 14.17 -4.50 9.65
N ARG A 772 13.11 -4.38 10.47
CA ARG A 772 13.11 -4.68 11.92
C ARG A 772 12.60 -6.08 12.25
N GLY A 773 12.32 -6.91 11.24
CA GLY A 773 11.69 -8.23 11.43
C GLY A 773 10.22 -8.16 11.86
N LEU A 774 9.57 -7.02 11.64
CA LEU A 774 8.15 -6.77 11.86
C LEU A 774 7.38 -6.85 10.53
N SER A 775 6.06 -6.96 10.60
CA SER A 775 5.14 -6.79 9.47
C SER A 775 4.13 -5.68 9.73
N VAL A 776 3.38 -5.27 8.71
CA VAL A 776 2.27 -4.33 8.84
C VAL A 776 0.98 -5.08 8.52
N ASP A 777 -0.08 -4.82 9.29
CA ASP A 777 -1.44 -5.25 8.94
C ASP A 777 -1.98 -4.38 7.79
N THR A 778 -1.67 -4.80 6.56
CA THR A 778 -2.14 -4.14 5.34
C THR A 778 -3.65 -4.33 5.13
N ALA A 779 -4.26 -5.36 5.71
CA ALA A 779 -5.70 -5.63 5.56
C ALA A 779 -6.55 -4.67 6.39
N GLY A 780 -6.17 -4.38 7.63
CA GLY A 780 -6.77 -3.34 8.45
C GLY A 780 -6.52 -1.93 7.89
N PHE A 781 -5.36 -1.70 7.28
CA PHE A 781 -5.09 -0.47 6.52
C PHE A 781 -6.03 -0.32 5.33
N GLU A 782 -6.12 -1.35 4.47
CA GLU A 782 -7.01 -1.38 3.31
C GLU A 782 -8.47 -1.21 3.71
N LYS A 783 -8.91 -1.84 4.81
CA LYS A 783 -10.24 -1.64 5.38
C LYS A 783 -10.49 -0.19 5.77
N LEU A 784 -9.56 0.47 6.47
CA LEU A 784 -9.72 1.89 6.86
C LEU A 784 -9.67 2.83 5.65
N MET A 785 -8.85 2.52 4.65
CA MET A 785 -8.84 3.21 3.35
C MET A 785 -10.15 3.00 2.60
N ASP A 786 -10.74 1.81 2.60
CA ASP A 786 -12.02 1.55 1.95
C ASP A 786 -13.21 2.10 2.76
N GLU A 787 -13.11 2.22 4.08
CA GLU A 787 -14.07 2.99 4.90
C GLU A 787 -13.95 4.50 4.62
N GLN A 788 -12.75 5.03 4.37
CA GLN A 788 -12.53 6.42 3.93
C GLN A 788 -13.08 6.65 2.51
N ARG A 789 -12.75 5.77 1.56
CA ARG A 789 -13.30 5.77 0.19
C ARG A 789 -14.81 5.56 0.19
N ALA A 790 -15.36 4.74 1.08
CA ALA A 790 -16.81 4.53 1.20
C ALA A 790 -17.51 5.77 1.74
N ARG A 791 -16.93 6.48 2.73
CA ARG A 791 -17.42 7.79 3.17
C ARG A 791 -17.40 8.81 2.03
N ALA A 792 -16.31 8.88 1.26
CA ALA A 792 -16.21 9.76 0.09
C ALA A 792 -17.21 9.39 -1.03
N ARG A 793 -17.34 8.10 -1.37
CA ARG A 793 -18.29 7.59 -2.37
C ARG A 793 -19.75 7.72 -1.94
N ALA A 794 -20.06 7.58 -0.65
CA ALA A 794 -21.41 7.78 -0.11
C ALA A 794 -21.87 9.24 -0.27
N ALA A 795 -20.94 10.20 -0.17
CA ALA A 795 -21.17 11.60 -0.50
C ALA A 795 -21.27 11.90 -2.02
N GLN A 796 -21.20 10.88 -2.89
CA GLN A 796 -21.04 11.04 -4.34
C GLN A 796 -21.85 10.01 -5.19
N LYS A 797 -22.75 9.22 -4.57
CA LYS A 797 -23.32 8.03 -5.22
C LYS A 797 -24.57 8.32 -6.06
N LYS A 798 -24.39 8.37 -7.39
CA LYS A 798 -25.51 8.21 -8.35
C LYS A 798 -26.17 6.83 -8.20
N GLU A 799 -27.50 6.79 -8.30
CA GLU A 799 -28.22 5.55 -8.62
C GLU A 799 -28.07 5.26 -10.13
N VAL A 800 -27.63 4.05 -10.48
CA VAL A 800 -27.62 3.57 -11.87
C VAL A 800 -28.82 2.66 -12.05
N ILE A 801 -29.71 3.05 -12.97
CA ILE A 801 -30.97 2.35 -13.23
C ILE A 801 -30.75 1.28 -14.30
N SER A 802 -31.30 0.08 -14.09
CA SER A 802 -31.15 -1.04 -15.02
C SER A 802 -31.90 -0.79 -16.33
N LEU A 803 -31.23 -1.04 -17.46
CA LEU A 803 -31.82 -1.02 -18.80
C LEU A 803 -32.91 -2.09 -19.00
N SER A 804 -33.00 -3.09 -18.12
CA SER A 804 -33.92 -4.23 -18.22
C SER A 804 -35.40 -3.92 -17.88
N GLN A 805 -35.83 -2.66 -17.98
CA GLN A 805 -37.17 -2.19 -17.56
C GLN A 805 -37.76 -1.12 -18.51
N ILE A 806 -37.20 -0.93 -19.69
CA ILE A 806 -37.66 0.05 -20.69
C ILE A 806 -37.95 -0.72 -21.98
N GLU A 807 -39.19 -0.65 -22.49
CA GLU A 807 -39.54 -1.31 -23.76
C GLU A 807 -39.21 -0.42 -24.98
N THR A 808 -39.19 0.90 -24.81
CA THR A 808 -38.89 1.87 -25.88
C THR A 808 -37.42 1.91 -26.24
N THR A 809 -37.11 1.48 -27.46
CA THR A 809 -35.78 1.60 -28.10
C THR A 809 -35.57 2.92 -28.85
N THR A 810 -36.60 3.74 -29.00
CA THR A 810 -36.57 5.04 -29.70
C THR A 810 -35.73 6.08 -28.93
N PRO A 811 -34.69 6.67 -29.54
CA PRO A 811 -33.93 7.78 -28.93
C PRO A 811 -34.77 9.03 -28.67
N THR A 812 -34.57 9.70 -27.53
CA THR A 812 -35.16 11.02 -27.28
C THR A 812 -34.29 12.12 -27.91
N LYS A 813 -34.90 12.98 -28.71
CA LYS A 813 -34.25 14.14 -29.33
C LYS A 813 -34.12 15.29 -28.33
N PHE A 814 -32.91 15.55 -27.84
CA PHE A 814 -32.63 16.74 -27.04
C PHE A 814 -32.55 17.99 -27.93
N ILE A 815 -33.27 19.06 -27.56
CA ILE A 815 -33.22 20.38 -28.20
C ILE A 815 -33.01 21.52 -27.19
N GLY A 816 -32.66 21.18 -25.94
CA GLY A 816 -32.64 22.10 -24.81
C GLY A 816 -31.47 23.06 -24.72
N PHE A 817 -30.58 23.14 -25.73
CA PHE A 817 -29.47 24.10 -25.72
C PHE A 817 -29.96 25.56 -25.84
N ASP A 818 -30.89 25.82 -26.76
CA ASP A 818 -31.42 27.16 -27.04
C ASP A 818 -32.88 27.35 -26.57
N THR A 819 -33.60 26.25 -26.35
CA THR A 819 -35.05 26.25 -26.07
C THR A 819 -35.35 25.67 -24.68
N LEU A 820 -36.22 26.33 -23.91
CA LEU A 820 -36.61 25.88 -22.56
C LEU A 820 -37.99 25.23 -22.50
N GLU A 821 -38.79 25.33 -23.56
CA GLU A 821 -40.16 24.81 -23.64
C GLU A 821 -40.37 24.07 -24.96
N THR A 822 -40.98 22.89 -24.93
CA THR A 822 -41.34 22.16 -26.15
C THR A 822 -42.61 21.34 -26.00
N LYS A 823 -43.33 21.16 -27.10
CA LYS A 823 -44.31 20.08 -27.22
C LYS A 823 -43.56 18.78 -27.48
N ALA A 824 -43.98 17.72 -26.80
CA ALA A 824 -43.42 16.40 -26.92
C ALA A 824 -44.52 15.34 -26.83
N LYS A 825 -44.26 14.16 -27.40
CA LYS A 825 -45.14 13.00 -27.29
C LYS A 825 -44.62 12.06 -26.21
N VAL A 826 -45.51 11.63 -25.31
CA VAL A 826 -45.21 10.57 -24.35
C VAL A 826 -45.02 9.26 -25.11
N LEU A 827 -43.85 8.62 -24.94
CA LEU A 827 -43.58 7.30 -25.51
C LEU A 827 -43.93 6.19 -24.51
N GLU A 828 -43.50 6.33 -23.27
CA GLU A 828 -43.62 5.32 -22.22
C GLU A 828 -43.65 5.99 -20.84
N VAL A 829 -44.29 5.36 -19.86
CA VAL A 829 -44.21 5.75 -18.44
C VAL A 829 -43.75 4.55 -17.63
N VAL A 830 -42.58 4.68 -17.01
CA VAL A 830 -41.84 3.60 -16.37
C VAL A 830 -41.96 3.73 -14.85
N GLY A 831 -42.52 2.70 -14.21
CA GLY A 831 -42.64 2.62 -12.75
C GLY A 831 -41.42 1.94 -12.12
N PHE A 832 -40.67 2.68 -11.31
CA PHE A 832 -39.66 2.13 -10.40
C PHE A 832 -40.23 2.05 -8.98
N LYS A 833 -39.63 1.23 -8.10
CA LYS A 833 -40.21 0.86 -6.79
C LYS A 833 -40.78 2.01 -5.96
N ASN A 834 -40.12 3.17 -5.98
CA ASN A 834 -40.50 4.38 -5.23
C ASN A 834 -40.38 5.66 -6.11
N LYS A 835 -40.45 5.55 -7.44
CA LYS A 835 -40.30 6.68 -8.39
C LYS A 835 -41.01 6.39 -9.72
N THR A 836 -41.79 7.32 -10.25
CA THR A 836 -42.31 7.26 -11.63
C THR A 836 -41.45 8.10 -12.60
N ALA A 837 -41.20 7.62 -13.82
CA ALA A 837 -40.53 8.39 -14.88
C ALA A 837 -41.30 8.39 -16.20
N VAL A 838 -41.21 9.50 -16.94
CA VAL A 838 -41.85 9.69 -18.25
C VAL A 838 -40.78 9.74 -19.34
N VAL A 839 -40.99 8.96 -20.41
CA VAL A 839 -40.14 8.94 -21.61
C VAL A 839 -40.81 9.76 -22.71
N LEU A 840 -40.04 10.65 -23.35
CA LEU A 840 -40.52 11.56 -24.40
C LEU A 840 -39.75 11.35 -25.71
N ASP A 841 -40.37 11.70 -26.83
CA ASP A 841 -39.72 11.70 -28.15
C ASP A 841 -38.74 12.89 -28.34
N THR A 842 -39.06 14.04 -27.74
CA THR A 842 -38.28 15.28 -27.75
C THR A 842 -38.19 15.86 -26.34
N SER A 843 -37.07 16.48 -25.97
CA SER A 843 -36.91 17.11 -24.64
C SER A 843 -36.08 18.40 -24.64
N THR A 844 -36.48 19.36 -23.81
CA THR A 844 -35.79 20.62 -23.52
C THR A 844 -35.07 20.63 -22.17
N ALA A 845 -35.46 19.75 -21.23
CA ALA A 845 -34.70 19.49 -20.01
C ALA A 845 -33.33 18.89 -20.37
N TYR A 846 -32.29 19.09 -19.55
CA TYR A 846 -30.98 18.46 -19.66
C TYR A 846 -30.87 17.26 -18.70
N ALA A 847 -30.22 16.18 -19.13
CA ALA A 847 -30.08 14.93 -18.39
C ALA A 847 -28.73 14.81 -17.70
N GLU A 848 -28.71 14.20 -16.52
CA GLU A 848 -27.58 14.16 -15.58
C GLU A 848 -26.29 13.48 -16.11
N MET A 849 -25.51 14.19 -16.94
CA MET A 849 -24.27 13.72 -17.59
C MET A 849 -23.19 14.82 -17.68
N GLY A 850 -21.92 14.41 -17.82
CA GLY A 850 -20.78 15.33 -17.94
C GLY A 850 -20.49 16.17 -16.69
N GLY A 851 -20.78 15.64 -15.49
CA GLY A 851 -20.67 16.37 -14.21
C GLY A 851 -21.84 17.32 -13.92
N GLN A 852 -22.60 17.73 -14.94
CA GLN A 852 -23.79 18.56 -14.79
C GLN A 852 -24.99 17.77 -14.23
N VAL A 853 -25.70 18.37 -13.27
CA VAL A 853 -26.94 17.80 -12.72
C VAL A 853 -28.10 17.86 -13.74
N GLY A 854 -29.07 16.97 -13.60
CA GLY A 854 -30.30 17.01 -14.40
C GLY A 854 -31.15 18.24 -14.10
N ASP A 855 -31.91 18.69 -15.10
CA ASP A 855 -32.90 19.76 -14.94
C ASP A 855 -34.17 19.27 -14.25
N THR A 856 -34.82 20.22 -13.58
CA THR A 856 -36.21 20.15 -13.11
C THR A 856 -37.11 20.97 -14.04
N GLY A 857 -38.42 20.79 -13.91
CA GLY A 857 -39.40 21.49 -14.73
C GLY A 857 -40.81 20.97 -14.51
N GLU A 858 -41.68 21.21 -15.47
CA GLU A 858 -43.07 20.78 -15.46
C GLU A 858 -43.45 20.17 -16.80
N LEU A 859 -44.22 19.07 -16.74
CA LEU A 859 -44.96 18.49 -17.86
C LEU A 859 -46.40 18.96 -17.74
N SER A 860 -47.02 19.45 -18.82
CA SER A 860 -48.41 19.90 -18.83
C SER A 860 -49.18 19.32 -20.02
N GLY A 861 -50.38 18.80 -19.78
CA GLY A 861 -51.18 18.16 -20.82
C GLY A 861 -52.51 17.62 -20.27
N GLY A 862 -53.54 17.53 -21.10
CA GLY A 862 -54.86 17.03 -20.69
C GLY A 862 -55.55 17.85 -19.58
N GLY A 863 -55.09 19.07 -19.29
CA GLY A 863 -55.55 19.88 -18.15
C GLY A 863 -54.83 19.59 -16.82
N GLN A 864 -53.79 18.75 -16.83
CA GLN A 864 -52.99 18.40 -15.65
C GLN A 864 -51.54 18.89 -15.78
N ILE A 865 -50.85 18.95 -14.64
CA ILE A 865 -49.43 19.35 -14.53
C ILE A 865 -48.72 18.32 -13.65
N TRP A 866 -47.59 17.79 -14.13
CA TRP A 866 -46.72 16.87 -13.39
C TRP A 866 -45.32 17.49 -13.26
N ARG A 867 -44.84 17.63 -12.02
CA ARG A 867 -43.56 18.26 -11.73
C ARG A 867 -42.40 17.29 -11.94
N VAL A 868 -41.41 17.67 -12.76
CA VAL A 868 -40.17 16.91 -13.00
C VAL A 868 -39.14 17.25 -11.93
N VAL A 869 -38.76 16.26 -11.12
CA VAL A 869 -37.84 16.39 -9.97
C VAL A 869 -36.38 16.01 -10.29
N ASN A 870 -36.15 15.22 -11.35
CA ASN A 870 -34.83 15.03 -11.96
C ASN A 870 -34.99 14.54 -13.40
N THR A 871 -33.98 14.75 -14.24
CA THR A 871 -33.91 14.23 -15.60
C THR A 871 -32.61 13.45 -15.78
N GLN A 872 -32.70 12.18 -16.18
CA GLN A 872 -31.53 11.30 -16.37
C GLN A 872 -31.53 10.62 -17.74
N LYS A 873 -30.37 10.12 -18.17
CA LYS A 873 -30.16 9.46 -19.46
C LYS A 873 -29.87 7.98 -19.26
N SER A 874 -30.56 7.11 -19.99
CA SER A 874 -30.31 5.68 -20.05
C SER A 874 -30.20 5.26 -21.51
N GLY A 875 -29.03 4.79 -21.94
CA GLY A 875 -28.74 4.62 -23.37
C GLY A 875 -28.88 5.95 -24.13
N ASN A 876 -29.77 5.99 -25.12
CA ASN A 876 -30.16 7.22 -25.84
C ASN A 876 -31.54 7.77 -25.42
N THR A 877 -32.13 7.22 -24.36
CA THR A 877 -33.49 7.49 -23.89
C THR A 877 -33.44 8.36 -22.63
N TRP A 878 -34.41 9.27 -22.50
CA TRP A 878 -34.44 10.26 -21.42
C TRP A 878 -35.57 9.99 -20.43
N LEU A 879 -35.20 9.87 -19.16
CA LEU A 879 -36.08 9.56 -18.03
C LEU A 879 -36.37 10.84 -17.25
N HIS A 880 -37.58 11.37 -17.38
CA HIS A 880 -38.06 12.55 -16.65
C HIS A 880 -38.80 12.07 -15.40
N PHE A 881 -38.15 12.09 -14.24
CA PHE A 881 -38.73 11.63 -12.98
C PHE A 881 -39.75 12.63 -12.46
N ILE A 882 -40.97 12.18 -12.20
CA ILE A 882 -42.05 13.01 -11.67
C ILE A 882 -42.23 12.80 -10.16
N GLU A 883 -42.82 13.80 -9.49
CA GLU A 883 -43.12 13.75 -8.06
C GLU A 883 -44.32 12.80 -7.80
N ASP A 884 -44.06 11.61 -7.23
CA ASP A 884 -45.10 10.65 -6.85
C ASP A 884 -46.03 11.25 -5.77
N ALA A 885 -47.34 11.10 -5.93
CA ALA A 885 -48.29 11.66 -4.97
C ALA A 885 -48.27 10.91 -3.63
N ALA A 886 -48.28 11.66 -2.53
CA ALA A 886 -48.21 11.09 -1.19
C ALA A 886 -49.42 10.19 -0.86
N PRO A 887 -49.23 8.96 -0.33
CA PRO A 887 -50.32 8.13 0.14
C PRO A 887 -50.97 8.76 1.39
N ALA A 888 -52.31 8.73 1.45
CA ALA A 888 -53.08 9.32 2.54
C ALA A 888 -52.69 8.70 3.90
N ALA A 889 -52.09 9.50 4.77
CA ALA A 889 -51.55 9.04 6.04
C ALA A 889 -52.65 8.59 7.02
N ARG A 890 -52.49 7.39 7.58
CA ARG A 890 -53.27 6.97 8.76
C ARG A 890 -52.85 7.81 9.97
N VAL A 891 -53.80 8.52 10.56
CA VAL A 891 -53.60 9.17 11.86
C VAL A 891 -53.84 8.14 12.96
N GLU A 892 -52.80 7.74 13.69
CA GLU A 892 -53.00 7.33 15.08
C GLU A 892 -51.79 7.57 16.00
N GLN A 893 -52.16 8.06 17.18
CA GLN A 893 -51.41 8.49 18.36
C GLN A 893 -50.05 7.84 18.68
N ALA A 894 -49.06 8.68 18.98
CA ALA A 894 -48.30 8.59 20.24
C ALA A 894 -47.71 9.96 20.62
N THR A 895 -47.88 10.40 21.87
CA THR A 895 -47.36 11.68 22.37
C THR A 895 -46.15 11.51 23.29
N SER A 896 -45.31 12.55 23.31
CA SER A 896 -44.51 13.07 24.44
C SER A 896 -42.97 13.05 24.29
N LEU A 897 -42.37 14.24 24.39
CA LEU A 897 -41.47 14.69 25.48
C LEU A 897 -40.84 16.06 25.13
N SER A 898 -40.71 16.99 26.10
CA SER A 898 -39.87 18.22 26.09
C SER A 898 -40.05 19.24 24.91
N ARG A 899 -40.37 20.53 25.05
CA ARG A 899 -40.18 21.58 26.10
C ARG A 899 -38.70 21.71 26.55
N ARG A 900 -38.09 22.90 26.67
CA ARG A 900 -38.67 24.22 27.02
C ARG A 900 -37.67 25.37 26.72
N ALA A 901 -38.18 26.59 26.55
CA ALA A 901 -37.56 27.88 26.94
C ALA A 901 -36.32 28.40 26.15
N THR A 902 -36.06 29.71 26.00
CA THR A 902 -36.86 30.97 26.20
C THR A 902 -36.15 32.14 25.48
N SER A 903 -36.87 33.24 25.22
CA SER A 903 -36.30 34.58 25.01
C SER A 903 -36.97 35.61 25.93
N PRO A 904 -36.33 36.77 26.15
CA PRO A 904 -37.00 38.05 26.42
C PRO A 904 -36.75 39.06 25.28
N ALA A 905 -37.50 40.17 25.27
CA ALA A 905 -37.42 41.24 24.28
C ALA A 905 -37.62 42.61 24.94
N GLU A 906 -37.27 43.70 24.24
CA GLU A 906 -37.70 45.06 24.57
C GLU A 906 -37.85 45.94 23.31
N ARG A 907 -38.29 47.20 23.44
CA ARG A 907 -39.18 47.87 22.46
C ARG A 907 -38.89 49.35 22.12
N GLU A 908 -39.53 49.78 21.01
CA GLU A 908 -40.08 51.13 20.69
C GLU A 908 -39.16 52.31 20.27
N GLY A 909 -39.67 53.19 19.38
CA GLY A 909 -39.03 54.46 18.97
C GLY A 909 -39.43 55.03 17.57
N ALA A 910 -40.37 55.98 17.51
CA ALA A 910 -40.95 56.69 16.34
C ALA A 910 -39.94 57.34 15.33
N SER A 911 -40.15 57.40 13.99
CA SER A 911 -41.08 58.23 13.14
C SER A 911 -40.48 59.61 12.70
N ALA A 912 -40.86 60.33 11.62
CA ALA A 912 -41.86 60.18 10.52
C ALA A 912 -41.56 61.06 9.27
N SER A 913 -42.29 60.85 8.15
CA SER A 913 -42.72 61.83 7.10
C SER A 913 -41.71 62.43 6.07
N SER A 914 -42.10 62.87 4.83
CA SER A 914 -43.19 62.48 3.90
C SER A 914 -43.19 63.23 2.53
N SER A 915 -43.36 62.53 1.39
CA SER A 915 -44.15 62.88 0.17
C SER A 915 -43.80 61.88 -0.96
N ALA A 916 -44.68 61.24 -1.75
CA ALA A 916 -46.04 61.48 -2.28
C ALA A 916 -46.08 62.29 -3.58
N THR A 917 -46.98 62.01 -4.54
CA THR A 917 -48.06 60.98 -4.62
C THR A 917 -47.59 59.71 -5.39
N GLU A 918 -48.31 58.81 -6.08
CA GLU A 918 -49.72 58.39 -6.42
C GLU A 918 -49.58 56.95 -7.04
N HIS A 919 -50.54 56.05 -7.35
CA HIS A 919 -51.98 55.75 -7.14
C HIS A 919 -52.18 54.25 -7.54
N SER A 920 -53.21 53.45 -7.24
CA SER A 920 -54.40 53.50 -6.36
C SER A 920 -54.77 52.06 -5.90
N ASN A 921 -55.54 51.92 -4.81
CA ASN A 921 -55.84 50.62 -4.17
C ASN A 921 -56.99 49.82 -4.80
N VAL A 922 -56.94 48.48 -4.69
CA VAL A 922 -58.12 47.59 -4.66
C VAL A 922 -57.99 46.58 -3.52
N THR A 923 -59.13 46.27 -2.88
CA THR A 923 -59.29 45.57 -1.59
C THR A 923 -59.27 44.02 -1.72
N PRO A 924 -58.80 43.26 -0.70
CA PRO A 924 -59.01 41.80 -0.66
C PRO A 924 -60.49 41.42 -0.48
N ILE A 925 -60.92 40.34 -1.16
CA ILE A 925 -62.30 39.84 -1.21
C ILE A 925 -62.31 38.29 -1.02
N PRO A 926 -63.38 37.68 -0.47
CA PRO A 926 -63.30 36.39 0.24
C PRO A 926 -63.29 35.12 -0.64
N PRO A 927 -63.02 33.93 -0.07
CA PRO A 927 -63.06 32.67 -0.82
C PRO A 927 -64.49 32.28 -1.22
N GLY A 928 -64.80 32.41 -2.52
CA GLY A 928 -66.00 31.86 -3.13
C GLY A 928 -65.89 30.34 -3.34
N ARG A 929 -66.98 29.61 -3.10
CA ARG A 929 -67.09 28.18 -3.46
C ARG A 929 -67.20 28.01 -4.97
N LEU A 930 -66.60 26.95 -5.51
CA LEU A 930 -67.21 25.90 -6.37
C LEU A 930 -66.11 25.06 -7.07
N PRO A 931 -66.37 23.82 -7.49
CA PRO A 931 -67.30 22.81 -6.95
C PRO A 931 -66.54 21.64 -6.30
N GLY A 932 -67.26 20.64 -5.79
CA GLY A 932 -66.62 19.38 -5.38
C GLY A 932 -66.32 18.50 -6.60
N GLY A 933 -65.04 18.34 -6.93
CA GLY A 933 -64.56 17.24 -7.76
C GLY A 933 -64.31 15.97 -6.92
N THR A 934 -64.44 14.80 -7.51
CA THR A 934 -64.18 13.51 -6.85
C THR A 934 -62.71 13.33 -6.49
N GLY A 935 -62.44 12.52 -5.47
CA GLY A 935 -61.08 12.08 -5.12
C GLY A 935 -60.56 11.07 -6.15
N GLU A 936 -60.11 11.56 -7.30
CA GLU A 936 -59.42 10.76 -8.29
C GLU A 936 -57.97 10.50 -7.86
N SER A 937 -57.44 9.33 -8.21
CA SER A 937 -56.00 9.06 -8.08
C SER A 937 -55.23 9.92 -9.08
N PRO A 938 -53.94 10.22 -8.86
CA PRO A 938 -53.14 10.99 -9.80
C PRO A 938 -53.10 10.25 -11.15
N VAL A 939 -53.67 10.85 -12.19
CA VAL A 939 -53.65 10.28 -13.52
C VAL A 939 -52.24 10.46 -14.06
N LEU A 940 -51.57 9.36 -14.40
CA LEU A 940 -50.24 9.41 -15.01
C LEU A 940 -50.36 9.84 -16.49
N PRO A 941 -49.32 10.47 -17.08
CA PRO A 941 -49.30 10.79 -18.50
C PRO A 941 -49.57 9.54 -19.35
N ILE A 942 -50.55 9.63 -20.27
CA ILE A 942 -50.94 8.48 -21.08
C ILE A 942 -49.95 8.32 -22.24
N ALA A 943 -49.39 7.11 -22.42
CA ALA A 943 -48.52 6.81 -23.55
C ALA A 943 -49.22 7.13 -24.89
N GLY A 944 -48.52 7.85 -25.77
CA GLY A 944 -49.04 8.36 -27.03
C GLY A 944 -49.66 9.76 -26.98
N SER A 945 -49.88 10.36 -25.80
CA SER A 945 -50.44 11.72 -25.67
C SER A 945 -49.42 12.82 -25.98
N GLU A 946 -49.90 13.99 -26.42
CA GLU A 946 -49.11 15.22 -26.52
C GLU A 946 -49.11 15.97 -25.19
N ILE A 947 -47.93 16.43 -24.78
CA ILE A 947 -47.70 17.27 -23.59
C ILE A 947 -46.74 18.42 -23.94
N THR A 948 -46.67 19.42 -23.07
CA THR A 948 -45.65 20.49 -23.11
C THR A 948 -44.70 20.32 -21.93
N LEU A 949 -43.39 20.22 -22.19
CA LEU A 949 -42.33 20.21 -21.19
C LEU A 949 -41.71 21.62 -21.10
N THR A 950 -41.73 22.21 -19.91
CA THR A 950 -41.14 23.53 -19.61
C THR A 950 -40.11 23.40 -18.50
N VAL A 951 -38.89 23.92 -18.73
CA VAL A 951 -37.73 23.80 -17.82
C VAL A 951 -37.72 24.91 -16.76
N ASP A 952 -37.28 24.58 -15.54
CA ASP A 952 -36.97 25.52 -14.46
C ASP A 952 -35.86 26.50 -14.89
N LYS A 953 -36.27 27.66 -15.43
CA LYS A 953 -35.37 28.68 -15.95
C LYS A 953 -34.41 29.26 -14.89
N PRO A 954 -34.83 29.60 -13.65
CA PRO A 954 -33.92 29.97 -12.58
C PRO A 954 -32.81 28.93 -12.31
N ARG A 955 -33.18 27.66 -12.11
CA ARG A 955 -32.23 26.56 -11.88
C ARG A 955 -31.30 26.37 -13.07
N ARG A 956 -31.85 26.27 -14.29
CA ARG A 956 -31.10 26.10 -15.54
C ARG A 956 -30.06 27.21 -15.72
N ASN A 957 -30.45 28.47 -15.51
CA ASN A 957 -29.54 29.61 -15.55
C ASN A 957 -28.42 29.48 -14.52
N ALA A 958 -28.73 29.07 -13.28
CA ALA A 958 -27.72 28.88 -12.23
C ALA A 958 -26.72 27.75 -12.57
N ILE A 959 -27.19 26.64 -13.14
CA ILE A 959 -26.35 25.55 -13.64
C ILE A 959 -25.45 26.03 -14.79
N GLN A 960 -26.00 26.76 -15.78
CA GLN A 960 -25.23 27.30 -16.91
C GLN A 960 -24.06 28.19 -16.47
N ARG A 961 -24.27 29.03 -15.45
CA ARG A 961 -23.19 29.87 -14.87
C ARG A 961 -22.08 29.03 -14.25
N HIS A 962 -22.45 28.07 -13.40
CA HIS A 962 -21.50 27.15 -12.79
C HIS A 962 -20.77 26.30 -13.84
N HIS A 963 -21.42 25.94 -14.96
CA HIS A 963 -20.76 25.20 -16.04
C HIS A 963 -19.77 26.07 -16.82
N THR A 964 -20.18 27.25 -17.32
CA THR A 964 -19.25 28.14 -18.04
C THR A 964 -18.05 28.52 -17.18
N VAL A 965 -18.25 28.80 -15.90
CA VAL A 965 -17.14 29.16 -15.00
C VAL A 965 -16.26 27.97 -14.63
N THR A 966 -16.73 26.72 -14.78
CA THR A 966 -15.88 25.53 -14.62
C THR A 966 -14.79 25.50 -15.69
N HIS A 967 -15.12 25.83 -16.94
CA HIS A 967 -14.12 25.97 -18.02
C HIS A 967 -13.14 27.13 -17.75
N LEU A 968 -13.63 28.29 -17.31
CA LEU A 968 -12.75 29.41 -16.93
C LEU A 968 -11.83 29.05 -15.75
N LEU A 969 -12.32 28.29 -14.76
CA LEU A 969 -11.53 27.80 -13.63
C LEU A 969 -10.46 26.80 -14.08
N HIS A 970 -10.79 25.88 -14.99
CA HIS A 970 -9.83 24.93 -15.55
C HIS A 970 -8.72 25.66 -16.31
N TRP A 971 -9.08 26.57 -17.22
CA TRP A 971 -8.12 27.44 -17.90
C TRP A 971 -7.26 28.26 -16.93
N ALA A 972 -7.84 28.88 -15.90
CA ALA A 972 -7.09 29.65 -14.90
C ALA A 972 -6.12 28.76 -14.07
N LEU A 973 -6.47 27.49 -13.82
CA LEU A 973 -5.56 26.51 -13.21
C LEU A 973 -4.35 26.21 -14.14
N HIS A 974 -4.56 26.14 -15.46
CA HIS A 974 -3.46 26.01 -16.42
C HIS A 974 -2.55 27.24 -16.44
N GLU A 975 -3.07 28.45 -16.24
CA GLU A 975 -2.26 29.68 -16.20
C GLU A 975 -1.52 29.91 -14.87
N VAL A 976 -2.13 29.58 -13.73
CA VAL A 976 -1.64 29.96 -12.39
C VAL A 976 -1.04 28.81 -11.57
N ALA A 977 -1.43 27.56 -11.82
CA ALA A 977 -0.99 26.40 -11.04
C ALA A 977 -0.04 25.48 -11.80
N SER A 978 -0.45 24.93 -12.94
CA SER A 978 0.37 24.00 -13.75
C SER A 978 -0.30 23.75 -15.11
N LYS A 979 0.47 23.77 -16.19
CA LYS A 979 -0.02 23.47 -17.55
C LYS A 979 -0.39 21.98 -17.72
N GLU A 980 -0.05 21.15 -16.74
CA GLU A 980 -0.29 19.73 -16.62
C GLU A 980 -1.43 19.40 -15.62
N ALA A 981 -2.05 20.42 -15.00
CA ALA A 981 -3.31 20.26 -14.29
C ALA A 981 -4.35 19.63 -15.23
N SER A 982 -5.10 18.64 -14.76
CA SER A 982 -6.17 18.05 -15.58
C SER A 982 -7.30 17.53 -14.70
N GLN A 983 -8.53 17.75 -15.16
CA GLN A 983 -9.74 17.31 -14.47
C GLN A 983 -9.70 15.80 -14.15
N LYS A 984 -9.95 15.46 -12.89
CA LYS A 984 -10.16 14.09 -12.38
C LYS A 984 -11.62 13.82 -11.99
N GLY A 985 -12.42 14.86 -11.92
CA GLY A 985 -13.84 14.83 -11.57
C GLY A 985 -14.42 16.24 -11.60
N SER A 986 -15.72 16.35 -11.86
CA SER A 986 -16.45 17.62 -11.81
C SER A 986 -17.89 17.38 -11.38
N PHE A 987 -18.44 18.33 -10.64
CA PHE A 987 -19.87 18.42 -10.30
C PHE A 987 -20.32 19.85 -10.55
N VAL A 988 -21.41 20.02 -11.28
CA VAL A 988 -22.00 21.33 -11.62
C VAL A 988 -23.48 21.31 -11.25
N GLY A 989 -23.81 21.93 -10.13
CA GLY A 989 -25.18 22.13 -9.63
C GLY A 989 -25.68 23.57 -9.79
N PRO A 990 -26.91 23.87 -9.35
CA PRO A 990 -27.41 25.25 -9.29
C PRO A 990 -26.78 26.05 -8.14
N ASP A 991 -26.46 25.39 -7.03
CA ASP A 991 -26.00 26.07 -5.79
C ASP A 991 -24.47 26.16 -5.68
N LYS A 992 -23.74 25.22 -6.30
CA LYS A 992 -22.27 25.19 -6.32
C LYS A 992 -21.70 24.32 -7.44
N LEU A 993 -20.40 24.47 -7.68
CA LEU A 993 -19.57 23.52 -8.42
C LEU A 993 -18.47 22.93 -7.53
N THR A 994 -17.97 21.73 -7.88
CA THR A 994 -16.69 21.23 -7.37
C THR A 994 -15.82 20.71 -8.51
N PHE A 995 -14.55 21.09 -8.53
CA PHE A 995 -13.59 20.73 -9.57
C PHE A 995 -12.42 19.96 -8.97
N ASP A 996 -12.23 18.71 -9.39
CA ASP A 996 -11.13 17.84 -8.95
C ASP A 996 -10.01 17.83 -9.99
N PHE A 997 -8.76 18.02 -9.58
CA PHE A 997 -7.61 18.12 -10.48
C PHE A 997 -6.32 17.57 -9.84
N ASN A 998 -5.35 17.15 -10.67
CA ASN A 998 -4.02 16.80 -10.17
C ASN A 998 -3.20 18.05 -9.85
N SER A 999 -2.74 18.20 -8.60
CA SER A 999 -1.87 19.29 -8.17
C SER A 999 -1.24 19.00 -6.80
N ALA A 1000 -0.18 19.73 -6.48
CA ALA A 1000 0.20 20.02 -5.09
C ALA A 1000 -0.90 20.88 -4.41
N PRO A 1001 -0.92 21.01 -3.07
CA PRO A 1001 -1.77 21.99 -2.40
C PRO A 1001 -1.52 23.39 -2.96
N LEU A 1002 -2.58 24.15 -3.28
CA LEU A 1002 -2.42 25.49 -3.81
C LEU A 1002 -2.01 26.45 -2.69
N THR A 1003 -1.13 27.40 -3.00
CA THR A 1003 -0.84 28.49 -2.05
C THR A 1003 -2.04 29.45 -1.95
N PRO A 1004 -2.24 30.13 -0.80
CA PRO A 1004 -3.31 31.13 -0.67
C PRO A 1004 -3.24 32.24 -1.73
N ALA A 1005 -2.02 32.57 -2.20
CA ALA A 1005 -1.80 33.48 -3.32
C ALA A 1005 -2.39 32.92 -4.62
N GLN A 1006 -2.02 31.70 -5.02
CA GLN A 1006 -2.55 31.07 -6.23
C GLN A 1006 -4.08 30.93 -6.21
N VAL A 1007 -4.69 30.61 -5.06
CA VAL A 1007 -6.16 30.56 -4.94
C VAL A 1007 -6.78 31.94 -5.20
N ALA A 1008 -6.19 33.01 -4.65
CA ALA A 1008 -6.64 34.39 -4.90
C ALA A 1008 -6.41 34.84 -6.35
N ASP A 1009 -5.27 34.49 -6.94
CA ASP A 1009 -4.92 34.80 -8.34
C ASP A 1009 -5.83 34.07 -9.33
N ILE A 1010 -6.22 32.81 -9.05
CA ILE A 1010 -7.22 32.06 -9.82
C ILE A 1010 -8.61 32.72 -9.71
N GLU A 1011 -9.08 33.03 -8.49
CA GLU A 1011 -10.36 33.72 -8.30
C GLU A 1011 -10.38 35.07 -9.03
N LYS A 1012 -9.29 35.83 -8.96
CA LYS A 1012 -9.12 37.11 -9.67
C LYS A 1012 -9.13 36.92 -11.19
N LEU A 1013 -8.32 36.02 -11.73
CA LEU A 1013 -8.17 35.79 -13.17
C LEU A 1013 -9.49 35.31 -13.82
N VAL A 1014 -10.25 34.46 -13.13
CA VAL A 1014 -11.59 34.04 -13.56
C VAL A 1014 -12.55 35.23 -13.57
N ASN A 1015 -12.59 36.05 -12.51
CA ASN A 1015 -13.45 37.23 -12.48
C ASN A 1015 -13.05 38.29 -13.52
N GLU A 1016 -11.76 38.41 -13.88
CA GLU A 1016 -11.33 39.24 -15.02
C GLU A 1016 -11.90 38.77 -16.35
N ARG A 1017 -11.90 37.45 -16.63
CA ARG A 1017 -12.52 36.91 -17.87
C ARG A 1017 -14.05 37.02 -17.86
N ILE A 1018 -14.68 37.05 -16.69
CA ILE A 1018 -16.11 37.34 -16.54
C ILE A 1018 -16.40 38.81 -16.89
N LEU A 1019 -15.59 39.75 -16.39
CA LEU A 1019 -15.72 41.18 -16.68
C LEU A 1019 -15.38 41.54 -18.13
N GLU A 1020 -14.54 40.75 -18.82
CA GLU A 1020 -14.31 40.84 -20.27
C GLU A 1020 -15.60 40.64 -21.08
N ASN A 1021 -16.59 39.93 -20.52
CA ASN A 1021 -17.84 39.55 -21.19
C ASN A 1021 -17.63 38.89 -22.57
N ALA A 1022 -16.61 38.04 -22.67
CA ALA A 1022 -16.24 37.32 -23.87
C ALA A 1022 -17.38 36.40 -24.36
N PRO A 1023 -17.52 36.20 -25.68
CA PRO A 1023 -18.53 35.29 -26.23
C PRO A 1023 -18.24 33.84 -25.81
N VAL A 1024 -19.32 33.10 -25.55
CA VAL A 1024 -19.29 31.65 -25.33
C VAL A 1024 -20.03 31.01 -26.51
N SER A 1025 -19.34 30.15 -27.25
CA SER A 1025 -19.86 29.53 -28.47
C SER A 1025 -19.53 28.03 -28.50
N TRP A 1026 -20.13 27.31 -29.45
CA TRP A 1026 -19.84 25.90 -29.66
C TRP A 1026 -19.91 25.54 -31.15
N THR A 1027 -19.28 24.44 -31.51
CA THR A 1027 -19.31 23.91 -32.89
C THR A 1027 -19.21 22.40 -32.85
N GLU A 1028 -20.02 21.72 -33.65
CA GLU A 1028 -19.96 20.27 -33.84
C GLU A 1028 -18.99 19.97 -34.99
N VAL A 1029 -17.99 19.12 -34.73
CA VAL A 1029 -16.90 18.79 -35.66
C VAL A 1029 -16.59 17.30 -35.60
N PRO A 1030 -16.04 16.70 -36.66
CA PRO A 1030 -15.50 15.35 -36.60
C PRO A 1030 -14.43 15.22 -35.51
N HIS A 1031 -14.47 14.18 -34.67
CA HIS A 1031 -13.44 13.95 -33.65
C HIS A 1031 -12.05 13.79 -34.28
N ALA A 1032 -11.98 13.27 -35.50
CA ALA A 1032 -10.76 13.14 -36.29
C ALA A 1032 -9.99 14.47 -36.47
N ASP A 1033 -10.69 15.61 -36.52
CA ASP A 1033 -10.12 16.92 -36.82
C ASP A 1033 -9.58 17.62 -35.56
N VAL A 1034 -10.12 17.29 -34.38
CA VAL A 1034 -9.75 17.90 -33.09
C VAL A 1034 -8.97 16.99 -32.16
N LYS A 1035 -8.97 15.66 -32.34
CA LYS A 1035 -8.27 14.71 -31.46
C LYS A 1035 -6.78 15.01 -31.24
N ASN A 1036 -6.12 15.60 -32.24
CA ASN A 1036 -4.69 15.94 -32.20
C ASN A 1036 -4.41 17.40 -31.75
N ARG A 1037 -5.44 18.21 -31.52
CA ARG A 1037 -5.31 19.61 -31.09
C ARG A 1037 -5.02 19.68 -29.59
N LYS A 1038 -3.84 20.19 -29.23
CA LYS A 1038 -3.42 20.36 -27.82
C LYS A 1038 -4.13 21.53 -27.12
N ASP A 1039 -4.70 22.44 -27.90
CA ASP A 1039 -5.45 23.61 -27.46
C ASP A 1039 -6.96 23.33 -27.30
N VAL A 1040 -7.44 22.16 -27.72
CA VAL A 1040 -8.79 21.66 -27.42
C VAL A 1040 -8.67 20.56 -26.37
N MET A 1041 -9.10 20.84 -25.14
CA MET A 1041 -8.98 19.90 -24.03
C MET A 1041 -9.93 18.70 -24.19
N GLN A 1042 -9.40 17.52 -23.88
CA GLN A 1042 -10.06 16.22 -23.96
C GLN A 1042 -9.83 15.47 -22.65
N PHE A 1043 -10.87 14.81 -22.14
CA PHE A 1043 -10.81 14.11 -20.86
C PHE A 1043 -10.37 12.65 -21.06
N PHE A 1044 -9.27 12.27 -20.40
CA PHE A 1044 -8.68 10.93 -20.55
C PHE A 1044 -9.60 9.83 -20.03
N GLY A 1045 -10.06 8.96 -20.94
CA GLY A 1045 -10.86 7.78 -20.64
C GLY A 1045 -12.24 7.77 -21.30
N ASP A 1046 -12.74 8.94 -21.74
CA ASP A 1046 -14.03 9.03 -22.43
C ASP A 1046 -13.96 8.47 -23.86
N LYS A 1047 -14.99 7.72 -24.25
CA LYS A 1047 -15.20 7.28 -25.64
C LYS A 1047 -16.00 8.33 -26.39
N TYR A 1048 -15.31 9.20 -27.12
CA TYR A 1048 -15.93 10.13 -28.05
C TYR A 1048 -16.55 9.41 -29.26
N GLY A 1049 -17.63 9.96 -29.79
CA GLY A 1049 -18.22 9.52 -31.06
C GLY A 1049 -17.56 10.20 -32.26
N ASP A 1050 -17.95 9.81 -33.48
CA ASP A 1050 -17.37 10.34 -34.72
C ASP A 1050 -17.50 11.86 -34.87
N VAL A 1051 -18.54 12.45 -34.27
CA VAL A 1051 -18.76 13.90 -34.16
C VAL A 1051 -18.77 14.30 -32.68
N VAL A 1052 -18.10 15.40 -32.35
CA VAL A 1052 -17.99 15.97 -31.00
C VAL A 1052 -18.34 17.46 -31.00
N ARG A 1053 -18.93 17.92 -29.90
CA ARG A 1053 -19.21 19.34 -29.65
C ARG A 1053 -18.03 19.97 -28.90
N VAL A 1054 -17.32 20.87 -29.56
CA VAL A 1054 -16.33 21.74 -28.92
C VAL A 1054 -17.07 22.96 -28.37
N VAL A 1055 -16.80 23.33 -27.12
CA VAL A 1055 -17.23 24.60 -26.51
C VAL A 1055 -16.01 25.51 -26.42
N GLN A 1056 -16.20 26.78 -26.80
CA GLN A 1056 -15.15 27.79 -26.93
C GLN A 1056 -15.56 29.06 -26.15
N ILE A 1057 -14.64 29.59 -25.33
CA ILE A 1057 -14.77 30.88 -24.66
C ILE A 1057 -13.72 31.85 -25.20
N GLY A 1058 -14.18 33.04 -25.60
CA GLY A 1058 -13.37 34.03 -26.32
C GLY A 1058 -13.12 33.63 -27.78
N GLY A 1059 -12.41 34.49 -28.52
CA GLY A 1059 -12.17 34.31 -29.95
C GLY A 1059 -13.43 34.51 -30.82
N HIS A 1060 -13.44 33.93 -32.02
CA HIS A 1060 -14.51 34.01 -33.00
C HIS A 1060 -15.28 32.68 -33.09
N ALA A 1061 -16.62 32.77 -33.18
CA ALA A 1061 -17.47 31.59 -33.35
C ALA A 1061 -17.06 30.75 -34.57
N ALA A 1062 -17.08 29.42 -34.39
CA ALA A 1062 -16.70 28.40 -35.38
C ALA A 1062 -15.25 28.46 -35.92
N LYS A 1063 -14.36 29.29 -35.37
CA LYS A 1063 -12.93 29.26 -35.72
C LYS A 1063 -12.07 28.37 -34.82
N LEU A 1064 -12.53 28.07 -33.61
CA LEU A 1064 -11.74 27.37 -32.59
C LEU A 1064 -10.41 28.10 -32.33
N ASP A 1065 -10.53 29.35 -31.89
CA ASP A 1065 -9.44 30.30 -31.61
C ASP A 1065 -9.64 31.05 -30.27
N GLY A 1066 -10.41 30.48 -29.34
CA GLY A 1066 -10.62 31.01 -27.99
C GLY A 1066 -9.55 30.57 -27.01
N TYR A 1067 -9.45 31.23 -25.85
CA TYR A 1067 -8.44 30.92 -24.83
C TYR A 1067 -8.79 29.68 -23.98
N SER A 1068 -10.07 29.32 -23.92
CA SER A 1068 -10.56 28.08 -23.31
C SER A 1068 -11.39 27.32 -24.33
N MET A 1069 -10.97 26.10 -24.69
CA MET A 1069 -11.69 25.24 -25.64
C MET A 1069 -11.68 23.79 -25.16
N GLU A 1070 -12.86 23.17 -25.04
CA GLU A 1070 -13.00 21.82 -24.47
C GLU A 1070 -14.10 21.01 -25.19
N LEU A 1071 -13.99 19.68 -25.20
CA LEU A 1071 -15.08 18.82 -25.64
C LEU A 1071 -16.17 18.73 -24.55
N CYS A 1072 -17.30 19.41 -24.75
CA CYS A 1072 -18.36 19.50 -23.75
C CYS A 1072 -19.78 19.43 -24.34
N GLY A 1073 -20.59 18.52 -23.80
CA GLY A 1073 -22.01 18.35 -24.12
C GLY A 1073 -22.97 19.16 -23.24
N GLY A 1074 -22.47 19.98 -22.32
CA GLY A 1074 -23.26 20.69 -21.31
C GLY A 1074 -24.00 21.93 -21.82
N THR A 1075 -24.84 22.50 -20.95
CA THR A 1075 -25.47 23.81 -21.19
C THR A 1075 -24.62 24.93 -20.58
N HIS A 1076 -24.42 26.00 -21.34
CA HIS A 1076 -23.55 27.14 -20.98
C HIS A 1076 -24.30 28.46 -21.14
N THR A 1077 -23.77 29.52 -20.53
CA THR A 1077 -24.13 30.91 -20.84
C THR A 1077 -23.76 31.29 -22.27
N ARG A 1078 -24.27 32.41 -22.81
CA ARG A 1078 -23.89 32.92 -24.14
C ARG A 1078 -22.69 33.89 -24.13
N ALA A 1079 -22.41 34.46 -22.96
CA ALA A 1079 -21.20 35.26 -22.70
C ALA A 1079 -20.69 35.00 -21.27
N THR A 1080 -19.44 35.38 -20.98
CA THR A 1080 -18.85 35.18 -19.64
C THR A 1080 -19.48 36.10 -18.59
N GLY A 1081 -19.94 37.31 -18.95
CA GLY A 1081 -20.56 38.25 -18.01
C GLY A 1081 -21.89 37.77 -17.43
N GLU A 1082 -22.57 36.83 -18.10
CA GLU A 1082 -23.80 36.19 -17.59
C GLU A 1082 -23.55 35.33 -16.34
N ILE A 1083 -22.29 34.95 -16.06
CA ILE A 1083 -21.85 34.23 -14.86
C ILE A 1083 -22.08 35.08 -13.59
N GLY A 1084 -21.83 36.39 -13.66
CA GLY A 1084 -21.75 37.24 -12.47
C GLY A 1084 -20.54 36.88 -11.58
N LEU A 1085 -20.55 37.31 -10.31
CA LEU A 1085 -19.44 37.08 -9.37
C LEU A 1085 -19.09 35.59 -9.26
N PHE A 1086 -17.79 35.25 -9.31
CA PHE A 1086 -17.27 33.91 -8.99
C PHE A 1086 -16.48 33.94 -7.69
N ARG A 1087 -16.69 32.97 -6.79
CA ARG A 1087 -15.90 32.81 -5.55
C ARG A 1087 -15.53 31.36 -5.26
N ILE A 1088 -14.29 31.13 -4.83
CA ILE A 1088 -13.82 29.86 -4.27
C ILE A 1088 -14.23 29.82 -2.79
N VAL A 1089 -14.93 28.75 -2.40
CA VAL A 1089 -15.38 28.49 -1.02
C VAL A 1089 -14.32 27.71 -0.24
N GLY A 1090 -13.56 26.84 -0.90
CA GLY A 1090 -12.45 26.11 -0.27
C GLY A 1090 -11.63 25.26 -1.24
N GLU A 1091 -10.43 24.88 -0.79
CA GLU A 1091 -9.45 24.07 -1.52
C GLU A 1091 -9.00 22.94 -0.59
N ASN A 1092 -9.19 21.67 -0.98
CA ASN A 1092 -9.03 20.50 -0.11
C ASN A 1092 -8.33 19.33 -0.80
N ALA A 1093 -7.67 18.47 -0.01
CA ALA A 1093 -7.21 17.15 -0.48
C ALA A 1093 -8.41 16.20 -0.62
N ILE A 1094 -8.46 15.43 -1.72
CA ILE A 1094 -9.39 14.30 -1.89
C ILE A 1094 -8.64 12.96 -1.90
N ALA A 1095 -7.45 12.95 -2.49
CA ALA A 1095 -6.52 11.83 -2.46
C ALA A 1095 -5.08 12.35 -2.58
N ALA A 1096 -4.10 11.47 -2.45
CA ALA A 1096 -2.70 11.82 -2.73
C ALA A 1096 -2.59 12.42 -4.16
N GLY A 1097 -2.06 13.63 -4.27
CA GLY A 1097 -1.89 14.34 -5.55
C GLY A 1097 -3.17 14.78 -6.26
N VAL A 1098 -4.35 14.68 -5.62
CA VAL A 1098 -5.64 15.16 -6.17
C VAL A 1098 -6.27 16.16 -5.21
N ARG A 1099 -6.52 17.36 -5.74
CA ARG A 1099 -7.11 18.50 -5.04
C ARG A 1099 -8.53 18.75 -5.53
N ARG A 1100 -9.38 19.30 -4.66
CA ARG A 1100 -10.74 19.79 -4.97
C ARG A 1100 -10.84 21.26 -4.66
N ILE A 1101 -11.23 22.05 -5.65
CA ILE A 1101 -11.82 23.37 -5.44
C ILE A 1101 -13.33 23.21 -5.31
N GLU A 1102 -13.91 23.76 -4.25
CA GLU A 1102 -15.36 24.00 -4.16
C GLU A 1102 -15.61 25.50 -4.38
N ALA A 1103 -16.53 25.85 -5.29
CA ALA A 1103 -16.76 27.22 -5.71
C ALA A 1103 -18.23 27.51 -6.08
N VAL A 1104 -18.57 28.78 -6.13
CA VAL A 1104 -19.93 29.29 -6.38
C VAL A 1104 -19.91 30.44 -7.39
N ALA A 1105 -21.01 30.62 -8.11
CA ALA A 1105 -21.17 31.64 -9.15
C ALA A 1105 -22.51 32.40 -9.04
N GLY A 1106 -22.53 33.64 -9.54
CA GLY A 1106 -23.72 34.46 -9.64
C GLY A 1106 -24.27 34.89 -8.28
N LEU A 1107 -25.57 34.67 -8.05
CA LEU A 1107 -26.24 35.11 -6.82
C LEU A 1107 -25.70 34.38 -5.58
N THR A 1108 -25.46 33.08 -5.65
CA THR A 1108 -24.91 32.30 -4.52
C THR A 1108 -23.52 32.78 -4.11
N ALA A 1109 -22.71 33.25 -5.06
CA ALA A 1109 -21.41 33.86 -4.78
C ALA A 1109 -21.52 35.22 -4.05
N TYR A 1110 -22.54 36.00 -4.38
CA TYR A 1110 -22.88 37.24 -3.67
C TYR A 1110 -23.40 36.96 -2.26
N ASP A 1111 -24.27 35.96 -2.09
CA ASP A 1111 -24.83 35.60 -0.78
C ASP A 1111 -23.74 35.09 0.18
N VAL A 1112 -22.82 34.23 -0.30
CA VAL A 1112 -21.63 33.79 0.46
C VAL A 1112 -20.76 34.98 0.87
N ALA A 1113 -20.57 35.99 0.01
CA ALA A 1113 -19.83 37.20 0.35
C ALA A 1113 -20.56 38.04 1.43
N GLN A 1114 -21.89 38.11 1.39
CA GLN A 1114 -22.70 38.78 2.41
C GLN A 1114 -22.69 38.04 3.75
N ASP A 1115 -22.67 36.70 3.75
CA ASP A 1115 -22.53 35.88 4.96
C ASP A 1115 -21.15 36.09 5.61
N GLN A 1116 -20.07 36.07 4.82
CA GLN A 1116 -18.72 36.36 5.30
C GLN A 1116 -18.62 37.78 5.89
N LEU A 1117 -19.23 38.78 5.24
CA LEU A 1117 -19.26 40.16 5.75
C LEU A 1117 -20.11 40.29 7.04
N ARG A 1118 -21.23 39.55 7.15
CA ARG A 1118 -22.02 39.48 8.39
C ARG A 1118 -21.23 38.84 9.54
N LEU A 1119 -20.47 37.79 9.28
CA LEU A 1119 -19.60 37.15 10.26
C LEU A 1119 -18.49 38.11 10.74
N LEU A 1120 -17.79 38.77 9.81
CA LEU A 1120 -16.75 39.75 10.14
C LEU A 1120 -17.31 40.91 10.98
N ARG A 1121 -18.49 41.44 10.65
CA ARG A 1121 -19.20 42.45 11.45
C ARG A 1121 -19.54 41.95 12.86
N SER A 1122 -19.94 40.68 13.01
CA SER A 1122 -20.22 40.08 14.32
C SER A 1122 -18.98 39.95 15.19
N VAL A 1123 -17.84 39.51 14.64
CA VAL A 1123 -16.57 39.40 15.38
C VAL A 1123 -16.02 40.78 15.75
N ALA A 1124 -16.08 41.74 14.82
CA ALA A 1124 -15.71 43.13 15.04
C ALA A 1124 -16.49 43.79 16.18
N GLY A 1125 -17.81 43.58 16.22
CA GLY A 1125 -18.67 44.03 17.33
C GLY A 1125 -18.30 43.40 18.67
N LYS A 1126 -18.00 42.09 18.70
CA LYS A 1126 -17.63 41.37 19.95
C LYS A 1126 -16.35 41.87 20.61
N ILE A 1127 -15.39 42.39 19.84
CA ILE A 1127 -14.12 42.93 20.38
C ILE A 1127 -14.04 44.48 20.37
N ASN A 1128 -15.16 45.15 20.05
CA ASN A 1128 -15.30 46.60 19.89
C ASN A 1128 -14.16 47.20 19.04
N SER A 1129 -14.09 46.75 17.79
CA SER A 1129 -13.08 47.17 16.79
C SER A 1129 -13.76 47.44 15.45
N PRO A 1130 -13.30 48.41 14.64
CA PRO A 1130 -13.64 48.43 13.23
C PRO A 1130 -12.99 47.23 12.52
N ILE A 1131 -13.59 46.77 11.41
CA ILE A 1131 -13.14 45.56 10.69
C ILE A 1131 -11.69 45.69 10.20
N HIS A 1132 -11.26 46.88 9.78
CA HIS A 1132 -9.90 47.12 9.28
C HIS A 1132 -8.82 47.17 10.37
N GLU A 1133 -9.20 47.20 11.66
CA GLU A 1133 -8.26 47.02 12.79
C GLU A 1133 -8.41 45.65 13.47
N LEU A 1134 -9.32 44.79 13.00
CA LEU A 1134 -9.70 43.54 13.66
C LEU A 1134 -8.50 42.63 13.95
N GLU A 1135 -7.63 42.43 12.96
CA GLU A 1135 -6.42 41.62 13.04
C GLU A 1135 -5.47 42.15 14.13
N LYS A 1136 -5.05 43.41 13.99
CA LYS A 1136 -4.20 44.14 14.96
C LYS A 1136 -4.79 44.14 16.38
N LYS A 1137 -6.12 44.23 16.52
CA LYS A 1137 -6.82 44.15 17.82
C LYS A 1137 -6.68 42.75 18.42
N ILE A 1138 -6.85 41.70 17.62
CA ILE A 1138 -6.69 40.30 18.04
C ILE A 1138 -5.22 40.03 18.43
N GLU A 1139 -4.24 40.49 17.66
CA GLU A 1139 -2.82 40.39 18.00
C GLU A 1139 -2.50 41.01 19.36
N VAL A 1140 -2.96 42.25 19.60
CA VAL A 1140 -2.78 42.95 20.88
C VAL A 1140 -3.45 42.21 22.04
N MET A 1141 -4.64 41.63 21.84
CA MET A 1141 -5.32 40.82 22.85
C MET A 1141 -4.57 39.51 23.16
N LEU A 1142 -4.06 38.81 22.15
CA LEU A 1142 -3.26 37.58 22.32
C LEU A 1142 -1.90 37.86 22.99
N ALA A 1143 -1.27 38.99 22.68
CA ALA A 1143 -0.05 39.43 23.34
C ALA A 1143 -0.30 39.78 24.82
N HIS A 1144 -1.38 40.51 25.10
CA HIS A 1144 -1.76 40.87 26.48
C HIS A 1144 -2.14 39.63 27.31
N GLN A 1145 -2.83 38.64 26.74
CA GLN A 1145 -3.12 37.37 27.39
C GLN A 1145 -1.82 36.66 27.84
N LYS A 1146 -0.84 36.51 26.94
CA LYS A 1146 0.44 35.85 27.25
C LYS A 1146 1.22 36.56 28.36
N GLU A 1147 1.17 37.89 28.40
CA GLU A 1147 1.82 38.66 29.46
C GLU A 1147 1.08 38.54 30.81
N LEU A 1148 -0.27 38.52 30.81
CA LEU A 1148 -1.06 38.26 32.02
C LEU A 1148 -0.81 36.85 32.58
N GLU A 1149 -0.79 35.82 31.74
CA GLU A 1149 -0.46 34.44 32.14
C GLU A 1149 0.94 34.33 32.79
N LYS A 1150 1.91 35.10 32.28
CA LYS A 1150 3.27 35.21 32.82
C LYS A 1150 3.30 35.96 34.16
N GLN A 1151 2.53 37.05 34.29
CA GLN A 1151 2.42 37.81 35.55
C GLN A 1151 1.77 36.99 36.66
N VAL A 1152 0.68 36.27 36.37
CA VAL A 1152 0.04 35.32 37.29
C VAL A 1152 1.05 34.27 37.77
N ARG A 1153 1.78 33.63 36.85
CA ARG A 1153 2.79 32.61 37.16
C ARG A 1153 3.93 33.17 38.04
N THR A 1154 4.34 34.41 37.79
CA THR A 1154 5.39 35.11 38.57
C THR A 1154 4.92 35.45 39.99
N ALA A 1155 3.69 35.97 40.13
CA ALA A 1155 3.09 36.29 41.42
C ALA A 1155 2.86 35.02 42.27
N MET A 1156 2.36 33.96 41.64
CA MET A 1156 2.19 32.63 42.23
C MET A 1156 3.51 32.08 42.79
N GLN A 1157 4.60 32.11 42.00
CA GLN A 1157 5.90 31.61 42.43
C GLN A 1157 6.53 32.47 43.55
N ARG A 1158 6.32 33.79 43.54
CA ARG A 1158 6.72 34.68 44.65
C ARG A 1158 5.98 34.34 45.94
N ASN A 1159 4.65 34.20 45.88
CA ASN A 1159 3.83 33.84 47.04
C ASN A 1159 4.19 32.46 47.58
N ALA A 1160 4.49 31.50 46.71
CA ALA A 1160 4.93 30.16 47.08
C ALA A 1160 6.28 30.18 47.82
N SER A 1161 7.23 31.03 47.39
CA SER A 1161 8.53 31.20 48.06
C SER A 1161 8.42 31.89 49.43
N ASN A 1162 7.42 32.75 49.62
CA ASN A 1162 7.10 33.32 50.94
C ASN A 1162 6.56 32.23 51.88
N ALA A 1163 5.51 31.51 51.46
CA ALA A 1163 4.92 30.42 52.25
C ALA A 1163 5.93 29.30 52.58
N ALA A 1164 6.81 28.95 51.63
CA ALA A 1164 7.92 28.03 51.88
C ALA A 1164 8.88 28.54 52.99
N SER A 1165 9.09 29.85 53.10
CA SER A 1165 9.93 30.44 54.15
C SER A 1165 9.31 30.30 55.54
N GLU A 1166 7.99 30.45 55.64
CA GLU A 1166 7.25 30.27 56.90
C GLU A 1166 7.17 28.79 57.33
N LEU A 1167 7.02 27.88 56.36
CA LEU A 1167 6.95 26.44 56.62
C LEU A 1167 8.29 25.84 57.07
N LEU A 1168 9.43 26.39 56.64
CA LEU A 1168 10.75 26.00 57.15
C LEU A 1168 10.87 26.18 58.67
N ALA A 1169 10.29 27.25 59.21
CA ALA A 1169 10.28 27.50 60.66
C ALA A 1169 9.35 26.55 61.46
N ARG A 1170 8.58 25.70 60.77
CA ARG A 1170 7.68 24.69 61.35
C ARG A 1170 8.19 23.25 61.13
N ALA A 1171 9.43 23.08 60.72
CA ALA A 1171 10.06 21.77 60.58
C ALA A 1171 10.22 21.08 61.94
N GLN A 1172 9.81 19.81 62.00
CA GLN A 1172 9.94 18.91 63.16
C GLN A 1172 10.79 17.69 62.79
N THR A 1173 11.27 16.92 63.78
CA THR A 1173 12.00 15.67 63.51
C THR A 1173 11.21 14.49 64.07
N VAL A 1174 10.87 13.53 63.21
CA VAL A 1174 10.17 12.29 63.56
C VAL A 1174 11.11 11.12 63.30
N ASN A 1175 11.47 10.36 64.34
CA ASN A 1175 12.37 9.19 64.28
C ASN A 1175 13.68 9.43 63.51
N GLY A 1176 14.28 10.62 63.68
CA GLY A 1176 15.52 11.01 63.00
C GLY A 1176 15.36 11.46 61.54
N ILE A 1177 14.13 11.66 61.07
CA ILE A 1177 13.81 12.20 59.74
C ILE A 1177 13.17 13.59 59.90
N PRO A 1178 13.74 14.66 59.32
CA PRO A 1178 13.11 15.98 59.29
C PRO A 1178 11.82 15.97 58.46
N LEU A 1179 10.77 16.57 58.99
CA LEU A 1179 9.41 16.58 58.46
C LEU A 1179 8.81 17.99 58.48
N ILE A 1180 8.18 18.40 57.38
CA ILE A 1180 7.23 19.51 57.31
C ILE A 1180 5.87 18.93 56.90
N THR A 1181 4.84 19.10 57.73
CA THR A 1181 3.44 18.77 57.42
C THR A 1181 2.56 19.99 57.62
N HIS A 1182 1.79 20.41 56.61
CA HIS A 1182 0.85 21.51 56.81
C HIS A 1182 -0.38 21.50 55.91
N ASN A 1183 -1.50 21.95 56.51
CA ASN A 1183 -2.73 22.30 55.83
C ASN A 1183 -2.67 23.79 55.49
N LEU A 1184 -2.82 24.13 54.21
CA LEU A 1184 -2.72 25.49 53.67
C LEU A 1184 -4.10 26.09 53.33
N GLY A 1185 -5.17 25.53 53.90
CA GLY A 1185 -6.54 26.00 53.67
C GLY A 1185 -6.95 25.82 52.22
N ALA A 1186 -7.57 26.83 51.61
CA ALA A 1186 -8.07 26.79 50.23
C ALA A 1186 -6.98 26.82 49.12
N ALA A 1187 -5.78 26.33 49.39
CA ALA A 1187 -4.66 26.28 48.45
C ALA A 1187 -4.81 25.15 47.41
N GLU A 1188 -4.86 25.51 46.12
CA GLU A 1188 -4.97 24.56 45.01
C GLU A 1188 -3.65 23.83 44.68
N GLY A 1189 -3.76 22.66 44.03
CA GLY A 1189 -2.66 21.70 43.86
C GLY A 1189 -1.38 22.22 43.19
N ASP A 1190 -1.48 23.15 42.23
CA ASP A 1190 -0.28 23.74 41.62
C ASP A 1190 0.40 24.78 42.53
N PHE A 1191 -0.34 25.47 43.39
CA PHE A 1191 0.25 26.33 44.42
C PHE A 1191 0.94 25.50 45.51
N LEU A 1192 0.33 24.38 45.92
CA LEU A 1192 0.96 23.39 46.79
C LEU A 1192 2.27 22.84 46.19
N GLN A 1193 2.30 22.54 44.89
CA GLN A 1193 3.54 22.12 44.22
C GLN A 1193 4.57 23.24 44.17
N ALA A 1194 4.19 24.47 43.83
CA ALA A 1194 5.13 25.60 43.79
C ALA A 1194 5.80 25.84 45.16
N ILE A 1195 5.06 25.66 46.26
CA ILE A 1195 5.61 25.72 47.63
C ILE A 1195 6.57 24.55 47.87
N ALA A 1196 6.15 23.31 47.55
CA ALA A 1196 6.98 22.12 47.73
C ALA A 1196 8.29 22.18 46.91
N ASP A 1197 8.24 22.72 45.70
CA ASP A 1197 9.41 22.89 44.83
C ASP A 1197 10.35 24.01 45.32
N SER A 1198 9.80 25.09 45.90
CA SER A 1198 10.61 26.10 46.61
C SER A 1198 11.28 25.52 47.88
N LEU A 1199 10.65 24.54 48.53
CA LEU A 1199 11.21 23.84 49.68
C LEU A 1199 12.33 22.84 49.32
N LYS A 1200 12.29 22.18 48.15
CA LYS A 1200 13.28 21.15 47.74
C LYS A 1200 14.74 21.61 47.84
N GLY A 1201 15.04 22.87 47.54
CA GLY A 1201 16.39 23.44 47.63
C GLY A 1201 16.77 23.99 49.02
N ARG A 1202 15.81 24.07 49.95
CA ARG A 1202 15.95 24.74 51.25
C ARG A 1202 15.72 23.81 52.45
N PHE A 1203 15.11 22.63 52.23
CA PHE A 1203 14.78 21.65 53.24
C PHE A 1203 15.28 20.25 52.88
N LYS A 1204 16.11 19.66 53.75
CA LYS A 1204 16.58 18.28 53.66
C LYS A 1204 15.77 17.37 54.57
N GLY A 1205 14.62 16.93 54.08
CA GLY A 1205 13.75 15.99 54.77
C GLY A 1205 12.59 15.52 53.89
N VAL A 1206 11.43 15.35 54.53
CA VAL A 1206 10.14 15.02 53.92
C VAL A 1206 9.18 16.21 54.07
N VAL A 1207 8.52 16.61 53.00
CA VAL A 1207 7.48 17.65 53.01
C VAL A 1207 6.16 17.04 52.56
N VAL A 1208 5.07 17.30 53.28
CA VAL A 1208 3.72 16.88 52.90
C VAL A 1208 2.75 18.06 53.12
N LEU A 1209 2.22 18.59 52.03
CA LEU A 1209 1.31 19.73 52.02
C LEU A 1209 -0.07 19.30 51.56
N GLY A 1210 -1.10 19.89 52.17
CA GLY A 1210 -2.49 19.71 51.78
C GLY A 1210 -3.22 21.04 51.69
N GLY A 1211 -4.23 21.10 50.83
CA GLY A 1211 -5.09 22.27 50.67
C GLY A 1211 -6.27 21.98 49.74
N GLY A 1212 -7.35 22.74 49.87
CA GLY A 1212 -8.56 22.56 49.08
C GLY A 1212 -9.80 23.21 49.69
N SER A 1213 -10.93 23.04 49.00
CA SER A 1213 -12.26 23.42 49.45
C SER A 1213 -13.12 22.18 49.71
N ASN A 1214 -14.35 22.37 50.20
CA ASN A 1214 -15.25 21.27 50.57
C ASN A 1214 -15.59 20.29 49.43
N ASP A 1215 -15.37 20.68 48.16
CA ASP A 1215 -15.65 19.83 46.99
C ASP A 1215 -14.39 19.18 46.39
N ALA A 1216 -13.19 19.70 46.70
CA ALA A 1216 -11.93 19.27 46.09
C ALA A 1216 -10.72 19.51 47.00
N VAL A 1217 -10.02 18.43 47.33
CA VAL A 1217 -8.77 18.41 48.12
C VAL A 1217 -7.59 18.05 47.23
N SER A 1218 -6.48 18.79 47.39
CA SER A 1218 -5.18 18.53 46.78
C SER A 1218 -4.14 18.18 47.85
N LEU A 1219 -3.21 17.28 47.51
CA LEU A 1219 -2.14 16.79 48.36
C LEU A 1219 -0.83 16.72 47.55
N VAL A 1220 0.27 17.20 48.12
CA VAL A 1220 1.61 17.13 47.51
C VAL A 1220 2.61 16.62 48.55
N ALA A 1221 3.43 15.64 48.17
CA ALA A 1221 4.54 15.16 48.99
C ALA A 1221 5.85 15.22 48.21
N THR A 1222 6.93 15.64 48.89
CA THR A 1222 8.29 15.58 48.35
C THR A 1222 9.24 14.99 49.39
N VAL A 1223 10.26 14.28 48.92
CA VAL A 1223 11.31 13.67 49.75
C VAL A 1223 12.66 13.99 49.14
N SER A 1224 13.53 14.63 49.93
CA SER A 1224 14.91 14.90 49.52
C SER A 1224 15.72 13.60 49.38
N ALA A 1225 16.69 13.59 48.45
CA ALA A 1225 17.40 12.37 48.00
C ALA A 1225 18.12 11.58 49.12
N GLU A 1226 18.45 12.22 50.23
CA GLU A 1226 19.06 11.59 51.41
C GLU A 1226 18.10 10.64 52.17
N PHE A 1227 16.79 10.79 51.96
CA PHE A 1227 15.75 10.03 52.65
C PHE A 1227 14.89 9.16 51.73
N THR A 1228 14.99 9.27 50.39
CA THR A 1228 14.18 8.50 49.41
C THR A 1228 14.34 6.99 49.48
N SER A 1229 15.47 6.52 50.03
CA SER A 1229 15.77 5.11 50.30
C SER A 1229 15.01 4.55 51.52
N LYS A 1230 14.67 5.42 52.49
CA LYS A 1230 13.90 5.06 53.70
C LYS A 1230 12.41 5.31 53.52
N VAL A 1231 12.04 6.43 52.90
CA VAL A 1231 10.65 6.93 52.81
C VAL A 1231 10.41 7.48 51.40
N GLN A 1232 9.22 7.26 50.84
CA GLN A 1232 8.95 7.60 49.43
C GLN A 1232 7.67 8.43 49.31
N ALA A 1233 7.76 9.58 48.64
CA ALA A 1233 6.64 10.52 48.43
C ALA A 1233 5.40 9.80 47.87
N GLY A 1234 5.59 8.96 46.85
CA GLY A 1234 4.53 8.13 46.27
C GLY A 1234 3.79 7.25 47.28
N LYS A 1235 4.51 6.63 48.24
CA LYS A 1235 3.92 5.77 49.29
C LYS A 1235 3.14 6.59 50.32
N ILE A 1236 3.65 7.75 50.73
CA ILE A 1236 2.94 8.67 51.64
C ILE A 1236 1.58 9.03 51.01
N ILE A 1237 1.59 9.56 49.79
CA ILE A 1237 0.37 9.98 49.09
C ILE A 1237 -0.60 8.81 48.87
N GLN A 1238 -0.11 7.62 48.50
CA GLN A 1238 -0.93 6.41 48.36
C GLN A 1238 -1.65 6.02 49.67
N ALA A 1239 -1.06 6.33 50.83
CA ALA A 1239 -1.64 6.02 52.13
C ALA A 1239 -2.59 7.12 52.68
N ILE A 1240 -2.34 8.39 52.35
CA ILE A 1240 -3.13 9.52 52.90
C ILE A 1240 -4.24 10.03 51.98
N ALA A 1241 -4.10 9.94 50.65
CA ALA A 1241 -5.14 10.36 49.71
C ALA A 1241 -6.48 9.58 49.84
N PRO A 1242 -6.50 8.29 50.23
CA PRO A 1242 -7.76 7.58 50.51
C PRO A 1242 -8.54 8.14 51.70
N LEU A 1243 -7.88 8.78 52.68
CA LEU A 1243 -8.55 9.33 53.87
C LEU A 1243 -9.40 10.55 53.51
N VAL A 1244 -8.95 11.38 52.57
CA VAL A 1244 -9.74 12.50 51.98
C VAL A 1244 -10.69 12.04 50.86
N GLY A 1245 -11.03 10.74 50.82
CA GLY A 1245 -11.98 10.18 49.85
C GLY A 1245 -11.46 10.11 48.41
N GLY A 1246 -10.15 9.95 48.20
CA GLY A 1246 -9.54 10.01 46.87
C GLY A 1246 -8.32 9.12 46.63
N LYS A 1247 -7.46 9.55 45.70
CA LYS A 1247 -6.37 8.74 45.13
C LYS A 1247 -5.16 9.63 44.76
N GLY A 1248 -3.98 9.03 44.66
CA GLY A 1248 -2.77 9.73 44.25
C GLY A 1248 -1.54 8.84 44.14
N GLY A 1249 -0.40 9.46 43.84
CA GLY A 1249 0.92 8.85 43.84
C GLY A 1249 1.90 9.61 42.95
N GLY A 1250 3.13 9.12 42.82
CA GLY A 1250 4.17 9.76 42.03
C GLY A 1250 5.48 8.99 42.10
N LYS A 1251 6.60 9.69 41.89
CA LYS A 1251 7.95 9.16 42.03
C LYS A 1251 8.36 9.05 43.52
N PRO A 1252 9.49 8.40 43.85
CA PRO A 1252 9.98 8.34 45.23
C PRO A 1252 10.29 9.71 45.86
N ASP A 1253 10.67 10.69 45.04
CA ASP A 1253 11.07 12.06 45.43
C ASP A 1253 9.93 13.09 45.38
N ASN A 1254 8.90 12.87 44.55
CA ASN A 1254 7.81 13.83 44.31
C ASN A 1254 6.50 13.13 43.92
N ALA A 1255 5.40 13.44 44.59
CA ALA A 1255 4.10 12.85 44.35
C ALA A 1255 2.93 13.81 44.62
N ARG A 1256 1.85 13.67 43.83
CA ARG A 1256 0.59 14.41 44.01
C ARG A 1256 -0.58 13.45 44.23
N GLY A 1257 -1.60 13.91 44.93
CA GLY A 1257 -2.87 13.22 45.09
C GLY A 1257 -4.01 14.21 45.34
N GLY A 1258 -5.22 13.71 45.45
CA GLY A 1258 -6.37 14.52 45.80
C GLY A 1258 -7.59 13.68 46.17
N GLY A 1259 -8.65 14.36 46.59
CA GLY A 1259 -9.90 13.76 47.05
C GLY A 1259 -11.03 14.78 47.14
N LYS A 1260 -12.08 14.44 47.89
CA LYS A 1260 -13.31 15.23 48.01
C LYS A 1260 -13.69 15.60 49.45
N ASP A 1261 -13.08 14.99 50.46
CA ASP A 1261 -13.40 15.24 51.86
C ASP A 1261 -12.35 16.14 52.51
N ALA A 1262 -12.63 17.44 52.56
CA ALA A 1262 -11.77 18.44 53.21
C ALA A 1262 -11.77 18.31 54.75
N SER A 1263 -12.81 17.74 55.36
CA SER A 1263 -12.87 17.53 56.81
C SER A 1263 -11.83 16.50 57.30
N LYS A 1264 -11.42 15.61 56.39
CA LYS A 1264 -10.39 14.58 56.61
C LYS A 1264 -8.95 15.05 56.32
N LEU A 1265 -8.73 16.31 55.93
CA LEU A 1265 -7.42 16.78 55.49
C LEU A 1265 -6.37 16.77 56.61
N ASP A 1266 -6.72 17.21 57.82
CA ASP A 1266 -5.81 17.20 58.96
C ASP A 1266 -5.56 15.77 59.49
N GLU A 1267 -6.55 14.88 59.41
CA GLU A 1267 -6.38 13.45 59.71
C GLU A 1267 -5.41 12.79 58.72
N ALA A 1268 -5.49 13.13 57.43
CA ALA A 1268 -4.58 12.66 56.39
C ALA A 1268 -3.14 13.17 56.58
N LEU A 1269 -2.97 14.45 56.95
CA LEU A 1269 -1.66 15.04 57.22
C LEU A 1269 -1.04 14.53 58.53
N ALA A 1270 -1.85 14.33 59.58
CA ALA A 1270 -1.41 13.65 60.80
C ALA A 1270 -1.00 12.20 60.51
N LYS A 1271 -1.74 11.49 59.65
CA LYS A 1271 -1.37 10.13 59.23
C LYS A 1271 -0.02 10.12 58.52
N ALA A 1272 0.32 11.14 57.73
CA ALA A 1272 1.64 11.26 57.08
C ALA A 1272 2.80 11.25 58.09
N ALA A 1273 2.66 11.95 59.24
CA ALA A 1273 3.65 11.91 60.31
C ALA A 1273 3.79 10.50 60.93
N THR A 1274 2.69 9.75 61.07
CA THR A 1274 2.72 8.36 61.56
C THR A 1274 3.25 7.32 60.55
N LEU A 1275 3.61 7.73 59.33
CA LEU A 1275 4.25 6.87 58.31
C LEU A 1275 5.78 7.05 58.27
N LEU A 1276 6.32 7.82 59.23
CA LEU A 1276 7.74 8.06 59.45
C LEU A 1276 8.27 7.29 60.68
N GLY A 1277 7.56 6.23 61.09
CA GLY A 1277 7.91 5.30 62.17
C GLY A 1277 7.36 3.91 61.89
#